data_AF-A0A0L0C1H3-F1
#
_entry.id   AF-A0A0L0C1H3-F1
#
_cell.length_a   1.000
_cell.length_b   1.000
_cell.length_c   1.000
_cell.angle_alpha   90.00
_cell.angle_beta   90.00
_cell.angle_gamma   90.00
#
_symmetry.space_group_name_H-M   'P 1'
#
loop_
_entity.id
_entity.type
_entity.pdbx_description
1 polymer ?
#
loop_
_entity_poly.entity_id
_entity_poly.type
_entity_poly.pdbx_seq_one_letter_code
_entity_poly.pdbx_strand_id
1 'polypeptide(L)'
;MNPLRNFCVAVLLMTAVLAVPSQQHVTMKVSGGVSGKLKPSQWLSSLELEQIPSVEDISLHSLETMAVEKGAKLLEKIFHLSQINHDLKPSFVPSPSSVSCYIVKPNGQKVSTTLDKLASVCKQQPNFGDEEVTIFITGLPATTETIKKANRKLVEAYLERYNMKRQQPQRYEMSGEKYERTSSEEDSSEWKKQEQRASGNLVIIDLGSKLNSLKRFVLLDVEETGAMIGSAIVELTEKCDVVDDTIHVVAQGIAAHVAGAAGNKYTRQTGRQLRRITALDPSKLFSKNPHSLTGLSRGDAEFVDAIHTNVYGMGTLQRVGDVDFYPNGPSHAVPGAQNIVEASMRATRYFAESVRPGNERNFPAVAANSLKDYKNNDGFGKRAYMGIDTDYDLEGDYILQVNANSPFETMNPLRTICLLMGIFALASANTSSSRGPMSWRSNRNSIKNSLKPTEWLSVSELESLPSMNEVTLKKLDEMSVQEGASLLSKMYHLSQAGQAIETSYVPKPSEIPAFLITPDNKKVSFKLSQLPKIAQEEKEFGNQEVTILITGLPEKSEHVKKAVRKLVQAYMQRYNGEAPQRSGVKYEDDSSEKRGPSSSEEDEWNSKSNKPSGSLVVIELGNVFDTMKKYATLDVEKTGAEIGDILVKCIEEADVPQEIIHVIGTNIAAHVAGAVGRQYTRQTGHQLRRITGLDPSKLYAQTDKALRGLARGDAEFVDAIHTSAYGMGTPTRCGDVDFYPNGPSEGVPGADSVVEASMRAVRYFAESVVPGNERNFPAVGATSLKQYKEQNGNGKRVYMGINTEFDVEGDFILQVNSKSPFGRSTPAQKQQNHRLHKPWKITVCLFIGIFAFSSANTSSGSGGPARWQGNSNSVKKSSTRPADWLTALELESLPSTTEVTLEKIESMSVQEGADMLNKMFYLSMASQALESNYVPKTSEIPAYLVTPDNKKIKFKLSELPKIAQDEKAFGNQEVTIFITGLPETTETVKKAIRNLVQAYMQRYNGEAPKRSSVKYEDDSSEKKGSSSSEEDEVNSNSNKPSGTLVVIELGNIFENMKQYVSLDVEKTGAEIGDVLVQLTDKADVPQEIIHVIGANVAAHVAGAVGRQYTRVTGHQLRRITGLDPTNLYTRSENALKGLARGDAEFVDVIHTSAYGMGTATRCGDVDFYPNGPSEGVPGAKNLIEASTRSIRYFAESVVPGNERNFPAVGATSLKQYKEQNGNGKRVYMGIYTDFDAEGDFILQVNSKSPFGRSTPAQKQHNHRVHKPWKMSSKDY
;
A
#
# COMPACT_ATOMS: atom_id res chain seq x y z
N MET A 1 -52.84 15.26 -38.52
CA MET A 1 -52.95 14.64 -39.86
C MET A 1 -51.96 15.34 -40.77
N ASN A 2 -51.01 14.61 -41.36
CA ASN A 2 -50.24 15.05 -42.51
C ASN A 2 -49.75 13.78 -43.26
N PRO A 3 -49.96 13.65 -44.60
CA PRO A 3 -50.15 12.38 -45.29
C PRO A 3 -48.88 11.76 -45.90
N LEU A 4 -47.71 11.96 -45.29
CA LEU A 4 -46.45 11.33 -45.72
C LEU A 4 -46.02 10.13 -44.86
N ARG A 5 -46.77 9.84 -43.79
CA ARG A 5 -46.51 8.67 -42.91
C ARG A 5 -47.05 7.34 -43.48
N ASN A 6 -47.84 7.38 -44.55
CA ASN A 6 -48.53 6.19 -45.08
C ASN A 6 -47.93 5.64 -46.38
N PHE A 7 -46.91 6.28 -46.98
CA PHE A 7 -46.33 5.79 -48.24
C PHE A 7 -45.10 4.90 -48.07
N CYS A 8 -44.38 4.98 -46.94
CA CYS A 8 -43.25 4.09 -46.66
C CYS A 8 -43.63 2.81 -45.88
N VAL A 9 -44.89 2.69 -45.46
CA VAL A 9 -45.42 1.50 -44.76
C VAL A 9 -46.00 0.46 -45.74
N ALA A 10 -46.10 0.77 -47.04
CA ALA A 10 -46.73 -0.11 -48.03
C ALA A 10 -45.76 -0.80 -49.02
N VAL A 11 -44.47 -0.48 -49.03
CA VAL A 11 -43.52 -1.02 -50.05
C VAL A 11 -42.57 -2.10 -49.51
N LEU A 12 -42.55 -2.38 -48.20
CA LEU A 12 -41.71 -3.45 -47.62
C LEU A 12 -42.50 -4.69 -47.16
N LEU A 13 -43.75 -4.85 -47.62
CA LEU A 13 -44.64 -5.98 -47.28
C LEU A 13 -45.05 -6.86 -48.48
N MET A 14 -44.31 -6.86 -49.59
CA MET A 14 -44.47 -7.88 -50.64
C MET A 14 -43.15 -8.28 -51.31
N THR A 15 -42.34 -9.04 -50.58
CA THR A 15 -41.54 -10.16 -51.13
C THR A 15 -41.35 -11.19 -50.01
N ALA A 16 -42.45 -11.86 -49.67
CA ALA A 16 -42.41 -13.18 -49.06
C ALA A 16 -42.30 -14.24 -50.18
N VAL A 17 -41.87 -15.44 -49.79
CA VAL A 17 -41.66 -16.65 -50.62
C VAL A 17 -40.23 -16.77 -51.16
N LEU A 18 -39.32 -17.28 -50.33
CA LEU A 18 -38.85 -18.68 -50.41
C LEU A 18 -38.02 -19.04 -49.15
N ALA A 19 -38.38 -20.19 -48.56
CA ALA A 19 -37.66 -21.06 -47.62
C ALA A 19 -37.58 -20.71 -46.10
N VAL A 20 -38.22 -21.61 -45.34
CA VAL A 20 -38.21 -21.90 -43.88
C VAL A 20 -37.89 -23.42 -43.79
N PRO A 21 -37.50 -24.08 -42.66
CA PRO A 21 -36.61 -23.79 -41.53
C PRO A 21 -35.58 -24.94 -41.25
N SER A 22 -34.65 -24.77 -40.30
CA SER A 22 -34.46 -25.71 -39.16
C SER A 22 -33.32 -25.28 -38.22
N GLN A 23 -33.70 -24.73 -37.05
CA GLN A 23 -32.90 -24.82 -35.84
C GLN A 23 -33.68 -25.72 -34.88
N GLN A 24 -33.12 -26.89 -34.57
CA GLN A 24 -33.59 -27.73 -33.47
C GLN A 24 -33.11 -27.11 -32.15
N HIS A 25 -34.09 -26.73 -31.32
CA HIS A 25 -33.92 -26.55 -29.89
C HIS A 25 -33.47 -27.86 -29.25
N VAL A 26 -32.34 -27.84 -28.52
CA VAL A 26 -32.13 -28.72 -27.37
C VAL A 26 -32.09 -27.84 -26.13
N THR A 27 -33.19 -27.88 -25.40
CA THR A 27 -33.31 -27.37 -24.03
C THR A 27 -32.56 -28.32 -23.09
N MET A 28 -31.53 -27.82 -22.40
CA MET A 28 -31.10 -28.44 -21.14
C MET A 28 -31.56 -27.58 -19.97
N LYS A 29 -32.50 -28.16 -19.22
CA LYS A 29 -32.96 -27.69 -17.92
C LYS A 29 -31.77 -27.53 -16.97
N VAL A 30 -31.68 -26.35 -16.37
CA VAL A 30 -30.97 -26.15 -15.11
C VAL A 30 -31.84 -26.76 -14.01
N SER A 31 -31.34 -27.81 -13.36
CA SER A 31 -31.80 -28.24 -12.04
C SER A 31 -30.63 -28.11 -11.07
N GLY A 32 -30.84 -27.31 -10.03
CA GLY A 32 -29.86 -27.09 -8.97
C GLY A 32 -29.53 -28.35 -8.18
N GLY A 33 -28.29 -28.40 -7.69
CA GLY A 33 -27.75 -29.40 -6.79
C GLY A 33 -26.32 -29.02 -6.42
N VAL A 34 -26.15 -28.49 -5.21
CA VAL A 34 -24.85 -28.22 -4.58
C VAL A 34 -24.10 -29.54 -4.38
N SER A 35 -22.75 -29.47 -4.46
CA SER A 35 -21.76 -30.50 -4.09
C SER A 35 -21.37 -31.54 -5.15
N GLY A 36 -20.54 -31.11 -6.10
CA GLY A 36 -19.59 -31.97 -6.80
C GLY A 36 -18.20 -31.35 -6.72
N LYS A 37 -17.33 -31.83 -5.82
CA LYS A 37 -15.91 -31.45 -5.78
C LYS A 37 -15.28 -31.87 -7.11
N LEU A 38 -14.87 -30.90 -7.94
CA LEU A 38 -14.15 -31.17 -9.19
C LEU A 38 -12.77 -31.74 -8.86
N LYS A 39 -12.36 -32.79 -9.57
CA LYS A 39 -11.02 -33.42 -9.43
C LYS A 39 -10.00 -32.69 -10.32
N PRO A 40 -8.70 -32.68 -9.95
CA PRO A 40 -7.63 -32.09 -10.78
C PRO A 40 -7.56 -32.60 -12.23
N SER A 41 -8.00 -33.83 -12.50
CA SER A 41 -8.11 -34.39 -13.87
C SER A 41 -9.17 -33.71 -14.76
N GLN A 42 -9.94 -32.76 -14.23
CA GLN A 42 -10.93 -31.97 -14.96
C GLN A 42 -10.45 -30.52 -15.24
N TRP A 43 -9.19 -30.20 -14.92
CA TRP A 43 -8.64 -28.83 -14.97
C TRP A 43 -8.07 -28.42 -16.35
N LEU A 44 -7.55 -29.39 -17.11
CA LEU A 44 -7.26 -29.31 -18.54
C LEU A 44 -7.57 -30.70 -19.10
N SER A 45 -8.50 -30.80 -20.04
CA SER A 45 -8.76 -32.09 -20.68
C SER A 45 -7.56 -32.51 -21.54
N SER A 46 -7.36 -33.82 -21.74
CA SER A 46 -6.38 -34.33 -22.71
C SER A 46 -6.53 -33.66 -24.08
N LEU A 47 -7.78 -33.43 -24.50
CA LEU A 47 -8.13 -32.71 -25.71
C LEU A 47 -7.63 -31.25 -25.71
N GLU A 48 -7.71 -30.53 -24.58
CA GLU A 48 -7.22 -29.16 -24.48
C GLU A 48 -5.69 -29.06 -24.51
N LEU A 49 -4.98 -30.08 -24.00
CA LEU A 49 -3.52 -30.16 -24.07
C LEU A 49 -3.07 -30.47 -25.51
N GLU A 50 -3.74 -31.39 -26.19
CA GLU A 50 -3.50 -31.71 -27.61
C GLU A 50 -3.75 -30.51 -28.53
N GLN A 51 -4.62 -29.58 -28.13
CA GLN A 51 -4.94 -28.36 -28.89
C GLN A 51 -3.97 -27.19 -28.65
N ILE A 52 -3.02 -27.29 -27.69
CA ILE A 52 -2.02 -26.22 -27.48
C ILE A 52 -1.03 -26.27 -28.66
N PRO A 53 -0.88 -25.17 -29.43
CA PRO A 53 0.05 -25.13 -30.54
C PRO A 53 1.50 -25.24 -30.05
N SER A 54 2.37 -25.82 -30.89
CA SER A 54 3.81 -25.81 -30.62
C SER A 54 4.31 -24.37 -30.50
N VAL A 55 5.29 -24.13 -29.63
CA VAL A 55 5.97 -22.83 -29.50
C VAL A 55 6.58 -22.39 -30.84
N GLU A 56 6.87 -23.33 -31.73
CA GLU A 56 7.36 -23.06 -33.10
C GLU A 56 6.29 -22.51 -34.04
N ASP A 57 5.02 -22.81 -33.79
CA ASP A 57 3.88 -22.41 -34.63
C ASP A 57 3.30 -21.04 -34.24
N ILE A 58 3.71 -20.49 -33.09
CA ILE A 58 3.22 -19.21 -32.58
C ILE A 58 4.13 -18.09 -33.07
N SER A 59 3.55 -17.15 -33.82
CA SER A 59 4.23 -15.93 -34.27
C SER A 59 3.77 -14.70 -33.50
N LEU A 60 4.61 -13.67 -33.39
CA LEU A 60 4.19 -12.38 -32.81
C LEU A 60 3.02 -11.74 -33.57
N HIS A 61 2.96 -11.93 -34.89
CA HIS A 61 1.81 -11.48 -35.67
C HIS A 61 0.53 -12.21 -35.26
N SER A 62 0.60 -13.52 -35.04
CA SER A 62 -0.55 -14.26 -34.51
C SER A 62 -0.98 -13.73 -33.14
N LEU A 63 -0.05 -13.42 -32.23
CA LEU A 63 -0.36 -12.85 -30.91
C LEU A 63 -0.95 -11.43 -30.99
N GLU A 64 -0.54 -10.62 -31.97
CA GLU A 64 -1.05 -9.26 -32.20
C GLU A 64 -2.48 -9.27 -32.78
N THR A 65 -2.83 -10.30 -33.55
CA THR A 65 -4.19 -10.48 -34.11
C THR A 65 -5.16 -11.20 -33.17
N MET A 66 -4.67 -11.78 -32.08
CA MET A 66 -5.52 -12.40 -31.05
C MET A 66 -6.02 -11.35 -30.05
N ALA A 67 -7.29 -11.48 -29.64
CA ALA A 67 -7.83 -10.72 -28.51
C ALA A 67 -6.98 -10.95 -27.26
N VAL A 68 -6.84 -9.91 -26.42
CA VAL A 68 -5.99 -9.89 -25.22
C VAL A 68 -6.17 -11.16 -24.38
N GLU A 69 -7.41 -11.51 -24.03
CA GLU A 69 -7.72 -12.61 -23.12
C GLU A 69 -7.30 -13.96 -23.71
N LYS A 70 -7.49 -14.14 -25.02
CA LYS A 70 -7.10 -15.35 -25.73
C LYS A 70 -5.58 -15.49 -25.81
N GLY A 71 -4.89 -14.41 -26.16
CA GLY A 71 -3.42 -14.38 -26.20
C GLY A 71 -2.80 -14.60 -24.82
N ALA A 72 -3.35 -13.97 -23.79
CA ALA A 72 -2.89 -14.12 -22.41
C ALA A 72 -3.09 -15.55 -21.90
N LYS A 73 -4.28 -16.13 -22.11
CA LYS A 73 -4.57 -17.52 -21.71
C LYS A 73 -3.66 -18.53 -22.42
N LEU A 74 -3.33 -18.30 -23.69
CA LEU A 74 -2.39 -19.14 -24.44
C LEU A 74 -0.98 -19.09 -23.83
N LEU A 75 -0.43 -17.90 -23.62
CA LEU A 75 0.90 -17.74 -23.04
C LEU A 75 0.97 -18.21 -21.59
N GLU A 76 -0.10 -18.04 -20.82
CA GLU A 76 -0.21 -18.55 -19.45
C GLU A 76 -0.13 -20.08 -19.43
N LYS A 77 -0.88 -20.77 -20.30
CA LYS A 77 -0.78 -22.24 -20.43
C LYS A 77 0.63 -22.70 -20.80
N ILE A 78 1.26 -22.04 -21.76
CA ILE A 78 2.63 -22.36 -22.19
C ILE A 78 3.64 -22.12 -21.06
N PHE A 79 3.49 -21.01 -20.34
CA PHE A 79 4.34 -20.70 -19.19
C PHE A 79 4.21 -21.79 -18.13
N HIS A 80 3.00 -22.12 -17.68
CA HIS A 80 2.81 -23.16 -16.66
C HIS A 80 3.39 -24.50 -17.09
N LEU A 81 3.15 -24.93 -18.34
CA LEU A 81 3.75 -26.15 -18.88
C LEU A 81 5.27 -26.11 -18.88
N SER A 82 5.88 -24.96 -19.25
CA SER A 82 7.34 -24.80 -19.26
C SER A 82 8.00 -24.91 -17.89
N GLN A 83 7.24 -24.67 -16.82
CA GLN A 83 7.76 -24.74 -15.47
C GLN A 83 7.64 -26.14 -14.84
N ILE A 84 6.88 -27.06 -15.44
CA ILE A 84 6.75 -28.41 -14.92
C ILE A 84 8.05 -29.18 -15.17
N ASN A 85 8.59 -29.83 -14.13
CA ASN A 85 9.85 -30.60 -14.11
C ASN A 85 11.12 -29.79 -14.48
N HIS A 86 11.02 -28.50 -14.80
CA HIS A 86 12.14 -27.66 -15.24
C HIS A 86 12.94 -28.22 -16.44
N ASP A 87 12.29 -29.00 -17.30
CA ASP A 87 12.94 -29.64 -18.46
C ASP A 87 13.37 -28.62 -19.53
N LEU A 88 12.71 -27.45 -19.56
CA LEU A 88 13.01 -26.39 -20.52
C LEU A 88 14.23 -25.57 -20.10
N LYS A 89 15.39 -25.90 -20.66
CA LYS A 89 16.65 -25.19 -20.39
C LYS A 89 16.94 -24.12 -21.44
N PRO A 90 17.50 -22.97 -21.04
CA PRO A 90 18.01 -21.98 -21.98
C PRO A 90 19.02 -22.61 -22.94
N SER A 91 18.99 -22.22 -24.21
CA SER A 91 19.85 -22.79 -25.24
C SER A 91 20.19 -21.83 -26.37
N PHE A 92 19.67 -20.60 -26.34
CA PHE A 92 19.93 -19.59 -27.34
C PHE A 92 20.71 -18.42 -26.76
N VAL A 93 21.90 -18.19 -27.30
CA VAL A 93 22.74 -17.01 -26.99
C VAL A 93 23.17 -16.39 -28.32
N PRO A 94 22.85 -15.11 -28.58
CA PRO A 94 23.35 -14.45 -29.77
C PRO A 94 24.86 -14.17 -29.63
N SER A 95 25.61 -14.26 -30.73
CA SER A 95 27.01 -13.85 -30.74
C SER A 95 27.15 -12.32 -30.68
N PRO A 96 28.19 -11.76 -30.02
CA PRO A 96 28.40 -10.31 -29.94
C PRO A 96 28.41 -9.63 -31.30
N SER A 97 29.11 -10.20 -32.29
CA SER A 97 29.20 -9.68 -33.66
C SER A 97 27.89 -9.76 -34.45
N SER A 98 26.90 -10.51 -33.95
CA SER A 98 25.60 -10.62 -34.60
C SER A 98 24.56 -9.63 -34.05
N VAL A 99 24.77 -9.05 -32.87
CA VAL A 99 23.84 -8.09 -32.27
C VAL A 99 24.13 -6.70 -32.84
N SER A 100 23.16 -6.13 -33.54
CA SER A 100 23.28 -4.77 -34.09
C SER A 100 23.14 -3.73 -32.99
N CYS A 101 24.00 -2.72 -33.03
CA CYS A 101 23.95 -1.58 -32.14
C CYS A 101 23.88 -0.29 -32.95
N TYR A 102 23.22 0.73 -32.41
CA TYR A 102 23.09 2.04 -33.05
C TYR A 102 23.42 3.15 -32.05
N ILE A 103 24.30 4.05 -32.43
CA ILE A 103 24.49 5.32 -31.71
C ILE A 103 23.61 6.35 -32.39
N VAL A 104 22.67 6.92 -31.64
CA VAL A 104 21.74 7.91 -32.19
C VAL A 104 22.34 9.29 -31.98
N LYS A 105 22.76 9.94 -33.07
CA LYS A 105 23.28 11.31 -33.02
C LYS A 105 22.16 12.30 -32.73
N PRO A 106 22.47 13.50 -32.20
CA PRO A 106 21.46 14.54 -31.95
C PRO A 106 20.62 14.89 -33.19
N ASN A 107 21.20 14.86 -34.39
CA ASN A 107 20.47 15.08 -35.65
C ASN A 107 19.57 13.90 -36.10
N GLY A 108 19.40 12.87 -35.26
CA GLY A 108 18.64 11.65 -35.56
C GLY A 108 19.37 10.63 -36.44
N GLN A 109 20.58 10.93 -36.93
CA GLN A 109 21.36 9.99 -37.72
C GLN A 109 21.85 8.83 -36.85
N LYS A 110 21.64 7.60 -37.32
CA LYS A 110 22.14 6.38 -36.67
C LYS A 110 23.52 6.01 -37.18
N VAL A 111 24.47 5.83 -36.27
CA VAL A 111 25.75 5.16 -36.57
C VAL A 111 25.61 3.70 -36.21
N SER A 112 25.57 2.83 -37.23
CA SER A 112 25.41 1.38 -37.04
C SER A 112 26.74 0.73 -36.69
N THR A 113 26.72 -0.19 -35.75
CA THR A 113 27.85 -1.04 -35.36
C THR A 113 27.33 -2.39 -34.84
N THR A 114 28.21 -3.25 -34.36
CA THR A 114 27.91 -4.50 -33.68
C THR A 114 28.38 -4.44 -32.23
N LEU A 115 27.84 -5.29 -31.35
CA LEU A 115 28.11 -5.22 -29.90
C LEU A 115 29.61 -5.35 -29.57
N ASP A 116 30.34 -6.24 -30.26
CA ASP A 116 31.80 -6.41 -30.13
C ASP A 116 32.61 -5.18 -30.55
N LYS A 117 32.04 -4.30 -31.38
CA LYS A 117 32.68 -3.09 -31.87
C LYS A 117 32.11 -1.83 -31.23
N LEU A 118 31.12 -1.94 -30.35
CA LEU A 118 30.37 -0.81 -29.80
C LEU A 118 31.31 0.21 -29.15
N ALA A 119 32.11 -0.21 -28.17
CA ALA A 119 33.05 0.67 -27.47
C ALA A 119 34.05 1.34 -28.41
N SER A 120 34.56 0.62 -29.41
CA SER A 120 35.50 1.18 -30.39
C SER A 120 34.88 2.27 -31.28
N VAL A 121 33.58 2.15 -31.61
CA VAL A 121 32.86 3.13 -32.41
C VAL A 121 32.38 4.31 -31.58
N CYS A 122 31.98 4.08 -30.32
CA CYS A 122 31.66 5.14 -29.37
C CYS A 122 32.87 6.04 -29.11
N LYS A 123 34.06 5.47 -28.93
CA LYS A 123 35.33 6.21 -28.79
C LYS A 123 35.65 7.13 -29.97
N GLN A 124 35.15 6.82 -31.17
CA GLN A 124 35.32 7.65 -32.36
C GLN A 124 34.30 8.78 -32.45
N GLN A 125 33.25 8.77 -31.61
CA GLN A 125 32.28 9.85 -31.56
C GLN A 125 32.85 11.00 -30.70
N PRO A 126 32.73 12.26 -31.16
CA PRO A 126 33.16 13.41 -30.37
C PRO A 126 32.29 13.54 -29.12
N ASN A 127 32.92 13.80 -27.97
CA ASN A 127 32.27 14.08 -26.68
C ASN A 127 31.34 12.95 -26.19
N PHE A 128 31.62 11.71 -26.56
CA PHE A 128 30.86 10.56 -26.08
C PHE A 128 31.30 10.21 -24.66
N GLY A 129 30.35 10.14 -23.72
CA GLY A 129 30.62 9.84 -22.32
C GLY A 129 30.81 11.05 -21.40
N ASP A 130 30.89 12.26 -21.97
CA ASP A 130 30.98 13.51 -21.20
C ASP A 130 29.69 13.82 -20.41
N GLU A 131 28.59 13.15 -20.75
CA GLU A 131 27.25 13.35 -20.20
C GLU A 131 26.54 11.99 -19.99
N GLU A 132 25.25 11.99 -19.64
CA GLU A 132 24.47 10.77 -19.42
C GLU A 132 24.51 9.84 -20.65
N VAL A 133 24.82 8.56 -20.43
CA VAL A 133 24.77 7.53 -21.47
C VAL A 133 23.55 6.66 -21.23
N THR A 134 22.50 6.88 -22.02
CA THR A 134 21.32 6.01 -22.00
C THR A 134 21.51 4.84 -22.96
N ILE A 135 21.40 3.61 -22.44
CA ILE A 135 21.46 2.37 -23.22
C ILE A 135 20.06 1.76 -23.29
N PHE A 136 19.43 1.82 -24.46
CA PHE A 136 18.14 1.18 -24.72
C PHE A 136 18.32 -0.23 -25.31
N ILE A 137 17.91 -1.27 -24.59
CA ILE A 137 17.97 -2.67 -25.03
C ILE A 137 16.57 -3.13 -25.48
N THR A 138 16.42 -3.48 -26.77
CA THR A 138 15.15 -3.97 -27.31
C THR A 138 14.92 -5.44 -26.94
N GLY A 139 13.70 -5.81 -26.53
CA GLY A 139 13.36 -7.19 -26.13
C GLY A 139 12.40 -7.94 -27.04
N LEU A 140 11.80 -7.28 -28.03
CA LEU A 140 10.97 -7.91 -29.04
C LEU A 140 11.45 -7.50 -30.45
N PRO A 141 11.38 -8.40 -31.44
CA PRO A 141 11.74 -8.07 -32.81
C PRO A 141 10.75 -7.04 -33.38
N ALA A 142 11.26 -6.02 -34.06
CA ALA A 142 10.45 -5.00 -34.72
C ALA A 142 9.78 -5.53 -36.02
N THR A 143 9.13 -6.69 -35.97
CA THR A 143 8.42 -7.31 -37.10
C THR A 143 7.03 -6.74 -37.28
N THR A 144 6.38 -6.28 -36.19
CA THR A 144 5.04 -5.69 -36.21
C THR A 144 5.08 -4.16 -36.13
N GLU A 145 4.00 -3.51 -36.58
CA GLU A 145 3.90 -2.04 -36.54
C GLU A 145 3.80 -1.52 -35.10
N THR A 146 3.19 -2.29 -34.19
CA THR A 146 3.10 -1.95 -32.76
C THR A 146 4.47 -1.77 -32.12
N ILE A 147 5.38 -2.73 -32.35
CA ILE A 147 6.74 -2.71 -31.78
C ILE A 147 7.57 -1.60 -32.43
N LYS A 148 7.53 -1.48 -33.77
CA LYS A 148 8.21 -0.40 -34.51
C LYS A 148 7.79 0.98 -33.98
N LYS A 149 6.49 1.18 -33.78
CA LYS A 149 5.93 2.44 -33.29
C LYS A 149 6.40 2.75 -31.86
N ALA A 150 6.38 1.77 -30.95
CA ALA A 150 6.83 1.98 -29.57
C ALA A 150 8.32 2.37 -29.51
N ASN A 151 9.18 1.61 -30.19
CA ASN A 151 10.63 1.89 -30.23
C ASN A 151 10.93 3.25 -30.87
N ARG A 152 10.24 3.57 -31.97
CA ARG A 152 10.37 4.88 -32.61
C ARG A 152 10.00 6.01 -31.65
N LYS A 153 8.88 5.87 -30.92
CA LYS A 153 8.40 6.91 -30.00
C LYS A 153 9.36 7.17 -28.84
N LEU A 154 10.03 6.13 -28.32
CA LEU A 154 11.04 6.29 -27.28
C LEU A 154 12.29 7.00 -27.80
N VAL A 155 12.78 6.61 -28.98
CA VAL A 155 13.94 7.26 -29.61
C VAL A 155 13.64 8.72 -29.94
N GLU A 156 12.45 9.01 -30.48
CA GLU A 156 11.98 10.39 -30.71
C GLU A 156 11.97 11.20 -29.41
N ALA A 157 11.48 10.65 -28.30
CA ALA A 157 11.43 11.35 -27.02
C ALA A 157 12.82 11.72 -26.49
N TYR A 158 13.80 10.83 -26.58
CA TYR A 158 15.19 11.13 -26.19
C TYR A 158 15.84 12.15 -27.13
N LEU A 159 15.57 12.07 -28.44
CA LEU A 159 16.03 13.09 -29.39
C LEU A 159 15.44 14.47 -29.09
N GLU A 160 14.15 14.54 -28.75
CA GLU A 160 13.49 15.78 -28.31
C GLU A 160 14.15 16.32 -27.03
N ARG A 161 14.40 15.45 -26.05
CA ARG A 161 15.07 15.78 -24.78
C ARG A 161 16.47 16.37 -25.00
N TYR A 162 17.29 15.75 -25.84
CA TYR A 162 18.67 16.18 -26.07
C TYR A 162 18.81 17.37 -27.04
N ASN A 163 17.82 17.63 -27.91
CA ASN A 163 17.91 18.71 -28.91
C ASN A 163 17.39 20.08 -28.46
N MET A 164 16.61 20.17 -27.38
CA MET A 164 16.05 21.46 -26.91
C MET A 164 17.12 22.52 -26.57
N LYS A 165 18.38 22.14 -26.30
CA LYS A 165 19.48 23.10 -26.13
C LYS A 165 19.88 23.86 -27.41
N ARG A 166 19.49 23.44 -28.62
CA ARG A 166 19.91 24.09 -29.88
C ARG A 166 18.92 25.14 -30.43
N GLN A 167 17.71 25.22 -29.91
CA GLN A 167 16.76 26.29 -30.24
C GLN A 167 16.68 27.28 -29.08
N GLN A 168 17.73 28.10 -28.92
CA GLN A 168 17.51 29.40 -28.28
C GLN A 168 16.58 30.24 -29.18
N PRO A 169 15.54 30.88 -28.63
CA PRO A 169 14.74 31.82 -29.39
C PRO A 169 15.59 33.03 -29.81
N GLN A 170 15.43 33.48 -31.05
CA GLN A 170 15.82 34.85 -31.41
C GLN A 170 15.19 35.81 -30.39
N ARG A 171 16.04 36.64 -29.79
CA ARG A 171 15.63 37.80 -28.98
C ARG A 171 14.54 38.58 -29.72
N TYR A 172 13.33 38.54 -29.19
CA TYR A 172 12.48 39.73 -29.19
C TYR A 172 12.72 40.42 -27.86
N GLU A 173 13.51 41.49 -27.89
CA GLU A 173 13.61 42.42 -26.78
C GLU A 173 12.24 43.09 -26.61
N MET A 174 11.56 42.78 -25.51
CA MET A 174 10.59 43.69 -24.92
C MET A 174 11.03 43.94 -23.48
N SER A 175 11.25 45.22 -23.23
CA SER A 175 12.01 45.87 -22.16
C SER A 175 11.55 45.59 -20.72
N GLY A 176 12.53 45.39 -19.83
CA GLY A 176 12.64 45.78 -18.41
C GLY A 176 11.46 45.48 -17.46
N GLU A 177 11.60 44.96 -16.24
CA GLU A 177 12.71 44.86 -15.31
C GLU A 177 12.42 43.69 -14.32
N LYS A 178 13.51 43.06 -13.85
CA LYS A 178 13.67 42.11 -12.72
C LYS A 178 12.43 41.40 -12.13
N TYR A 179 12.34 40.09 -12.38
CA TYR A 179 11.65 39.16 -11.49
C TYR A 179 12.60 38.67 -10.39
N GLU A 180 12.32 39.06 -9.14
CA GLU A 180 12.80 38.36 -7.95
C GLU A 180 11.80 37.25 -7.57
N ARG A 181 12.34 36.04 -7.46
CA ARG A 181 11.69 34.83 -6.97
C ARG A 181 12.03 34.74 -5.48
N THR A 182 11.02 34.57 -4.62
CA THR A 182 11.21 33.95 -3.31
C THR A 182 10.06 32.97 -3.04
N SER A 183 10.34 31.70 -3.28
CA SER A 183 9.90 30.60 -2.43
C SER A 183 11.17 30.15 -1.71
N SER A 184 11.18 30.22 -0.39
CA SER A 184 12.10 29.51 0.49
C SER A 184 11.35 28.26 0.95
N GLU A 185 11.81 27.02 0.79
CA GLU A 185 13.18 26.54 0.63
C GLU A 185 13.24 25.36 -0.35
N GLU A 186 13.39 25.67 -1.63
CA GLU A 186 14.29 24.92 -2.51
C GLU A 186 15.18 25.98 -3.16
N ASP A 187 16.49 25.82 -2.99
CA ASP A 187 17.47 26.73 -3.54
C ASP A 187 17.23 26.87 -5.04
N SER A 188 16.84 28.07 -5.46
CA SER A 188 16.55 28.38 -6.85
C SER A 188 17.77 28.23 -7.79
N SER A 189 18.93 27.87 -7.22
CA SER A 189 20.14 27.47 -7.92
C SER A 189 20.13 26.01 -8.40
N GLU A 190 19.32 25.11 -7.82
CA GLU A 190 19.29 23.67 -8.16
C GLU A 190 18.46 23.38 -9.42
N TRP A 191 17.26 23.96 -9.56
CA TRP A 191 16.45 23.80 -10.79
C TRP A 191 17.12 24.43 -12.02
N LYS A 192 17.90 25.51 -11.82
CA LYS A 192 18.76 26.09 -12.86
C LYS A 192 19.94 25.19 -13.23
N LYS A 193 20.42 24.34 -12.31
CA LYS A 193 21.43 23.31 -12.60
C LYS A 193 20.80 22.08 -13.29
N GLN A 194 19.54 21.74 -13.02
CA GLN A 194 18.80 20.64 -13.66
C GLN A 194 18.34 20.98 -15.09
N GLU A 195 17.85 22.20 -15.36
CA GLU A 195 17.57 22.67 -16.73
C GLU A 195 18.83 22.70 -17.61
N GLN A 196 20.02 22.75 -17.02
CA GLN A 196 21.30 22.68 -17.73
C GLN A 196 21.78 21.24 -18.03
N ARG A 197 21.13 20.18 -17.55
CA ARG A 197 21.63 18.78 -17.62
C ARG A 197 21.08 17.91 -18.75
N ALA A 198 20.10 18.34 -19.54
CA ALA A 198 19.43 17.47 -20.52
C ALA A 198 20.20 17.24 -21.84
N SER A 199 21.46 16.85 -21.76
CA SER A 199 22.24 16.39 -22.92
C SER A 199 22.90 15.06 -22.57
N GLY A 200 23.01 14.17 -23.56
CA GLY A 200 23.41 12.78 -23.34
C GLY A 200 23.56 12.00 -24.64
N ASN A 201 24.00 10.74 -24.51
CA ASN A 201 24.21 9.82 -25.62
C ASN A 201 23.20 8.67 -25.56
N LEU A 202 22.41 8.49 -26.62
CA LEU A 202 21.51 7.35 -26.75
C LEU A 202 22.16 6.24 -27.58
N VAL A 203 22.38 5.09 -26.93
CA VAL A 203 22.84 3.85 -27.55
C VAL A 203 21.69 2.85 -27.58
N ILE A 204 21.42 2.25 -28.73
CA ILE A 204 20.41 1.20 -28.89
C ILE A 204 21.12 -0.12 -29.13
N ILE A 205 20.87 -1.11 -28.26
CA ILE A 205 21.27 -2.50 -28.45
C ILE A 205 20.05 -3.28 -28.95
N ASP A 206 20.05 -3.64 -30.23
CA ASP A 206 18.90 -4.25 -30.89
C ASP A 206 18.89 -5.78 -30.72
N LEU A 207 18.81 -6.23 -29.47
CA LEU A 207 18.71 -7.64 -29.12
C LEU A 207 17.42 -8.27 -29.69
N GLY A 208 16.32 -7.51 -29.72
CA GLY A 208 15.03 -7.92 -30.28
C GLY A 208 15.16 -8.48 -31.70
N SER A 209 16.02 -7.92 -32.55
CA SER A 209 16.27 -8.44 -33.91
C SER A 209 16.78 -9.89 -33.96
N LYS A 210 17.39 -10.40 -32.88
CA LYS A 210 17.85 -11.79 -32.77
C LYS A 210 16.75 -12.73 -32.27
N LEU A 211 15.72 -12.19 -31.63
CA LEU A 211 14.56 -12.90 -31.06
C LEU A 211 13.41 -13.01 -32.07
N ASN A 212 13.73 -13.37 -33.31
CA ASN A 212 12.79 -13.36 -34.44
C ASN A 212 11.79 -14.53 -34.49
N SER A 213 11.80 -15.41 -33.49
CA SER A 213 10.80 -16.46 -33.29
C SER A 213 10.49 -16.61 -31.80
N LEU A 214 9.28 -17.09 -31.47
CA LEU A 214 8.91 -17.31 -30.07
C LEU A 214 9.83 -18.34 -29.40
N LYS A 215 10.31 -19.35 -30.14
CA LYS A 215 11.31 -20.31 -29.66
C LYS A 215 12.59 -19.63 -29.16
N ARG A 216 13.15 -18.67 -29.92
CA ARG A 216 14.36 -17.94 -29.50
C ARG A 216 14.10 -17.02 -28.31
N PHE A 217 12.93 -16.41 -28.26
CA PHE A 217 12.49 -15.61 -27.10
C PHE A 217 12.39 -16.49 -25.83
N VAL A 218 11.72 -17.63 -25.92
CA VAL A 218 11.49 -18.58 -24.82
C VAL A 218 12.78 -19.22 -24.31
N LEU A 219 13.72 -19.54 -25.21
CA LEU A 219 14.97 -20.26 -24.93
C LEU A 219 16.20 -19.35 -24.76
N LEU A 220 16.01 -18.03 -24.69
CA LEU A 220 17.10 -17.06 -24.52
C LEU A 220 17.81 -17.32 -23.19
N ASP A 221 19.13 -17.52 -23.23
CA ASP A 221 19.95 -17.54 -22.02
C ASP A 221 20.19 -16.09 -21.55
N VAL A 222 19.42 -15.69 -20.55
CA VAL A 222 19.47 -14.36 -19.96
C VAL A 222 20.85 -14.08 -19.35
N GLU A 223 21.44 -15.05 -18.66
CA GLU A 223 22.70 -14.87 -17.94
C GLU A 223 23.87 -14.72 -18.91
N GLU A 224 23.98 -15.60 -19.91
CA GLU A 224 25.07 -15.50 -20.90
C GLU A 224 24.89 -14.28 -21.81
N THR A 225 23.67 -13.96 -22.22
CA THR A 225 23.39 -12.76 -23.04
C THR A 225 23.66 -11.48 -22.25
N GLY A 226 23.26 -11.44 -20.98
CA GLY A 226 23.53 -10.32 -20.08
C GLY A 226 25.02 -10.16 -19.80
N ALA A 227 25.73 -11.26 -19.55
CA ALA A 227 27.18 -11.23 -19.37
C ALA A 227 27.92 -10.71 -20.61
N MET A 228 27.44 -11.06 -21.80
CA MET A 228 27.95 -10.50 -23.06
C MET A 228 27.72 -8.98 -23.14
N ILE A 229 26.52 -8.50 -22.87
CA ILE A 229 26.21 -7.05 -22.90
C ILE A 229 26.95 -6.30 -21.79
N GLY A 230 26.99 -6.83 -20.57
CA GLY A 230 27.73 -6.26 -19.45
C GLY A 230 29.22 -6.12 -19.74
N SER A 231 29.83 -7.11 -20.41
CA SER A 231 31.23 -6.99 -20.86
C SER A 231 31.40 -5.85 -21.88
N ALA A 232 30.44 -5.64 -22.79
CA ALA A 232 30.48 -4.52 -23.72
C ALA A 232 30.30 -3.17 -23.01
N ILE A 233 29.53 -3.11 -21.92
CA ILE A 233 29.39 -1.91 -21.08
C ILE A 233 30.69 -1.64 -20.29
N VAL A 234 31.35 -2.67 -19.76
CA VAL A 234 32.69 -2.53 -19.14
C VAL A 234 33.70 -2.01 -20.17
N GLU A 235 33.73 -2.56 -21.38
CA GLU A 235 34.60 -2.02 -22.43
C GLU A 235 34.25 -0.58 -22.81
N LEU A 236 32.97 -0.21 -22.75
CA LEU A 236 32.51 1.15 -23.00
C LEU A 236 33.08 2.12 -21.95
N THR A 237 32.98 1.78 -20.66
CA THR A 237 33.50 2.62 -19.56
C THR A 237 35.01 2.69 -19.59
N GLU A 238 35.71 1.57 -19.81
CA GLU A 238 37.17 1.54 -19.88
C GLU A 238 37.74 2.28 -21.10
N LYS A 239 37.14 2.12 -22.29
CA LYS A 239 37.70 2.69 -23.53
C LYS A 239 37.28 4.13 -23.80
N CYS A 240 36.11 4.53 -23.32
CA CYS A 240 35.50 5.83 -23.57
C CYS A 240 35.49 6.74 -22.33
N ASP A 241 36.02 6.29 -21.19
CA ASP A 241 36.06 7.06 -19.93
C ASP A 241 34.65 7.50 -19.44
N VAL A 242 33.65 6.64 -19.68
CA VAL A 242 32.28 6.87 -19.20
C VAL A 242 32.22 6.55 -17.71
N VAL A 243 31.73 7.48 -16.91
CA VAL A 243 31.54 7.28 -15.46
C VAL A 243 30.35 6.35 -15.22
N ASP A 244 30.49 5.38 -14.32
CA ASP A 244 29.42 4.41 -14.01
C ASP A 244 28.12 5.06 -13.48
N ASP A 245 28.26 6.16 -12.75
CA ASP A 245 27.16 6.95 -12.19
C ASP A 245 26.36 7.76 -13.24
N THR A 246 26.73 7.72 -14.53
CA THR A 246 25.99 8.38 -15.63
C THR A 246 25.29 7.41 -16.57
N ILE A 247 25.37 6.10 -16.32
CA ILE A 247 24.78 5.09 -17.21
C ILE A 247 23.35 4.75 -16.79
N HIS A 248 22.39 4.98 -17.69
CA HIS A 248 21.00 4.58 -17.53
C HIS A 248 20.65 3.48 -18.54
N VAL A 249 20.38 2.26 -18.07
CA VAL A 249 19.93 1.16 -18.93
C VAL A 249 18.40 1.11 -18.94
N VAL A 250 17.79 1.23 -20.12
CA VAL A 250 16.34 1.08 -20.32
C VAL A 250 16.11 -0.20 -21.10
N ALA A 251 15.30 -1.12 -20.60
CA ALA A 251 15.20 -2.45 -21.20
C ALA A 251 13.76 -2.96 -21.29
N GLN A 252 13.38 -3.47 -22.46
CA GLN A 252 12.01 -3.87 -22.78
C GLN A 252 11.80 -5.38 -22.60
N GLY A 253 10.70 -5.81 -21.99
CA GLY A 253 10.29 -7.21 -21.99
C GLY A 253 11.35 -8.15 -21.40
N ILE A 254 11.69 -9.21 -22.12
CA ILE A 254 12.74 -10.15 -21.70
C ILE A 254 14.13 -9.50 -21.59
N ALA A 255 14.37 -8.39 -22.29
CA ALA A 255 15.63 -7.67 -22.19
C ALA A 255 15.81 -6.98 -20.83
N ALA A 256 14.73 -6.76 -20.06
CA ALA A 256 14.85 -6.29 -18.67
C ALA A 256 15.67 -7.26 -17.81
N HIS A 257 15.44 -8.56 -17.97
CA HIS A 257 16.23 -9.59 -17.28
C HIS A 257 17.68 -9.63 -17.78
N VAL A 258 17.89 -9.40 -19.08
CA VAL A 258 19.23 -9.30 -19.67
C VAL A 258 19.99 -8.08 -19.12
N ALA A 259 19.30 -6.96 -18.90
CA ALA A 259 19.87 -5.77 -18.27
C ALA A 259 20.30 -6.04 -16.82
N GLY A 260 19.49 -6.77 -16.05
CA GLY A 260 19.86 -7.21 -14.71
C GLY A 260 21.11 -8.08 -14.68
N ALA A 261 21.18 -9.08 -15.57
CA ALA A 261 22.37 -9.92 -15.73
C ALA A 261 23.61 -9.12 -16.23
N ALA A 262 23.40 -8.08 -17.06
CA ALA A 262 24.46 -7.18 -17.49
C ALA A 262 24.99 -6.29 -16.34
N GLY A 263 24.11 -5.75 -15.51
CA GLY A 263 24.47 -4.98 -14.31
C GLY A 263 25.24 -5.84 -13.31
N ASN A 264 24.78 -7.05 -13.04
CA ASN A 264 25.52 -8.04 -12.23
C ASN A 264 26.91 -8.34 -12.78
N LYS A 265 27.03 -8.54 -14.11
CA LYS A 265 28.32 -8.77 -14.76
C LYS A 265 29.24 -7.56 -14.60
N TYR A 266 28.70 -6.35 -14.77
CA TYR A 266 29.43 -5.10 -14.61
C TYR A 266 29.99 -4.98 -13.19
N THR A 267 29.13 -5.10 -12.16
CA THR A 267 29.50 -5.05 -10.74
C THR A 267 30.59 -6.04 -10.38
N ARG A 268 30.54 -7.26 -10.92
CA ARG A 268 31.56 -8.28 -10.66
C ARG A 268 32.92 -7.94 -11.26
N GLN A 269 32.96 -7.24 -12.39
CA GLN A 269 34.21 -6.90 -13.08
C GLN A 269 34.82 -5.61 -12.56
N THR A 270 34.00 -4.62 -12.20
CA THR A 270 34.45 -3.27 -11.83
C THR A 270 34.43 -3.03 -10.31
N GLY A 271 33.63 -3.82 -9.57
CA GLY A 271 33.33 -3.56 -8.16
C GLY A 271 32.32 -2.43 -7.94
N ARG A 272 31.74 -1.86 -9.00
CA ARG A 272 30.78 -0.74 -8.98
C ARG A 272 29.50 -1.11 -9.69
N GLN A 273 28.35 -0.61 -9.24
CA GLN A 273 27.06 -0.85 -9.89
C GLN A 273 26.82 0.17 -11.02
N LEU A 274 25.89 -0.16 -11.92
CA LEU A 274 25.35 0.83 -12.86
C LEU A 274 24.41 1.77 -12.10
N ARG A 275 24.33 3.05 -12.49
CA ARG A 275 23.46 4.03 -11.83
C ARG A 275 21.98 3.62 -11.81
N ARG A 276 21.41 3.25 -12.96
CA ARG A 276 19.97 2.96 -13.06
C ARG A 276 19.63 1.91 -14.11
N ILE A 277 18.71 1.00 -13.77
CA ILE A 277 18.01 0.13 -14.73
C ILE A 277 16.51 0.42 -14.69
N THR A 278 15.93 0.86 -15.82
CA THR A 278 14.46 0.95 -15.98
C THR A 278 13.93 -0.20 -16.81
N ALA A 279 13.04 -0.97 -16.19
CA ALA A 279 12.47 -2.20 -16.72
C ALA A 279 11.06 -1.94 -17.29
N LEU A 280 10.93 -2.04 -18.62
CA LEU A 280 9.69 -1.77 -19.34
C LEU A 280 8.95 -3.08 -19.61
N ASP A 281 7.96 -3.38 -18.78
CA ASP A 281 7.13 -4.59 -18.81
C ASP A 281 7.95 -5.90 -18.81
N PRO A 282 8.73 -6.17 -17.73
CA PRO A 282 9.58 -7.35 -17.63
C PRO A 282 8.79 -8.64 -17.92
N SER A 283 9.30 -9.50 -18.81
CA SER A 283 8.53 -10.65 -19.31
C SER A 283 8.59 -11.90 -18.41
N LYS A 284 7.63 -12.81 -18.55
CA LYS A 284 7.77 -14.17 -17.99
C LYS A 284 8.98 -14.89 -18.56
N LEU A 285 9.75 -15.54 -17.69
CA LEU A 285 10.88 -16.40 -18.05
C LEU A 285 10.42 -17.84 -18.20
N PHE A 286 10.30 -18.30 -19.45
CA PHE A 286 9.82 -19.64 -19.77
C PHE A 286 10.89 -20.72 -19.56
N SER A 287 12.14 -20.44 -19.93
CA SER A 287 13.28 -21.33 -19.65
C SER A 287 14.15 -20.74 -18.55
N LYS A 288 14.56 -21.58 -17.61
CA LYS A 288 15.46 -21.21 -16.51
C LYS A 288 16.43 -22.34 -16.23
N ASN A 289 17.62 -22.00 -15.75
CA ASN A 289 18.52 -22.98 -15.19
C ASN A 289 18.14 -23.23 -13.72
N PRO A 290 17.78 -24.46 -13.30
CA PRO A 290 17.34 -24.77 -11.94
C PRO A 290 18.48 -24.67 -10.90
N HIS A 291 19.66 -24.19 -11.26
CA HIS A 291 20.75 -23.93 -10.31
C HIS A 291 21.27 -22.49 -10.40
N SER A 292 20.56 -21.63 -11.11
CA SER A 292 20.92 -20.22 -11.29
C SER A 292 19.75 -19.32 -10.93
N LEU A 293 20.05 -18.26 -10.21
CA LEU A 293 19.17 -17.13 -9.98
C LEU A 293 19.17 -16.32 -11.27
N THR A 294 18.07 -16.41 -12.02
CA THR A 294 17.90 -15.74 -13.31
C THR A 294 16.77 -14.74 -13.21
N GLY A 295 16.97 -13.55 -13.78
CA GLY A 295 15.99 -12.49 -13.78
C GLY A 295 16.56 -11.17 -13.28
N LEU A 296 15.77 -10.13 -13.46
CA LEU A 296 16.08 -8.79 -12.94
C LEU A 296 15.69 -8.77 -11.47
N SER A 297 16.50 -8.14 -10.63
CA SER A 297 16.14 -7.75 -9.28
C SER A 297 16.79 -6.43 -8.90
N ARG A 298 16.35 -5.88 -7.77
CA ARG A 298 17.13 -4.88 -7.05
C ARG A 298 18.55 -5.34 -6.76
N GLY A 299 19.43 -4.37 -6.60
CA GLY A 299 20.88 -4.58 -6.50
C GLY A 299 21.55 -4.96 -7.82
N ASP A 300 20.82 -5.22 -8.90
CA ASP A 300 21.42 -5.38 -10.24
C ASP A 300 22.00 -4.04 -10.76
N ALA A 301 21.53 -2.91 -10.20
CA ALA A 301 22.04 -1.55 -10.33
C ALA A 301 21.89 -0.83 -8.97
N GLU A 302 22.39 0.41 -8.86
CA GLU A 302 22.16 1.26 -7.68
C GLU A 302 20.68 1.61 -7.51
N PHE A 303 19.94 1.70 -8.62
CA PHE A 303 18.50 1.87 -8.62
C PHE A 303 17.84 1.12 -9.78
N VAL A 304 16.79 0.35 -9.50
CA VAL A 304 16.01 -0.43 -10.45
C VAL A 304 14.54 -0.03 -10.34
N ASP A 305 13.95 0.51 -11.40
CA ASP A 305 12.52 0.82 -11.45
C ASP A 305 11.82 0.01 -12.54
N ALA A 306 10.61 -0.48 -12.27
CA ALA A 306 9.87 -1.32 -13.20
C ALA A 306 8.45 -0.81 -13.48
N ILE A 307 8.01 -0.91 -14.73
CA ILE A 307 6.64 -0.56 -15.15
C ILE A 307 5.94 -1.83 -15.66
N HIS A 308 4.86 -2.24 -14.99
CA HIS A 308 4.14 -3.49 -15.26
C HIS A 308 2.78 -3.23 -15.92
N THR A 309 2.62 -3.58 -17.19
CA THR A 309 1.41 -3.25 -17.97
C THR A 309 0.54 -4.44 -18.35
N ASN A 310 1.07 -5.66 -18.28
CA ASN A 310 0.31 -6.86 -18.63
C ASN A 310 0.77 -8.11 -17.86
N VAL A 311 0.89 -8.04 -16.54
CA VAL A 311 1.40 -9.12 -15.67
C VAL A 311 0.71 -10.49 -15.84
N TYR A 312 -0.56 -10.51 -16.29
CA TYR A 312 -1.28 -11.75 -16.62
C TYR A 312 -1.19 -12.17 -18.10
N GLY A 313 -0.50 -11.39 -18.93
CA GLY A 313 -0.17 -11.64 -20.34
C GLY A 313 1.31 -12.03 -20.52
N MET A 314 2.08 -11.21 -21.24
CA MET A 314 3.52 -11.46 -21.47
C MET A 314 4.40 -11.10 -20.27
N GLY A 315 4.00 -10.08 -19.51
CA GLY A 315 4.70 -9.57 -18.34
C GLY A 315 4.69 -10.53 -17.16
N THR A 316 5.64 -10.35 -16.25
CA THR A 316 5.72 -11.11 -14.99
C THR A 316 4.95 -10.43 -13.87
N LEU A 317 4.44 -11.22 -12.92
CA LEU A 317 3.91 -10.73 -11.64
C LEU A 317 5.00 -10.56 -10.58
N GLN A 318 6.21 -11.04 -10.88
CA GLN A 318 7.35 -10.91 -9.98
C GLN A 318 7.74 -9.44 -9.87
N ARG A 319 7.91 -8.97 -8.64
CA ARG A 319 8.53 -7.69 -8.33
C ARG A 319 10.01 -7.77 -8.66
N VAL A 320 10.53 -6.78 -9.37
CA VAL A 320 11.91 -6.81 -9.88
C VAL A 320 12.68 -5.54 -9.61
N GLY A 321 12.01 -4.46 -9.20
CA GLY A 321 12.65 -3.18 -8.90
C GLY A 321 12.86 -2.95 -7.41
N ASP A 322 13.59 -1.89 -7.13
CA ASP A 322 13.48 -1.12 -5.90
C ASP A 322 12.07 -0.53 -5.79
N VAL A 323 11.56 -0.03 -6.91
CA VAL A 323 10.16 0.37 -7.08
C VAL A 323 9.50 -0.32 -8.28
N ASP A 324 8.29 -0.83 -8.07
CA ASP A 324 7.45 -1.45 -9.11
C ASP A 324 6.13 -0.65 -9.30
N PHE A 325 5.91 -0.13 -10.51
CA PHE A 325 4.70 0.60 -10.89
C PHE A 325 3.71 -0.29 -11.63
N TYR A 326 2.44 -0.27 -11.21
CA TYR A 326 1.34 -1.03 -11.81
C TYR A 326 0.23 -0.09 -12.32
N PRO A 327 0.36 0.46 -13.55
CA PRO A 327 -0.72 1.21 -14.20
C PRO A 327 -2.02 0.42 -14.27
N ASN A 328 -3.09 0.99 -13.70
CA ASN A 328 -4.40 0.36 -13.52
C ASN A 328 -4.36 -0.98 -12.73
N GLY A 329 -3.32 -1.23 -11.95
CA GLY A 329 -3.13 -2.43 -11.15
C GLY A 329 -2.81 -3.70 -11.96
N PRO A 330 -2.56 -4.84 -11.27
CA PRO A 330 -2.30 -6.12 -11.90
C PRO A 330 -3.43 -6.54 -12.86
N SER A 331 -3.11 -6.72 -14.15
CA SER A 331 -4.12 -7.01 -15.18
C SER A 331 -3.55 -7.76 -16.40
N HIS A 332 -4.44 -8.25 -17.27
CA HIS A 332 -4.06 -8.83 -18.57
C HIS A 332 -3.63 -7.74 -19.57
N ALA A 333 -4.14 -6.52 -19.41
CA ALA A 333 -3.78 -5.35 -20.19
C ALA A 333 -4.28 -4.05 -19.54
N VAL A 334 -3.50 -2.98 -19.71
CA VAL A 334 -3.89 -1.59 -19.45
C VAL A 334 -4.96 -1.07 -20.43
N PRO A 335 -5.69 0.01 -20.08
CA PRO A 335 -6.70 0.60 -20.95
C PRO A 335 -6.23 0.85 -22.39
N GLY A 336 -7.08 0.52 -23.36
CA GLY A 336 -6.87 0.78 -24.78
C GLY A 336 -6.01 -0.24 -25.53
N ALA A 337 -5.34 -1.18 -24.86
CA ALA A 337 -4.62 -2.25 -25.53
C ALA A 337 -5.57 -3.36 -25.99
N GLN A 338 -5.50 -3.74 -27.28
CA GLN A 338 -6.40 -4.72 -27.89
C GLN A 338 -5.80 -6.14 -28.00
N ASN A 339 -4.49 -6.27 -27.79
CA ASN A 339 -3.78 -7.54 -27.77
C ASN A 339 -2.61 -7.48 -26.78
N ILE A 340 -2.03 -8.64 -26.45
CA ILE A 340 -0.95 -8.75 -25.45
C ILE A 340 0.38 -8.09 -25.89
N VAL A 341 0.65 -8.00 -27.20
CA VAL A 341 1.85 -7.33 -27.73
C VAL A 341 1.71 -5.83 -27.54
N GLU A 342 0.55 -5.26 -27.88
CA GLU A 342 0.25 -3.86 -27.60
C GLU A 342 0.28 -3.57 -26.11
N ALA A 343 -0.32 -4.43 -25.29
CA ALA A 343 -0.32 -4.29 -23.85
C ALA A 343 1.11 -4.20 -23.30
N SER A 344 2.02 -5.08 -23.74
CA SER A 344 3.43 -5.05 -23.33
C SER A 344 4.15 -3.77 -23.77
N MET A 345 3.86 -3.30 -25.00
CA MET A 345 4.48 -2.08 -25.55
C MET A 345 3.94 -0.79 -24.93
N ARG A 346 2.96 -0.85 -24.01
CA ARG A 346 2.47 0.32 -23.29
C ARG A 346 3.48 0.85 -22.29
N ALA A 347 4.25 0.00 -21.61
CA ALA A 347 5.33 0.45 -20.73
C ALA A 347 6.35 1.33 -21.48
N THR A 348 6.79 0.89 -22.66
CA THR A 348 7.67 1.68 -23.53
C THR A 348 7.07 3.01 -23.96
N ARG A 349 5.76 3.05 -24.19
CA ARG A 349 5.06 4.29 -24.58
C ARG A 349 4.82 5.23 -23.40
N TYR A 350 4.55 4.72 -22.20
CA TYR A 350 4.44 5.53 -20.98
C TYR A 350 5.79 6.14 -20.62
N PHE A 351 6.84 5.33 -20.62
CA PHE A 351 8.18 5.82 -20.38
C PHE A 351 8.62 6.86 -21.42
N ALA A 352 8.38 6.61 -22.71
CA ALA A 352 8.63 7.59 -23.77
C ALA A 352 7.86 8.90 -23.59
N GLU A 353 6.65 8.87 -23.02
CA GLU A 353 5.90 10.08 -22.70
C GLU A 353 6.54 10.87 -21.57
N SER A 354 7.01 10.19 -20.51
CA SER A 354 7.73 10.81 -19.38
C SER A 354 9.09 11.41 -19.76
N VAL A 355 9.78 10.84 -20.76
CA VAL A 355 11.10 11.30 -21.21
C VAL A 355 11.02 12.66 -21.92
N ARG A 356 9.86 12.98 -22.52
CA ARG A 356 9.68 14.24 -23.24
C ARG A 356 9.83 15.44 -22.29
N PRO A 357 10.52 16.51 -22.69
CA PRO A 357 10.64 17.71 -21.88
C PRO A 357 9.28 18.28 -21.45
N GLY A 358 9.13 18.54 -20.15
CA GLY A 358 7.90 19.05 -19.54
C GLY A 358 6.89 17.97 -19.17
N ASN A 359 7.19 16.69 -19.42
CA ASN A 359 6.31 15.55 -19.11
C ASN A 359 6.86 14.61 -18.04
N GLU A 360 7.98 14.98 -17.40
CA GLU A 360 8.71 14.20 -16.40
C GLU A 360 7.81 13.64 -15.29
N ARG A 361 6.80 14.43 -14.89
CA ARG A 361 5.89 14.15 -13.76
C ARG A 361 4.46 13.78 -14.19
N ASN A 362 4.26 13.32 -15.43
CA ASN A 362 2.93 13.02 -16.00
C ASN A 362 2.21 11.82 -15.36
N PHE A 363 2.93 10.96 -14.64
CA PHE A 363 2.37 9.71 -14.11
C PHE A 363 2.48 9.66 -12.58
N PRO A 364 1.66 10.43 -11.85
CA PRO A 364 1.64 10.37 -10.39
C PRO A 364 1.04 9.03 -9.92
N ALA A 365 1.76 8.34 -9.04
CA ALA A 365 1.37 7.08 -8.44
C ALA A 365 1.39 7.18 -6.91
N VAL A 366 0.71 6.24 -6.24
CA VAL A 366 0.72 6.13 -4.77
C VAL A 366 0.97 4.70 -4.34
N ALA A 367 1.60 4.55 -3.18
CA ALA A 367 1.82 3.27 -2.55
C ALA A 367 0.47 2.58 -2.29
N ALA A 368 0.27 1.39 -2.86
CA ALA A 368 -0.98 0.65 -2.72
C ALA A 368 -0.79 -0.84 -3.03
N ASN A 369 -1.44 -1.68 -2.25
CA ASN A 369 -1.32 -3.14 -2.35
C ASN A 369 -2.33 -3.79 -3.30
N SER A 370 -3.31 -3.00 -3.78
CA SER A 370 -4.28 -3.45 -4.76
C SER A 370 -4.91 -2.25 -5.49
N LEU A 371 -5.44 -2.48 -6.70
CA LEU A 371 -6.23 -1.44 -7.38
C LEU A 371 -7.46 -1.03 -6.56
N LYS A 372 -8.01 -1.96 -5.79
CA LYS A 372 -9.15 -1.69 -4.91
C LYS A 372 -8.73 -0.76 -3.77
N ASP A 373 -7.57 -0.98 -3.16
CA ASP A 373 -7.01 -0.13 -2.11
C ASP A 373 -6.75 1.27 -2.65
N TYR A 374 -6.10 1.36 -3.81
CA TYR A 374 -5.90 2.62 -4.53
C TYR A 374 -7.24 3.36 -4.73
N LYS A 375 -8.28 2.67 -5.20
CA LYS A 375 -9.60 3.28 -5.45
C LYS A 375 -10.34 3.64 -4.16
N ASN A 376 -10.26 2.82 -3.13
CA ASN A 376 -10.92 3.05 -1.84
C ASN A 376 -10.35 4.27 -1.12
N ASN A 377 -9.06 4.56 -1.35
CA ASN A 377 -8.41 5.75 -0.83
C ASN A 377 -8.50 6.94 -1.81
N ASP A 378 -9.34 6.88 -2.85
CA ASP A 378 -9.43 7.86 -3.94
C ASP A 378 -8.06 8.23 -4.58
N GLY A 379 -7.10 7.32 -4.49
CA GLY A 379 -5.72 7.54 -4.88
C GLY A 379 -4.99 8.58 -4.03
N PHE A 380 -5.42 8.90 -2.80
CA PHE A 380 -4.68 9.76 -1.86
C PHE A 380 -3.47 9.03 -1.25
N GLY A 381 -2.37 9.76 -1.09
CA GLY A 381 -1.10 9.25 -0.56
C GLY A 381 0.08 10.11 -1.03
N LYS A 382 1.27 9.89 -0.46
CA LYS A 382 2.52 10.51 -0.93
C LYS A 382 2.69 10.18 -2.42
N ARG A 383 2.83 11.22 -3.24
CA ARG A 383 2.99 11.07 -4.68
C ARG A 383 4.41 10.65 -5.01
N ALA A 384 4.53 9.60 -5.80
CA ALA A 384 5.73 9.29 -6.55
C ALA A 384 5.44 9.43 -8.05
N TYR A 385 6.47 9.68 -8.85
CA TYR A 385 6.32 9.86 -10.29
C TYR A 385 6.91 8.67 -11.05
N MET A 386 6.08 7.97 -11.83
CA MET A 386 6.52 6.88 -12.69
C MET A 386 7.17 7.44 -13.96
N GLY A 387 8.42 7.05 -14.25
CA GLY A 387 9.09 7.39 -15.50
C GLY A 387 10.48 7.98 -15.28
N ILE A 388 10.92 8.90 -16.14
CA ILE A 388 12.29 9.43 -16.08
C ILE A 388 12.62 10.13 -14.75
N ASP A 389 11.64 10.75 -14.09
CA ASP A 389 11.78 11.53 -12.84
C ASP A 389 11.39 10.73 -11.59
N THR A 390 11.48 9.40 -11.66
CA THR A 390 11.33 8.56 -10.47
C THR A 390 12.49 8.81 -9.49
N ASP A 391 12.15 9.06 -8.23
CA ASP A 391 13.10 9.28 -7.14
C ASP A 391 13.95 8.01 -6.88
N TYR A 392 15.25 8.19 -6.60
CA TYR A 392 16.22 7.09 -6.46
C TYR A 392 16.16 6.37 -5.12
N ASP A 393 15.52 6.97 -4.11
CA ASP A 393 15.28 6.42 -2.77
C ASP A 393 13.86 5.84 -2.64
N LEU A 394 13.15 5.70 -3.77
CA LEU A 394 11.78 5.20 -3.79
C LEU A 394 11.75 3.67 -3.71
N GLU A 395 10.93 3.14 -2.81
CA GLU A 395 10.83 1.70 -2.59
C GLU A 395 9.39 1.20 -2.51
N GLY A 396 9.16 -0.03 -2.96
CA GLY A 396 7.88 -0.74 -2.85
C GLY A 396 6.98 -0.63 -4.09
N ASP A 397 5.68 -0.87 -3.92
CA ASP A 397 4.74 -0.90 -5.05
C ASP A 397 3.87 0.33 -5.16
N TYR A 398 3.71 0.80 -6.39
CA TYR A 398 2.93 1.98 -6.70
C TYR A 398 1.86 1.70 -7.74
N ILE A 399 0.65 2.20 -7.49
CA ILE A 399 -0.49 2.09 -8.41
C ILE A 399 -0.90 3.48 -8.87
N LEU A 400 -1.29 3.56 -10.14
CA LEU A 400 -1.79 4.77 -10.81
C LEU A 400 -2.87 4.41 -11.81
N GLN A 401 -3.58 5.41 -12.34
CA GLN A 401 -4.48 5.23 -13.48
C GLN A 401 -3.90 5.86 -14.75
N VAL A 402 -4.12 5.22 -15.89
CA VAL A 402 -3.70 5.71 -17.21
C VAL A 402 -4.85 5.66 -18.21
N ASN A 403 -4.77 6.52 -19.23
CA ASN A 403 -5.75 6.63 -20.31
C ASN A 403 -5.55 5.57 -21.40
N ALA A 404 -6.63 5.32 -22.17
CA ALA A 404 -6.60 4.40 -23.31
C ALA A 404 -5.75 4.89 -24.49
N ASN A 405 -5.62 6.20 -24.66
CA ASN A 405 -4.92 6.87 -25.77
C ASN A 405 -3.94 7.91 -25.22
N SER A 406 -2.91 8.25 -26.00
CA SER A 406 -1.90 9.26 -25.63
C SER A 406 -2.47 10.68 -25.80
N PRO A 407 -2.19 11.65 -24.90
CA PRO A 407 -1.34 11.51 -23.71
C PRO A 407 -1.97 10.58 -22.68
N PHE A 408 -1.15 9.65 -22.20
CA PHE A 408 -1.58 8.51 -21.39
C PHE A 408 -1.78 8.86 -19.93
N GLU A 409 -1.27 10.01 -19.50
CA GLU A 409 -1.69 10.61 -18.24
C GLU A 409 -3.22 10.71 -18.19
N THR A 410 -3.82 10.35 -17.06
CA THR A 410 -5.18 10.80 -16.75
C THR A 410 -5.11 12.32 -16.60
N MET A 411 -5.42 13.06 -17.68
CA MET A 411 -5.25 14.51 -17.71
C MET A 411 -5.86 15.18 -16.48
N ASN A 412 -5.01 15.92 -15.77
CA ASN A 412 -5.46 16.98 -14.89
C ASN A 412 -6.28 17.97 -15.74
N PRO A 413 -7.54 18.31 -15.40
CA PRO A 413 -8.42 19.15 -16.22
C PRO A 413 -7.79 20.47 -16.72
N LEU A 414 -6.77 20.98 -16.02
CA LEU A 414 -5.97 22.15 -16.39
C LEU A 414 -5.19 22.04 -17.72
N ARG A 415 -4.64 20.88 -18.09
CA ARG A 415 -3.80 20.75 -19.30
C ARG A 415 -4.62 20.74 -20.59
N THR A 416 -5.84 20.21 -20.51
CA THR A 416 -6.81 20.19 -21.61
C THR A 416 -7.25 21.60 -22.02
N ILE A 417 -7.34 22.53 -21.05
CA ILE A 417 -7.72 23.93 -21.30
C ILE A 417 -6.60 24.66 -22.07
N CYS A 418 -5.33 24.44 -21.75
CA CYS A 418 -4.21 25.09 -22.43
C CYS A 418 -3.98 24.58 -23.87
N LEU A 419 -4.14 23.28 -24.12
CA LEU A 419 -4.04 22.69 -25.46
C LEU A 419 -5.20 23.11 -26.37
N LEU A 420 -6.42 23.27 -25.81
CA LEU A 420 -7.57 23.79 -26.54
C LEU A 420 -7.41 25.30 -26.84
N MET A 421 -6.82 26.09 -25.94
CA MET A 421 -6.53 27.51 -26.22
C MET A 421 -5.47 27.70 -27.33
N GLY A 422 -4.50 26.79 -27.47
CA GLY A 422 -3.53 26.83 -28.57
C GLY A 422 -4.12 26.51 -29.95
N ILE A 423 -5.11 25.61 -30.01
CA ILE A 423 -5.79 25.25 -31.27
C ILE A 423 -6.81 26.35 -31.67
N PHE A 424 -7.42 27.04 -30.70
CA PHE A 424 -8.30 28.19 -30.98
C PHE A 424 -7.55 29.45 -31.44
N ALA A 425 -6.27 29.61 -31.08
CA ALA A 425 -5.45 30.75 -31.53
C ALA A 425 -4.99 30.64 -33.00
N LEU A 426 -4.90 29.42 -33.56
CA LEU A 426 -4.57 29.20 -34.97
C LEU A 426 -5.80 29.20 -35.90
N ALA A 427 -7.00 28.93 -35.35
CA ALA A 427 -8.26 28.92 -36.11
C ALA A 427 -8.95 30.30 -36.21
N SER A 428 -8.42 31.35 -35.56
CA SER A 428 -9.01 32.69 -35.55
C SER A 428 -8.36 33.69 -36.52
N ALA A 429 -7.40 33.24 -37.35
CA ALA A 429 -6.84 34.03 -38.46
C ALA A 429 -7.30 33.47 -39.82
N ASN A 430 -8.61 33.52 -40.09
CA ASN A 430 -9.19 33.67 -41.43
C ASN A 430 -10.72 33.71 -41.33
N THR A 431 -11.27 34.92 -41.25
CA THR A 431 -12.70 35.16 -41.47
C THR A 431 -12.93 35.61 -42.90
N SER A 432 -13.74 34.88 -43.68
CA SER A 432 -14.65 35.51 -44.64
C SER A 432 -15.73 34.56 -45.18
N SER A 433 -16.98 35.01 -45.00
CA SER A 433 -18.20 34.77 -45.81
C SER A 433 -19.06 33.50 -45.63
N SER A 434 -20.05 33.64 -44.74
CA SER A 434 -21.52 33.59 -44.97
C SER A 434 -22.25 32.32 -45.50
N ARG A 435 -23.06 31.70 -44.62
CA ARG A 435 -24.57 31.62 -44.62
C ARG A 435 -25.07 30.46 -43.73
N GLY A 436 -26.01 30.72 -42.81
CA GLY A 436 -26.70 29.69 -41.97
C GLY A 436 -27.98 29.12 -42.62
N PRO A 437 -28.91 28.44 -41.91
CA PRO A 437 -28.88 27.93 -40.53
C PRO A 437 -29.35 26.45 -40.33
N MET A 438 -28.97 25.87 -39.18
CA MET A 438 -29.69 24.91 -38.29
C MET A 438 -30.07 23.46 -38.70
N SER A 439 -29.71 22.57 -37.74
CA SER A 439 -30.31 21.27 -37.35
C SER A 439 -29.71 19.98 -37.95
N TRP A 440 -29.24 19.09 -37.06
CA TRP A 440 -29.78 17.73 -36.97
C TRP A 440 -29.52 17.09 -35.60
N ARG A 441 -30.59 16.46 -35.10
CA ARG A 441 -30.75 15.77 -33.84
C ARG A 441 -30.09 14.39 -33.88
N SER A 442 -29.48 14.04 -32.76
CA SER A 442 -29.16 12.70 -32.28
C SER A 442 -30.40 11.96 -31.74
N ASN A 443 -30.54 10.66 -32.02
CA ASN A 443 -31.04 9.61 -31.11
C ASN A 443 -30.82 8.22 -31.76
N ARG A 444 -30.00 7.32 -31.21
CA ARG A 444 -30.24 6.35 -30.08
C ARG A 444 -31.17 5.20 -30.50
N ASN A 445 -30.91 3.90 -30.27
CA ASN A 445 -30.41 3.12 -29.11
C ASN A 445 -29.81 1.77 -29.63
N SER A 446 -29.10 0.89 -28.90
CA SER A 446 -29.13 0.44 -27.48
C SER A 446 -27.76 -0.20 -27.11
N ILE A 447 -27.03 0.13 -26.02
CA ILE A 447 -27.14 -0.24 -24.56
C ILE A 447 -26.95 -1.76 -24.34
N LYS A 448 -26.10 -2.30 -23.45
CA LYS A 448 -25.96 -2.18 -21.96
C LYS A 448 -24.59 -2.80 -21.53
N ASN A 449 -23.88 -2.51 -20.44
CA ASN A 449 -24.15 -1.94 -19.10
C ASN A 449 -22.88 -1.21 -18.61
N SER A 450 -22.99 0.09 -18.34
CA SER A 450 -22.04 0.88 -17.57
C SER A 450 -22.91 1.88 -16.82
N LEU A 451 -22.98 1.84 -15.49
CA LEU A 451 -23.72 2.85 -14.75
C LEU A 451 -23.00 4.20 -14.94
N LYS A 452 -23.51 4.98 -15.89
CA LYS A 452 -23.11 6.36 -16.15
C LYS A 452 -23.68 7.26 -15.04
N PRO A 453 -23.16 8.49 -14.83
CA PRO A 453 -23.70 9.45 -13.85
C PRO A 453 -25.20 9.80 -14.02
N THR A 454 -25.83 9.41 -15.14
CA THR A 454 -27.29 9.46 -15.35
C THR A 454 -28.06 8.30 -14.73
N GLU A 455 -27.39 7.34 -14.08
CA GLU A 455 -28.03 6.17 -13.46
C GLU A 455 -28.08 6.27 -11.92
N TRP A 456 -27.62 7.39 -11.33
CA TRP A 456 -27.78 7.69 -9.90
C TRP A 456 -29.08 8.43 -9.58
N LEU A 457 -29.66 9.09 -10.60
CA LEU A 457 -30.92 9.82 -10.54
C LEU A 457 -31.65 9.62 -11.86
N SER A 458 -32.92 9.23 -11.81
CA SER A 458 -33.81 9.24 -12.97
C SER A 458 -33.93 10.65 -13.56
N VAL A 459 -34.30 10.76 -14.84
CA VAL A 459 -34.53 12.07 -15.48
C VAL A 459 -35.59 12.89 -14.72
N SER A 460 -36.63 12.23 -14.19
CA SER A 460 -37.62 12.82 -13.29
C SER A 460 -37.03 13.31 -11.96
N GLU A 461 -36.08 12.59 -11.37
CA GLU A 461 -35.41 13.02 -10.14
C GLU A 461 -34.49 14.23 -10.41
N LEU A 462 -33.78 14.24 -11.54
CA LEU A 462 -32.93 15.36 -11.96
C LEU A 462 -33.75 16.64 -12.23
N GLU A 463 -34.94 16.51 -12.84
CA GLU A 463 -35.90 17.59 -13.06
C GLU A 463 -36.59 18.07 -11.77
N SER A 464 -36.62 17.23 -10.73
CA SER A 464 -37.21 17.56 -9.42
C SER A 464 -36.24 18.16 -8.41
N LEU A 465 -34.93 18.17 -8.72
CA LEU A 465 -33.94 18.74 -7.81
C LEU A 465 -34.09 20.27 -7.75
N PRO A 466 -34.13 20.86 -6.55
CA PRO A 466 -34.21 22.31 -6.39
C PRO A 466 -32.95 22.96 -6.95
N SER A 467 -33.09 24.18 -7.50
CA SER A 467 -31.91 24.95 -7.88
C SER A 467 -31.08 25.30 -6.63
N MET A 468 -29.77 25.55 -6.79
CA MET A 468 -28.89 25.86 -5.65
C MET A 468 -29.30 27.14 -4.89
N ASN A 469 -30.08 28.02 -5.54
CA ASN A 469 -30.65 29.22 -4.92
C ASN A 469 -31.94 28.93 -4.11
N GLU A 470 -32.60 27.79 -4.36
CA GLU A 470 -33.84 27.36 -3.69
C GLU A 470 -33.58 26.50 -2.44
N VAL A 471 -32.35 26.03 -2.25
CA VAL A 471 -31.91 25.33 -1.03
C VAL A 471 -31.49 26.38 -0.02
N THR A 472 -32.16 26.42 1.12
CA THR A 472 -31.85 27.34 2.22
C THR A 472 -31.58 26.54 3.50
N LEU A 473 -30.82 27.11 4.44
CA LEU A 473 -30.57 26.45 5.73
C LEU A 473 -31.86 26.17 6.49
N LYS A 474 -32.84 27.08 6.44
CA LYS A 474 -34.17 26.86 7.03
C LYS A 474 -34.83 25.60 6.47
N LYS A 475 -34.74 25.39 5.15
CA LYS A 475 -35.29 24.20 4.48
C LYS A 475 -34.55 22.92 4.86
N LEU A 476 -33.23 22.99 5.07
CA LEU A 476 -32.43 21.86 5.57
C LEU A 476 -32.71 21.55 7.04
N ASP A 477 -33.09 22.56 7.83
CA ASP A 477 -33.45 22.42 9.25
C ASP A 477 -34.84 21.80 9.44
N GLU A 478 -35.75 22.04 8.49
CA GLU A 478 -37.11 21.46 8.46
C GLU A 478 -37.14 20.02 7.90
N MET A 479 -36.05 19.57 7.26
CA MET A 479 -35.91 18.22 6.72
C MET A 479 -35.42 17.24 7.79
N SER A 480 -35.89 16.00 7.73
CA SER A 480 -35.28 14.94 8.52
C SER A 480 -33.80 14.77 8.15
N VAL A 481 -33.00 14.21 9.07
CA VAL A 481 -31.58 13.93 8.86
C VAL A 481 -31.33 13.16 7.54
N GLN A 482 -32.16 12.15 7.24
CA GLN A 482 -32.05 11.33 6.04
C GLN A 482 -32.36 12.12 4.77
N GLU A 483 -33.44 12.90 4.78
CA GLU A 483 -33.86 13.70 3.61
C GLU A 483 -32.84 14.79 3.28
N GLY A 484 -32.37 15.51 4.31
CA GLY A 484 -31.34 16.53 4.16
C GLY A 484 -30.02 15.96 3.65
N ALA A 485 -29.57 14.82 4.21
CA ALA A 485 -28.34 14.16 3.81
C ALA A 485 -28.41 13.67 2.35
N SER A 486 -29.54 13.08 1.95
CA SER A 486 -29.80 12.64 0.59
C SER A 486 -29.76 13.79 -0.41
N LEU A 487 -30.40 14.93 -0.10
CA LEU A 487 -30.38 16.12 -0.95
C LEU A 487 -28.96 16.68 -1.11
N LEU A 488 -28.24 16.88 0.00
CA LEU A 488 -26.87 17.42 -0.01
C LEU A 488 -25.89 16.50 -0.73
N SER A 489 -26.04 15.17 -0.56
CA SER A 489 -25.25 14.16 -1.27
C SER A 489 -25.48 14.23 -2.79
N LYS A 490 -26.74 14.28 -3.23
CA LYS A 490 -27.09 14.43 -4.66
C LYS A 490 -26.51 15.72 -5.25
N MET A 491 -26.61 16.84 -4.54
CA MET A 491 -26.05 18.13 -4.96
C MET A 491 -24.52 18.11 -5.03
N TYR A 492 -23.86 17.50 -4.04
CA TYR A 492 -22.42 17.34 -4.00
C TYR A 492 -21.94 16.48 -5.18
N HIS A 493 -22.52 15.30 -5.38
CA HIS A 493 -22.16 14.43 -6.50
C HIS A 493 -22.38 15.09 -7.87
N LEU A 494 -23.44 15.88 -8.03
CA LEU A 494 -23.67 16.67 -9.25
C LEU A 494 -22.62 17.77 -9.43
N SER A 495 -22.20 18.46 -8.36
CA SER A 495 -21.13 19.46 -8.46
C SER A 495 -19.79 18.84 -8.82
N GLN A 496 -19.49 17.63 -8.30
CA GLN A 496 -18.28 16.89 -8.63
C GLN A 496 -18.30 16.29 -10.05
N ALA A 497 -19.44 15.80 -10.52
CA ALA A 497 -19.55 15.09 -11.81
C ALA A 497 -19.43 16.00 -13.05
N GLY A 498 -19.70 17.29 -12.91
CA GLY A 498 -19.67 18.24 -14.03
C GLY A 498 -18.60 19.33 -13.94
N GLN A 499 -17.83 19.40 -12.84
CA GLN A 499 -17.01 20.58 -12.49
C GLN A 499 -17.76 21.92 -12.67
N ALA A 500 -19.09 21.92 -12.49
CA ALA A 500 -19.95 23.02 -12.92
C ALA A 500 -19.94 24.22 -11.96
N ILE A 501 -19.26 24.10 -10.81
CA ILE A 501 -19.27 25.09 -9.74
C ILE A 501 -17.81 25.44 -9.41
N GLU A 502 -17.37 26.60 -9.88
CA GLU A 502 -16.06 27.19 -9.56
C GLU A 502 -16.16 28.07 -8.31
N THR A 503 -15.04 28.21 -7.58
CA THR A 503 -14.97 29.18 -6.49
C THR A 503 -15.08 30.58 -7.06
N SER A 504 -15.98 31.38 -6.52
CA SER A 504 -16.21 32.75 -7.00
C SER A 504 -16.47 33.75 -5.88
N TYR A 505 -16.63 33.28 -4.64
CA TYR A 505 -16.96 34.13 -3.52
C TYR A 505 -15.79 34.23 -2.53
N VAL A 506 -15.31 35.46 -2.30
CA VAL A 506 -14.32 35.81 -1.27
C VAL A 506 -14.91 36.97 -0.47
N PRO A 507 -15.31 36.79 0.80
CA PRO A 507 -15.76 37.90 1.64
C PRO A 507 -14.59 38.78 2.05
N LYS A 508 -14.77 40.10 2.04
CA LYS A 508 -13.72 41.01 2.52
C LYS A 508 -13.68 41.01 4.04
N PRO A 509 -12.51 41.13 4.70
CA PRO A 509 -12.45 41.20 6.15
C PRO A 509 -13.24 42.35 6.79
N SER A 510 -13.45 43.46 6.07
CA SER A 510 -14.31 44.57 6.52
C SER A 510 -15.80 44.21 6.57
N GLU A 511 -16.21 43.15 5.87
CA GLU A 511 -17.60 42.68 5.79
C GLU A 511 -17.90 41.65 6.89
N ILE A 512 -16.90 40.86 7.27
CA ILE A 512 -17.00 39.77 8.27
C ILE A 512 -17.17 40.38 9.68
N PRO A 513 -18.31 40.16 10.36
CA PRO A 513 -18.47 40.54 11.76
C PRO A 513 -17.59 39.68 12.66
N ALA A 514 -17.09 40.27 13.74
CA ALA A 514 -16.35 39.56 14.77
C ALA A 514 -16.62 40.19 16.14
N PHE A 515 -16.34 39.45 17.22
CA PHE A 515 -16.35 40.01 18.57
C PHE A 515 -15.31 39.35 19.47
N LEU A 516 -14.85 40.12 20.46
CA LEU A 516 -13.95 39.68 21.52
C LEU A 516 -14.75 39.63 22.82
N ILE A 517 -14.59 38.53 23.57
CA ILE A 517 -15.00 38.49 24.97
C ILE A 517 -13.80 38.94 25.80
N THR A 518 -13.95 40.08 26.44
CA THR A 518 -12.92 40.68 27.30
C THR A 518 -12.91 40.04 28.69
N PRO A 519 -11.84 40.27 29.48
CA PRO A 519 -11.74 39.71 30.82
C PRO A 519 -12.82 40.13 31.82
N ASP A 520 -13.60 41.18 31.57
CA ASP A 520 -14.75 41.53 32.40
C ASP A 520 -16.08 40.98 31.84
N ASN A 521 -16.00 39.93 31.01
CA ASN A 521 -17.12 39.30 30.31
C ASN A 521 -17.89 40.26 29.38
N LYS A 522 -17.31 41.39 28.95
CA LYS A 522 -17.95 42.29 27.98
C LYS A 522 -17.68 41.82 26.55
N LYS A 523 -18.75 41.78 25.75
CA LYS A 523 -18.69 41.53 24.30
C LYS A 523 -18.34 42.83 23.56
N VAL A 524 -17.13 42.91 23.01
CA VAL A 524 -16.69 44.00 22.13
C VAL A 524 -16.88 43.56 20.69
N SER A 525 -17.82 44.18 19.98
CA SER A 525 -18.15 43.81 18.60
C SER A 525 -17.43 44.72 17.60
N PHE A 526 -16.87 44.15 16.54
CA PHE A 526 -16.08 44.85 15.54
C PHE A 526 -16.17 44.16 14.16
N LYS A 527 -15.55 44.75 13.14
CA LYS A 527 -15.30 44.08 11.85
C LYS A 527 -13.95 43.41 11.89
N LEU A 528 -13.79 42.22 11.28
CA LEU A 528 -12.55 41.45 11.38
C LEU A 528 -11.29 42.28 11.04
N SER A 529 -11.37 43.21 10.09
CA SER A 529 -10.28 44.15 9.76
C SER A 529 -9.79 45.04 10.91
N GLN A 530 -10.54 45.14 12.01
CA GLN A 530 -10.23 45.93 13.20
C GLN A 530 -9.58 45.08 14.31
N LEU A 531 -9.46 43.75 14.12
CA LEU A 531 -8.93 42.84 15.14
C LEU A 531 -7.54 43.24 15.66
N PRO A 532 -6.55 43.61 14.83
CA PRO A 532 -5.21 43.95 15.33
C PRO A 532 -5.23 45.15 16.29
N LYS A 533 -5.99 46.18 15.92
CA LYS A 533 -6.20 47.37 16.77
C LYS A 533 -6.89 47.02 18.10
N ILE A 534 -7.93 46.17 18.05
CA ILE A 534 -8.66 45.76 19.26
C ILE A 534 -7.77 44.93 20.19
N ALA A 535 -6.96 44.03 19.62
CA ALA A 535 -5.98 43.23 20.37
C ALA A 535 -4.92 44.11 21.05
N GLN A 536 -4.41 45.12 20.35
CA GLN A 536 -3.44 46.07 20.90
C GLN A 536 -4.02 46.96 22.02
N GLU A 537 -5.30 47.36 21.92
CA GLU A 537 -5.97 48.19 22.93
C GLU A 537 -6.34 47.40 24.20
N GLU A 538 -6.40 46.08 24.12
CA GLU A 538 -6.74 45.19 25.22
C GLU A 538 -5.45 44.82 25.99
N LYS A 539 -5.42 45.15 27.29
CA LYS A 539 -4.19 45.11 28.11
C LYS A 539 -3.69 43.70 28.46
N GLU A 540 -4.52 42.68 28.31
CA GLU A 540 -4.26 41.30 28.74
C GLU A 540 -4.29 40.30 27.56
N PHE A 541 -4.40 40.80 26.33
CA PHE A 541 -4.55 40.00 25.13
C PHE A 541 -3.22 39.32 24.83
N GLY A 542 -3.22 37.99 24.76
CA GLY A 542 -1.99 37.21 24.58
C GLY A 542 -1.20 36.91 25.86
N ASN A 543 -1.64 37.37 27.03
CA ASN A 543 -0.99 36.99 28.30
C ASN A 543 -1.21 35.51 28.65
N GLN A 544 -2.24 34.87 28.07
CA GLN A 544 -2.51 33.43 28.12
C GLN A 544 -3.27 32.98 26.85
N GLU A 545 -3.78 31.74 26.83
CA GLU A 545 -4.44 31.10 25.68
C GLU A 545 -5.37 32.05 24.90
N VAL A 546 -5.07 32.20 23.62
CA VAL A 546 -5.87 32.96 22.66
C VAL A 546 -6.64 31.96 21.80
N THR A 547 -7.93 31.84 22.07
CA THR A 547 -8.83 31.00 21.28
C THR A 547 -9.52 31.82 20.19
N ILE A 548 -9.45 31.36 18.95
CA ILE A 548 -10.09 31.99 17.78
C ILE A 548 -11.12 31.03 17.21
N LEU A 549 -12.41 31.33 17.40
CA LEU A 549 -13.52 30.56 16.83
C LEU A 549 -13.99 31.18 15.52
N ILE A 550 -13.89 30.45 14.41
CA ILE A 550 -14.42 30.84 13.09
C ILE A 550 -15.70 30.05 12.82
N THR A 551 -16.84 30.74 12.75
CA THR A 551 -18.14 30.08 12.52
C THR A 551 -18.43 29.89 11.03
N GLY A 552 -18.83 28.68 10.63
CA GLY A 552 -19.09 28.34 9.23
C GLY A 552 -20.55 28.43 8.77
N LEU A 553 -21.51 28.57 9.69
CA LEU A 553 -22.94 28.68 9.40
C LEU A 553 -23.53 29.98 9.97
N PRO A 554 -24.50 30.61 9.29
CA PRO A 554 -25.14 31.82 9.77
C PRO A 554 -25.97 31.56 11.03
N GLU A 555 -25.91 32.49 11.98
CA GLU A 555 -26.65 32.43 13.25
C GLU A 555 -28.16 32.70 13.11
N LYS A 556 -28.70 32.59 11.89
CA LYS A 556 -30.14 32.69 11.63
C LYS A 556 -30.92 31.42 12.00
N SER A 557 -30.22 30.28 12.15
CA SER A 557 -30.81 29.05 12.69
C SER A 557 -30.66 29.03 14.22
N GLU A 558 -31.73 28.68 14.91
CA GLU A 558 -31.73 28.55 16.38
C GLU A 558 -30.75 27.47 16.85
N HIS A 559 -30.54 26.40 16.08
CA HIS A 559 -29.56 25.36 16.41
C HIS A 559 -28.13 25.91 16.36
N VAL A 560 -27.80 26.71 15.34
CA VAL A 560 -26.47 27.34 15.18
C VAL A 560 -26.23 28.33 16.32
N LYS A 561 -27.18 29.24 16.56
CA LYS A 561 -27.11 30.26 17.62
C LYS A 561 -26.98 29.62 19.00
N LYS A 562 -27.75 28.56 19.29
CA LYS A 562 -27.69 27.81 20.55
C LYS A 562 -26.33 27.14 20.74
N ALA A 563 -25.77 26.51 19.70
CA ALA A 563 -24.49 25.82 19.79
C ALA A 563 -23.31 26.79 20.01
N VAL A 564 -23.24 27.89 19.24
CA VAL A 564 -22.20 28.92 19.40
C VAL A 564 -22.29 29.56 20.79
N ARG A 565 -23.50 29.91 21.25
CA ARG A 565 -23.70 30.45 22.61
C ARG A 565 -23.18 29.50 23.69
N LYS A 566 -23.43 28.19 23.57
CA LYS A 566 -22.96 27.20 24.55
C LYS A 566 -21.43 27.08 24.57
N LEU A 567 -20.78 27.16 23.41
CA LEU A 567 -19.32 27.12 23.33
C LEU A 567 -18.68 28.38 23.94
N VAL A 568 -19.23 29.56 23.63
CA VAL A 568 -18.78 30.84 24.24
C VAL A 568 -18.94 30.78 25.76
N GLN A 569 -20.09 30.32 26.26
CA GLN A 569 -20.33 30.16 27.70
C GLN A 569 -19.34 29.19 28.36
N ALA A 570 -18.98 28.08 27.69
CA ALA A 570 -18.02 27.12 28.23
C ALA A 570 -16.62 27.72 28.37
N TYR A 571 -16.15 28.47 27.38
CA TYR A 571 -14.86 29.18 27.45
C TYR A 571 -14.86 30.28 28.52
N MET A 572 -15.97 31.02 28.66
CA MET A 572 -16.10 31.99 29.76
C MET A 572 -16.00 31.31 31.14
N GLN A 573 -16.62 30.14 31.32
CA GLN A 573 -16.49 29.37 32.56
C GLN A 573 -15.06 28.87 32.79
N ARG A 574 -14.41 28.37 31.73
CA ARG A 574 -13.03 27.89 31.77
C ARG A 574 -12.05 28.99 32.18
N TYR A 575 -12.16 30.16 31.57
CA TYR A 575 -11.26 31.27 31.87
C TYR A 575 -11.51 31.87 33.24
N ASN A 576 -12.77 31.99 33.69
CA ASN A 576 -13.11 32.55 35.02
C ASN A 576 -12.84 31.60 36.21
N GLY A 577 -12.45 30.34 35.98
CA GLY A 577 -12.08 29.38 37.03
C GLY A 577 -13.23 28.95 37.96
N GLU A 578 -14.49 29.24 37.61
CA GLU A 578 -15.65 28.84 38.40
C GLU A 578 -16.09 27.42 38.03
N ALA A 579 -15.67 26.44 38.83
CA ALA A 579 -16.31 25.13 38.83
C ALA A 579 -17.77 25.29 39.29
N PRO A 580 -18.76 24.74 38.58
CA PRO A 580 -20.16 24.86 39.00
C PRO A 580 -20.32 24.33 40.43
N GLN A 581 -20.86 25.17 41.31
CA GLN A 581 -21.24 24.80 42.68
C GLN A 581 -21.99 23.45 42.65
N ARG A 582 -21.53 22.49 43.45
CA ARG A 582 -22.17 21.18 43.65
C ARG A 582 -23.51 21.35 44.38
N SER A 583 -24.50 21.85 43.67
CA SER A 583 -25.91 21.75 44.02
C SER A 583 -26.67 21.48 42.72
N GLY A 584 -26.90 20.20 42.43
CA GLY A 584 -27.67 19.65 41.30
C GLY A 584 -28.22 20.67 40.31
N VAL A 585 -27.38 21.22 39.44
CA VAL A 585 -27.84 22.01 38.30
C VAL A 585 -28.24 20.99 37.24
N LYS A 586 -29.55 20.78 37.11
CA LYS A 586 -30.11 20.24 35.87
C LYS A 586 -29.56 21.09 34.73
N TYR A 587 -28.86 20.48 33.77
CA TYR A 587 -28.85 21.04 32.42
C TYR A 587 -30.32 21.26 32.06
N GLU A 588 -30.73 22.51 31.89
CA GLU A 588 -32.14 22.83 31.60
C GLU A 588 -32.64 21.93 30.47
N ASP A 589 -33.71 21.20 30.76
CA ASP A 589 -34.33 20.24 29.86
C ASP A 589 -34.86 20.97 28.62
N ASP A 590 -34.73 20.37 27.43
CA ASP A 590 -35.14 20.91 26.13
C ASP A 590 -36.67 21.15 25.99
N SER A 591 -37.46 21.14 27.09
CA SER A 591 -38.93 21.12 27.07
C SER A 591 -39.63 22.39 27.61
N SER A 592 -38.95 23.47 27.97
CA SER A 592 -39.62 24.65 28.53
C SER A 592 -39.13 26.00 27.99
N GLU A 593 -39.39 26.30 26.72
CA GLU A 593 -39.45 27.69 26.24
C GLU A 593 -40.67 27.90 25.33
N LYS A 594 -41.83 28.08 25.98
CA LYS A 594 -42.95 28.84 25.42
C LYS A 594 -43.17 30.05 26.31
N ARG A 595 -42.71 31.22 25.89
CA ARG A 595 -43.40 32.53 26.01
C ARG A 595 -42.54 33.62 25.36
N GLY A 596 -43.20 34.42 24.53
CA GLY A 596 -42.63 35.58 23.84
C GLY A 596 -42.37 36.79 24.76
N PRO A 597 -42.09 37.96 24.15
CA PRO A 597 -41.02 38.87 24.57
C PRO A 597 -41.47 39.91 25.61
N SER A 598 -40.57 40.27 26.52
CA SER A 598 -40.61 41.57 27.20
C SER A 598 -39.21 42.09 27.46
N SER A 599 -39.09 43.39 27.26
CA SER A 599 -37.95 44.28 27.43
C SER A 599 -37.29 44.25 28.80
N SER A 600 -36.05 44.77 28.81
CA SER A 600 -35.30 45.36 29.94
C SER A 600 -35.07 44.48 31.15
N GLU A 601 -33.81 44.04 31.34
CA GLU A 601 -33.09 44.28 32.59
C GLU A 601 -31.60 43.94 32.41
N GLU A 602 -30.77 44.95 32.63
CA GLU A 602 -29.34 44.86 32.84
C GLU A 602 -29.10 44.19 34.20
N ASP A 603 -28.85 42.88 34.22
CA ASP A 603 -28.41 42.24 35.46
C ASP A 603 -26.89 42.22 35.55
N GLU A 604 -26.43 43.18 36.34
CA GLU A 604 -25.09 43.43 36.83
C GLU A 604 -24.58 42.23 37.67
N TRP A 605 -23.68 41.42 37.11
CA TRP A 605 -23.08 40.28 37.82
C TRP A 605 -21.93 40.76 38.72
N ASN A 606 -22.22 40.98 39.99
CA ASN A 606 -21.24 41.39 40.98
C ASN A 606 -20.80 40.18 41.83
N SER A 607 -19.67 39.55 41.47
CA SER A 607 -18.95 38.63 42.37
C SER A 607 -17.45 38.80 42.22
N LYS A 608 -16.78 39.15 43.33
CA LYS A 608 -15.33 39.15 43.48
C LYS A 608 -14.81 37.69 43.41
N SER A 609 -14.44 37.24 42.23
CA SER A 609 -13.64 36.03 42.01
C SER A 609 -12.83 36.20 40.71
N ASN A 610 -11.58 35.72 40.75
CA ASN A 610 -10.48 35.91 39.79
C ASN A 610 -10.83 36.30 38.34
N LYS A 611 -10.09 37.30 37.84
CA LYS A 611 -10.07 37.70 36.43
C LYS A 611 -9.89 36.48 35.52
N PRO A 612 -10.62 36.39 34.40
CA PRO A 612 -10.45 35.31 33.44
C PRO A 612 -9.05 35.29 32.88
N SER A 613 -8.62 34.07 32.60
CA SER A 613 -7.23 33.77 32.34
C SER A 613 -6.89 33.87 30.84
N GLY A 614 -7.77 33.50 29.91
CA GLY A 614 -7.53 33.55 28.44
C GLY A 614 -8.44 34.49 27.64
N SER A 615 -8.16 34.63 26.34
CA SER A 615 -8.91 35.47 25.38
C SER A 615 -9.74 34.63 24.39
N LEU A 616 -10.96 35.06 24.08
CA LEU A 616 -11.82 34.41 23.08
C LEU A 616 -12.28 35.40 22.00
N VAL A 617 -11.79 35.19 20.78
CA VAL A 617 -12.21 35.91 19.56
C VAL A 617 -13.17 35.02 18.78
N VAL A 618 -14.33 35.58 18.39
CA VAL A 618 -15.30 34.89 17.53
C VAL A 618 -15.41 35.64 16.21
N ILE A 619 -15.06 34.97 15.12
CA ILE A 619 -15.16 35.44 13.74
C ILE A 619 -16.42 34.85 13.12
N GLU A 620 -17.42 35.69 12.88
CA GLU A 620 -18.75 35.27 12.41
C GLU A 620 -18.81 35.13 10.88
N LEU A 621 -17.90 34.35 10.29
CA LEU A 621 -17.83 34.14 8.84
C LEU A 621 -19.16 33.62 8.27
N GLY A 622 -19.86 32.75 9.01
CA GLY A 622 -21.16 32.21 8.62
C GLY A 622 -22.21 33.28 8.28
N ASN A 623 -22.15 34.45 8.93
CA ASN A 623 -23.14 35.52 8.74
C ASN A 623 -23.01 36.25 7.39
N VAL A 624 -21.94 36.02 6.63
CA VAL A 624 -21.78 36.56 5.27
C VAL A 624 -22.46 35.69 4.20
N PHE A 625 -22.86 34.46 4.56
CA PHE A 625 -23.58 33.53 3.67
C PHE A 625 -25.09 33.79 3.71
N ASP A 626 -25.55 34.71 2.88
CA ASP A 626 -26.99 34.96 2.68
C ASP A 626 -27.69 33.94 1.76
N THR A 627 -26.91 33.19 0.97
CA THR A 627 -27.36 32.22 -0.03
C THR A 627 -26.48 30.97 0.00
N MET A 628 -27.08 29.79 -0.28
CA MET A 628 -26.31 28.54 -0.40
C MET A 628 -25.31 28.57 -1.56
N LYS A 629 -25.53 29.41 -2.58
CA LYS A 629 -24.55 29.65 -3.63
C LYS A 629 -23.24 30.24 -3.07
N LYS A 630 -23.29 31.30 -2.26
CA LYS A 630 -22.09 31.89 -1.64
C LYS A 630 -21.36 30.89 -0.75
N TYR A 631 -22.11 30.08 0.00
CA TYR A 631 -21.55 29.00 0.81
C TYR A 631 -20.85 27.94 -0.07
N ALA A 632 -21.51 27.46 -1.13
CA ALA A 632 -21.00 26.43 -2.02
C ALA A 632 -19.83 26.90 -2.89
N THR A 633 -19.76 28.19 -3.24
CA THR A 633 -18.72 28.80 -4.09
C THR A 633 -17.65 29.56 -3.32
N LEU A 634 -17.59 29.41 -1.98
CA LEU A 634 -16.57 30.05 -1.15
C LEU A 634 -15.16 29.61 -1.58
N ASP A 635 -14.29 30.57 -1.83
CA ASP A 635 -12.87 30.33 -2.02
C ASP A 635 -12.21 30.23 -0.63
N VAL A 636 -12.12 28.99 -0.13
CA VAL A 636 -11.57 28.68 1.20
C VAL A 636 -10.13 29.21 1.34
N GLU A 637 -9.30 29.06 0.32
CA GLU A 637 -7.89 29.44 0.39
C GLU A 637 -7.70 30.95 0.42
N LYS A 638 -8.38 31.69 -0.47
CA LYS A 638 -8.31 33.16 -0.42
C LYS A 638 -8.92 33.72 0.85
N THR A 639 -10.03 33.16 1.30
CA THR A 639 -10.68 33.60 2.56
C THR A 639 -9.79 33.33 3.76
N GLY A 640 -9.17 32.15 3.83
CA GLY A 640 -8.23 31.81 4.91
C GLY A 640 -6.96 32.63 4.86
N ALA A 641 -6.46 32.97 3.67
CA ALA A 641 -5.32 33.87 3.52
C ALA A 641 -5.63 35.28 4.08
N GLU A 642 -6.77 35.86 3.72
CA GLU A 642 -7.20 37.18 4.23
C GLU A 642 -7.36 37.19 5.76
N ILE A 643 -7.87 36.10 6.36
CA ILE A 643 -8.00 35.96 7.81
C ILE A 643 -6.61 35.74 8.45
N GLY A 644 -5.75 34.94 7.83
CA GLY A 644 -4.38 34.68 8.27
C GLY A 644 -3.52 35.94 8.30
N ASP A 645 -3.61 36.80 7.27
CA ASP A 645 -2.92 38.09 7.22
C ASP A 645 -3.30 39.00 8.39
N ILE A 646 -4.57 38.95 8.81
CA ILE A 646 -5.07 39.71 9.96
C ILE A 646 -4.58 39.09 11.26
N LEU A 647 -4.53 37.76 11.34
CA LEU A 647 -4.01 37.06 12.51
C LEU A 647 -2.52 37.37 12.73
N VAL A 648 -1.69 37.34 11.69
CA VAL A 648 -0.28 37.72 11.75
C VAL A 648 -0.12 39.15 12.30
N LYS A 649 -0.84 40.12 11.71
CA LYS A 649 -0.81 41.51 12.19
C LYS A 649 -1.27 41.65 13.64
N CYS A 650 -2.32 40.93 14.03
CA CYS A 650 -2.84 40.92 15.38
C CYS A 650 -1.79 40.45 16.39
N ILE A 651 -1.07 39.38 16.05
CA ILE A 651 -0.03 38.78 16.89
C ILE A 651 1.21 39.67 16.96
N GLU A 652 1.63 40.25 15.84
CA GLU A 652 2.76 41.19 15.78
C GLU A 652 2.50 42.48 16.57
N GLU A 653 1.27 43.02 16.48
CA GLU A 653 0.91 44.28 17.15
C GLU A 653 0.62 44.12 18.65
N ALA A 654 0.22 42.92 19.09
CA ALA A 654 -0.15 42.60 20.47
C ALA A 654 0.85 41.68 21.20
N ASP A 655 1.98 41.33 20.58
CA ASP A 655 3.06 40.50 21.16
C ASP A 655 2.57 39.15 21.71
N VAL A 656 1.74 38.45 20.92
CA VAL A 656 1.12 37.17 21.32
C VAL A 656 2.03 35.99 20.96
N PRO A 657 2.44 35.14 21.91
CA PRO A 657 3.19 33.93 21.58
C PRO A 657 2.35 32.97 20.71
N GLN A 658 2.95 32.31 19.73
CA GLN A 658 2.22 31.40 18.84
C GLN A 658 1.80 30.09 19.53
N GLU A 659 2.57 29.68 20.54
CA GLU A 659 2.38 28.45 21.30
C GLU A 659 1.12 28.44 22.17
N ILE A 660 0.44 29.59 22.29
CA ILE A 660 -0.80 29.75 23.06
C ILE A 660 -2.03 29.99 22.17
N ILE A 661 -1.92 29.80 20.86
CA ILE A 661 -3.00 30.09 19.91
C ILE A 661 -3.74 28.82 19.50
N HIS A 662 -5.05 28.77 19.78
CA HIS A 662 -5.94 27.69 19.35
C HIS A 662 -7.00 28.23 18.38
N VAL A 663 -6.94 27.79 17.11
CA VAL A 663 -7.95 28.14 16.11
C VAL A 663 -8.98 27.02 16.00
N ILE A 664 -10.27 27.37 16.07
CA ILE A 664 -11.39 26.43 15.99
C ILE A 664 -12.26 26.84 14.80
N GLY A 665 -12.43 25.96 13.82
CA GLY A 665 -13.29 26.21 12.68
C GLY A 665 -14.51 25.28 12.67
N THR A 666 -15.71 25.81 12.47
CA THR A 666 -16.93 24.98 12.34
C THR A 666 -17.32 24.82 10.87
N ASN A 667 -17.82 23.65 10.47
CA ASN A 667 -18.33 23.43 9.11
C ASN A 667 -17.32 23.79 8.01
N ILE A 668 -17.73 24.60 7.02
CA ILE A 668 -16.84 25.10 5.97
C ILE A 668 -15.70 25.97 6.53
N ALA A 669 -15.89 26.57 7.71
CA ALA A 669 -14.84 27.33 8.38
C ALA A 669 -13.76 26.45 9.03
N ALA A 670 -13.98 25.14 9.22
CA ALA A 670 -12.89 24.21 9.55
C ALA A 670 -11.83 24.21 8.43
N HIS A 671 -12.28 24.18 7.18
CA HIS A 671 -11.40 24.28 6.03
C HIS A 671 -10.71 25.65 5.93
N VAL A 672 -11.41 26.73 6.30
CA VAL A 672 -10.84 28.08 6.37
C VAL A 672 -9.78 28.18 7.49
N ALA A 673 -9.98 27.53 8.63
CA ALA A 673 -9.01 27.49 9.72
C ALA A 673 -7.69 26.82 9.28
N GLY A 674 -7.77 25.74 8.49
CA GLY A 674 -6.58 25.14 7.87
C GLY A 674 -5.83 26.12 6.95
N ALA A 675 -6.57 26.85 6.11
CA ALA A 675 -5.99 27.88 5.24
C ALA A 675 -5.40 29.07 6.02
N VAL A 676 -5.98 29.44 7.18
CA VAL A 676 -5.41 30.41 8.12
C VAL A 676 -4.07 29.92 8.66
N GLY A 677 -3.99 28.67 9.12
CA GLY A 677 -2.74 28.07 9.63
C GLY A 677 -1.63 28.01 8.56
N ARG A 678 -1.99 27.63 7.33
CA ARG A 678 -1.04 27.67 6.20
C ARG A 678 -0.55 29.08 5.89
N GLN A 679 -1.46 30.07 5.87
CA GLN A 679 -1.06 31.46 5.61
C GLN A 679 -0.18 32.02 6.72
N TYR A 680 -0.52 31.74 7.97
CA TYR A 680 0.28 32.08 9.13
C TYR A 680 1.71 31.52 8.98
N THR A 681 1.82 30.21 8.75
CA THR A 681 3.11 29.52 8.55
C THR A 681 3.92 30.10 7.39
N ARG A 682 3.28 30.47 6.28
CA ARG A 682 3.96 31.10 5.14
C ARG A 682 4.56 32.47 5.46
N GLN A 683 3.96 33.22 6.37
CA GLN A 683 4.41 34.57 6.73
C GLN A 683 5.41 34.57 7.88
N THR A 684 5.19 33.71 8.88
CA THR A 684 5.99 33.70 10.10
C THR A 684 7.09 32.64 10.11
N GLY A 685 7.00 31.63 9.25
CA GLY A 685 7.87 30.44 9.28
C GLY A 685 7.51 29.45 10.40
N HIS A 686 6.46 29.71 11.17
CA HIS A 686 6.06 28.92 12.32
C HIS A 686 4.62 28.45 12.24
N GLN A 687 4.34 27.26 12.78
CA GLN A 687 2.98 26.71 12.84
C GLN A 687 2.22 27.22 14.06
N LEU A 688 0.89 27.31 13.94
CA LEU A 688 0.01 27.53 15.09
C LEU A 688 0.04 26.34 16.03
N ARG A 689 -0.21 26.55 17.33
CA ARG A 689 -0.20 25.46 18.32
C ARG A 689 -1.25 24.38 18.05
N ARG A 690 -2.50 24.78 17.78
CA ARG A 690 -3.60 23.83 17.57
C ARG A 690 -4.66 24.37 16.62
N ILE A 691 -5.16 23.50 15.73
CA ILE A 691 -6.40 23.73 14.99
C ILE A 691 -7.41 22.63 15.32
N THR A 692 -8.64 23.00 15.68
CA THR A 692 -9.75 22.05 15.84
C THR A 692 -10.84 22.26 14.77
N GLY A 693 -11.11 21.22 13.97
CA GLY A 693 -12.21 21.18 13.00
C GLY A 693 -13.49 20.59 13.59
N LEU A 694 -14.54 21.39 13.70
CA LEU A 694 -15.85 20.95 14.20
C LEU A 694 -16.80 20.70 13.03
N ASP A 695 -16.99 19.42 12.71
CA ASP A 695 -17.76 18.87 11.59
C ASP A 695 -17.39 19.48 10.21
N PRO A 696 -16.14 19.30 9.73
CA PRO A 696 -15.70 19.84 8.45
C PRO A 696 -16.65 19.48 7.30
N SER A 697 -17.07 20.47 6.49
CA SER A 697 -18.16 20.32 5.52
C SER A 697 -17.71 19.89 4.12
N LYS A 698 -18.59 19.22 3.36
CA LYS A 698 -18.33 18.90 1.95
C LYS A 698 -18.02 20.17 1.14
N LEU A 699 -16.95 20.16 0.33
CA LEU A 699 -16.56 21.27 -0.54
C LEU A 699 -17.19 21.15 -1.93
N TYR A 700 -18.16 22.00 -2.24
CA TYR A 700 -18.94 21.91 -3.48
C TYR A 700 -18.23 22.48 -4.71
N ALA A 701 -17.37 23.49 -4.54
CA ALA A 701 -16.64 24.16 -5.61
C ALA A 701 -15.17 23.72 -5.71
N GLN A 702 -14.60 23.75 -6.92
CA GLN A 702 -13.22 23.33 -7.20
C GLN A 702 -12.32 24.46 -7.73
N THR A 703 -11.05 24.49 -7.31
CA THR A 703 -9.91 25.31 -7.80
C THR A 703 -8.66 24.46 -8.09
N ASP A 704 -8.16 24.45 -9.31
CA ASP A 704 -7.21 23.41 -9.74
C ASP A 704 -5.75 23.53 -9.24
N LYS A 705 -5.42 24.38 -8.24
CA LYS A 705 -4.00 24.75 -7.96
C LYS A 705 -3.59 24.98 -6.48
N ALA A 706 -4.30 24.48 -5.47
CA ALA A 706 -3.90 24.65 -4.07
C ALA A 706 -4.22 23.42 -3.19
N LEU A 707 -3.43 23.22 -2.11
CA LEU A 707 -3.83 22.38 -0.98
C LEU A 707 -5.15 22.91 -0.45
N ARG A 708 -6.18 22.07 -0.29
CA ARG A 708 -7.52 22.53 0.06
C ARG A 708 -7.95 22.03 1.43
N GLY A 709 -8.52 22.96 2.19
CA GLY A 709 -9.23 22.67 3.43
C GLY A 709 -8.33 22.22 4.56
N LEU A 710 -8.94 21.78 5.66
CA LEU A 710 -8.24 21.33 6.86
C LEU A 710 -7.48 20.03 6.58
N ALA A 711 -6.18 20.04 6.89
CA ALA A 711 -5.30 18.89 6.73
C ALA A 711 -4.28 18.82 7.89
N ARG A 712 -3.74 17.62 8.09
CA ARG A 712 -2.55 17.40 8.92
C ARG A 712 -1.41 18.33 8.48
N GLY A 713 -0.76 18.96 9.46
CA GLY A 713 0.33 19.94 9.23
C GLY A 713 -0.13 21.38 9.02
N ASP A 714 -1.43 21.69 9.07
CA ASP A 714 -1.91 23.09 9.08
C ASP A 714 -1.59 23.82 10.40
N ALA A 715 -1.30 23.06 11.46
CA ALA A 715 -0.80 23.48 12.76
C ALA A 715 0.14 22.39 13.32
N GLU A 716 0.78 22.64 14.46
CA GLU A 716 1.53 21.60 15.19
C GLU A 716 0.65 20.41 15.58
N PHE A 717 -0.64 20.66 15.83
CA PHE A 717 -1.63 19.63 16.11
C PHE A 717 -3.00 20.00 15.53
N VAL A 718 -3.58 19.10 14.76
CA VAL A 718 -4.89 19.25 14.14
C VAL A 718 -5.82 18.14 14.59
N ASP A 719 -6.95 18.49 15.22
CA ASP A 719 -7.98 17.51 15.60
C ASP A 719 -9.35 17.82 14.98
N ALA A 720 -10.11 16.80 14.60
CA ALA A 720 -11.42 16.97 13.97
C ALA A 720 -12.51 16.13 14.65
N ILE A 721 -13.73 16.67 14.74
CA ILE A 721 -14.92 15.97 15.28
C ILE A 721 -16.00 15.88 14.20
N HIS A 722 -16.36 14.67 13.79
CA HIS A 722 -17.30 14.37 12.71
C HIS A 722 -18.64 13.86 13.24
N THR A 723 -19.65 14.72 13.28
CA THR A 723 -21.00 14.37 13.77
C THR A 723 -22.02 14.19 12.65
N SER A 724 -21.70 14.62 11.42
CA SER A 724 -22.57 14.44 10.25
C SER A 724 -21.79 14.02 8.99
N ALA A 725 -20.85 13.08 9.13
CA ALA A 725 -19.94 12.62 8.07
C ALA A 725 -20.62 12.27 6.72
N TYR A 726 -21.84 11.73 6.73
CA TYR A 726 -22.61 11.48 5.49
C TYR A 726 -23.69 12.54 5.20
N GLY A 727 -23.96 13.43 6.15
CA GLY A 727 -24.88 14.55 6.06
C GLY A 727 -24.23 15.81 5.49
N MET A 728 -24.06 16.83 6.33
CA MET A 728 -23.48 18.12 5.95
C MET A 728 -21.94 18.11 6.02
N GLY A 729 -21.41 17.34 6.97
CA GLY A 729 -19.99 17.03 7.15
C GLY A 729 -19.43 16.11 6.06
N THR A 730 -18.12 15.96 6.05
CA THR A 730 -17.38 15.04 5.18
C THR A 730 -16.90 13.80 5.94
N PRO A 731 -16.80 12.61 5.33
CA PRO A 731 -16.14 11.47 5.97
C PRO A 731 -14.62 11.50 5.79
N THR A 732 -14.09 12.45 5.01
CA THR A 732 -12.65 12.62 4.76
C THR A 732 -11.91 12.97 6.05
N ARG A 733 -10.77 12.31 6.29
CA ARG A 733 -9.87 12.64 7.40
C ARG A 733 -9.31 14.05 7.23
N CYS A 734 -9.24 14.79 8.32
CA CYS A 734 -8.87 16.21 8.28
C CYS A 734 -7.72 16.57 9.25
N GLY A 735 -7.44 15.77 10.28
CA GLY A 735 -6.42 16.10 11.28
C GLY A 735 -5.35 15.04 11.47
N ASP A 736 -4.47 15.28 12.44
CA ASP A 736 -3.66 14.26 13.09
C ASP A 736 -4.57 13.23 13.77
N VAL A 737 -5.68 13.69 14.38
CA VAL A 737 -6.71 12.85 14.99
C VAL A 737 -8.13 13.23 14.56
N ASP A 738 -8.95 12.23 14.22
CA ASP A 738 -10.34 12.39 13.80
C ASP A 738 -11.29 11.58 14.70
N PHE A 739 -12.26 12.26 15.34
CA PHE A 739 -13.26 11.65 16.21
C PHE A 739 -14.60 11.49 15.52
N TYR A 740 -15.18 10.30 15.60
CA TYR A 740 -16.48 9.95 15.04
C TYR A 740 -17.47 9.51 16.15
N PRO A 741 -18.17 10.46 16.81
CA PRO A 741 -19.24 10.15 17.75
C PRO A 741 -20.31 9.26 17.12
N ASN A 742 -20.52 8.08 17.71
CA ASN A 742 -21.39 7.03 17.19
C ASN A 742 -21.00 6.50 15.79
N GLY A 743 -19.74 6.70 15.37
CA GLY A 743 -19.22 6.29 14.06
C GLY A 743 -19.72 7.15 12.90
N PRO A 744 -19.17 6.98 11.68
CA PRO A 744 -19.59 7.76 10.51
C PRO A 744 -21.07 7.52 10.18
N SER A 745 -21.86 8.60 10.18
CA SER A 745 -23.31 8.57 9.94
C SER A 745 -23.82 9.89 9.34
N GLU A 746 -25.09 9.92 8.94
CA GLU A 746 -25.78 11.15 8.51
C GLU A 746 -26.02 12.10 9.71
N GLY A 747 -26.04 11.57 10.93
CA GLY A 747 -26.18 12.31 12.17
C GLY A 747 -26.01 11.47 13.43
N VAL A 748 -25.96 12.13 14.58
CA VAL A 748 -25.76 11.54 15.92
C VAL A 748 -27.09 11.37 16.67
N PRO A 749 -27.15 10.55 17.75
CA PRO A 749 -28.37 10.36 18.53
C PRO A 749 -29.00 11.68 18.99
N GLY A 750 -30.32 11.81 18.79
CA GLY A 750 -31.11 12.95 19.26
C GLY A 750 -30.97 14.22 18.43
N ALA A 751 -30.42 14.16 17.21
CA ALA A 751 -30.48 15.23 16.23
C ALA A 751 -31.67 15.03 15.29
N ASP A 752 -32.49 16.08 15.13
CA ASP A 752 -33.72 16.03 14.33
C ASP A 752 -33.51 16.47 12.87
N SER A 753 -32.46 17.24 12.59
CA SER A 753 -32.09 17.74 11.25
C SER A 753 -30.60 17.56 10.95
N VAL A 754 -30.19 17.65 9.68
CA VAL A 754 -28.76 17.63 9.29
C VAL A 754 -27.99 18.84 9.82
N VAL A 755 -28.67 19.98 10.00
CA VAL A 755 -28.09 21.19 10.57
C VAL A 755 -27.81 20.97 12.05
N GLU A 756 -28.78 20.42 12.80
CA GLU A 756 -28.58 20.08 14.20
C GLU A 756 -27.49 19.02 14.36
N ALA A 757 -27.50 17.97 13.55
CA ALA A 757 -26.50 16.90 13.57
C ALA A 757 -25.09 17.45 13.38
N SER A 758 -24.91 18.41 12.48
CA SER A 758 -23.63 19.08 12.27
C SER A 758 -23.21 19.95 13.46
N MET A 759 -24.15 20.72 14.03
CA MET A 759 -23.88 21.57 15.20
C MET A 759 -23.64 20.77 16.50
N ARG A 760 -23.79 19.44 16.50
CA ARG A 760 -23.46 18.58 17.64
C ARG A 760 -21.96 18.52 17.92
N ALA A 761 -21.08 18.62 16.91
CA ALA A 761 -19.65 18.73 17.13
C ALA A 761 -19.30 19.93 18.03
N VAL A 762 -19.95 21.08 17.77
CA VAL A 762 -19.80 22.30 18.58
C VAL A 762 -20.32 22.11 20.00
N ARG A 763 -21.47 21.43 20.18
CA ARG A 763 -22.02 21.13 21.51
C ARG A 763 -21.17 20.14 22.30
N TYR A 764 -20.59 19.14 21.66
CA TYR A 764 -19.70 18.17 22.30
C TYR A 764 -18.39 18.83 22.72
N PHE A 765 -17.79 19.63 21.84
CA PHE A 765 -16.61 20.39 22.17
C PHE A 765 -16.88 21.37 23.32
N ALA A 766 -18.00 22.11 23.28
CA ALA A 766 -18.42 23.00 24.37
C ALA A 766 -18.56 22.27 25.72
N GLU A 767 -19.15 21.07 25.73
CA GLU A 767 -19.26 20.29 26.97
C GLU A 767 -17.88 19.88 27.51
N SER A 768 -16.91 19.56 26.65
CA SER A 768 -15.54 19.23 27.07
C SER A 768 -14.77 20.42 27.63
N VAL A 769 -15.09 21.65 27.18
CA VAL A 769 -14.43 22.89 27.61
C VAL A 769 -14.82 23.29 29.03
N VAL A 770 -16.02 22.90 29.48
CA VAL A 770 -16.51 23.19 30.84
C VAL A 770 -15.57 22.60 31.89
N PRO A 771 -15.11 23.37 32.90
CA PRO A 771 -14.25 22.87 33.96
C PRO A 771 -14.80 21.62 34.66
N GLY A 772 -13.99 20.56 34.72
CA GLY A 772 -14.35 19.26 35.29
C GLY A 772 -15.00 18.28 34.31
N ASN A 773 -15.29 18.70 33.07
CA ASN A 773 -15.85 17.85 32.01
C ASN A 773 -14.84 17.48 30.92
N GLU A 774 -13.56 17.81 31.10
CA GLU A 774 -12.49 17.66 30.10
C GLU A 774 -12.36 16.21 29.58
N ARG A 775 -12.80 15.24 30.39
CA ARG A 775 -12.74 13.80 30.12
C ARG A 775 -14.11 13.16 29.86
N ASN A 776 -15.14 13.96 29.54
CA ASN A 776 -16.51 13.46 29.33
C ASN A 776 -16.70 12.62 28.07
N PHE A 777 -15.81 12.74 27.09
CA PHE A 777 -15.89 12.04 25.81
C PHE A 777 -14.74 11.04 25.63
N PRO A 778 -14.73 9.94 26.41
CA PRO A 778 -13.76 8.88 26.21
C PRO A 778 -14.01 8.19 24.87
N ALA A 779 -13.02 8.24 23.99
CA ALA A 779 -12.99 7.57 22.71
C ALA A 779 -11.90 6.49 22.70
N VAL A 780 -12.03 5.55 21.77
CA VAL A 780 -11.03 4.51 21.52
C VAL A 780 -10.77 4.38 20.03
N GLY A 781 -9.54 4.00 19.68
CA GLY A 781 -9.19 3.69 18.31
C GLY A 781 -10.06 2.55 17.77
N ALA A 782 -10.82 2.84 16.71
CA ALA A 782 -11.67 1.86 16.04
C ALA A 782 -12.00 2.31 14.62
N THR A 783 -12.03 1.36 13.68
CA THR A 783 -12.33 1.58 12.27
C THR A 783 -13.83 1.61 11.97
N SER A 784 -14.69 1.20 12.93
CA SER A 784 -16.15 1.28 12.78
C SER A 784 -16.91 1.24 14.11
N LEU A 785 -18.14 1.76 14.12
CA LEU A 785 -19.03 1.64 15.28
C LEU A 785 -19.30 0.18 15.66
N LYS A 786 -19.29 -0.72 14.67
CA LYS A 786 -19.45 -2.16 14.89
C LYS A 786 -18.27 -2.71 15.71
N GLN A 787 -17.05 -2.41 15.30
CA GLN A 787 -15.84 -2.79 16.05
C GLN A 787 -15.84 -2.18 17.47
N TYR A 788 -16.18 -0.89 17.59
CA TYR A 788 -16.32 -0.23 18.89
C TYR A 788 -17.31 -0.97 19.81
N LYS A 789 -18.48 -1.37 19.29
CA LYS A 789 -19.51 -2.11 20.05
C LYS A 789 -19.07 -3.52 20.40
N GLU A 790 -18.44 -4.24 19.47
CA GLU A 790 -17.93 -5.60 19.66
C GLU A 790 -16.83 -5.66 20.74
N GLN A 791 -16.01 -4.60 20.83
CA GLN A 791 -14.99 -4.46 21.85
C GLN A 791 -15.53 -3.89 23.17
N ASN A 792 -16.84 -3.66 23.29
CA ASN A 792 -17.46 -2.95 24.43
C ASN A 792 -16.82 -1.58 24.73
N GLY A 793 -16.25 -0.93 23.71
CA GLY A 793 -15.48 0.29 23.84
C GLY A 793 -14.17 0.11 24.62
N ASN A 794 -13.55 -1.07 24.66
CA ASN A 794 -12.27 -1.30 25.34
C ASN A 794 -11.07 -0.93 24.45
N GLY A 795 -10.15 -0.11 24.96
CA GLY A 795 -8.96 0.38 24.25
C GLY A 795 -8.30 1.55 24.98
N LYS A 796 -7.10 1.99 24.55
CA LYS A 796 -6.45 3.20 25.07
C LYS A 796 -7.43 4.36 24.96
N ARG A 797 -7.69 5.01 26.09
CA ARG A 797 -8.68 6.08 26.19
C ARG A 797 -8.03 7.37 25.73
N VAL A 798 -8.54 7.91 24.63
CA VAL A 798 -8.28 9.28 24.22
C VAL A 798 -9.53 10.09 24.53
N TYR A 799 -9.36 11.33 24.98
CA TYR A 799 -10.48 12.19 25.34
C TYR A 799 -10.73 13.18 24.22
N MET A 800 -11.85 13.00 23.51
CA MET A 800 -12.28 13.93 22.48
C MET A 800 -12.62 15.30 23.11
N GLY A 801 -12.06 16.37 22.55
CA GLY A 801 -12.41 17.74 22.91
C GLY A 801 -11.20 18.51 23.44
N ILE A 802 -11.39 19.37 24.45
CA ILE A 802 -10.33 20.29 24.89
C ILE A 802 -9.08 19.56 25.41
N ASN A 803 -9.25 18.36 25.98
CA ASN A 803 -8.18 17.54 26.58
C ASN A 803 -7.72 16.40 25.67
N THR A 804 -7.87 16.55 24.35
CA THR A 804 -7.15 15.73 23.40
C THR A 804 -5.64 15.95 23.59
N GLU A 805 -4.88 14.85 23.70
CA GLU A 805 -3.42 14.88 23.81
C GLU A 805 -2.79 15.18 22.43
N PHE A 806 -1.68 15.93 22.41
CA PHE A 806 -1.09 16.48 21.17
C PHE A 806 -0.28 15.45 20.34
N ASP A 807 0.03 14.30 20.92
CA ASP A 807 0.77 13.19 20.32
C ASP A 807 -0.17 12.07 19.81
N VAL A 808 -1.48 12.28 19.90
CA VAL A 808 -2.46 11.30 19.45
C VAL A 808 -2.70 11.43 17.96
N GLU A 809 -2.61 10.30 17.25
CA GLU A 809 -2.91 10.21 15.83
C GLU A 809 -3.95 9.10 15.52
N GLY A 810 -4.75 9.30 14.48
CA GLY A 810 -5.66 8.29 13.92
C GLY A 810 -7.16 8.53 14.18
N ASP A 811 -7.99 7.50 13.96
CA ASP A 811 -9.44 7.61 14.03
C ASP A 811 -10.00 7.04 15.33
N PHE A 812 -10.86 7.82 16.00
CA PHE A 812 -11.41 7.47 17.30
C PHE A 812 -12.93 7.44 17.28
N ILE A 813 -13.50 6.39 17.85
CA ILE A 813 -14.95 6.22 17.96
C ILE A 813 -15.34 6.24 19.44
N LEU A 814 -16.49 6.86 19.70
CA LEU A 814 -17.10 6.97 21.02
C LEU A 814 -18.62 6.86 20.94
N GLN A 815 -19.27 6.61 22.07
CA GLN A 815 -20.72 6.72 22.17
C GLN A 815 -21.12 7.96 22.96
N VAL A 816 -22.08 8.69 22.41
CA VAL A 816 -22.69 9.86 23.03
C VAL A 816 -24.16 9.61 23.37
N ASN A 817 -24.69 10.42 24.28
CA ASN A 817 -26.11 10.45 24.64
C ASN A 817 -26.91 11.31 23.65
N SER A 818 -28.23 11.10 23.60
CA SER A 818 -29.12 11.92 22.78
C SER A 818 -29.36 13.33 23.35
N LYS A 819 -29.21 13.48 24.67
CA LYS A 819 -29.37 14.73 25.42
C LYS A 819 -28.13 15.02 26.27
N SER A 820 -27.95 16.29 26.64
CA SER A 820 -26.88 16.74 27.53
C SER A 820 -27.08 16.20 28.96
N PRO A 821 -26.03 15.78 29.70
CA PRO A 821 -24.64 15.65 29.23
C PRO A 821 -24.50 14.57 28.15
N PHE A 822 -23.89 14.96 27.04
CA PHE A 822 -23.70 14.10 25.87
C PHE A 822 -22.59 13.08 26.10
N GLY A 823 -21.56 13.47 26.84
CA GLY A 823 -20.51 12.59 27.28
C GLY A 823 -21.02 11.57 28.31
N ARG A 824 -20.35 10.43 28.38
CA ARG A 824 -20.72 9.31 29.27
C ARG A 824 -19.69 9.12 30.39
N SER A 825 -19.31 10.22 31.06
CA SER A 825 -18.23 10.35 32.06
C SER A 825 -17.83 9.05 32.78
N THR A 826 -16.52 8.87 32.98
CA THR A 826 -16.00 7.86 33.92
C THR A 826 -16.20 8.38 35.36
N PRO A 827 -16.67 7.60 36.34
CA PRO A 827 -16.79 8.08 37.72
C PRO A 827 -15.42 8.53 38.25
N ALA A 828 -15.36 9.74 38.82
CA ALA A 828 -14.20 10.18 39.59
C ALA A 828 -13.95 9.19 40.72
N GLN A 829 -12.83 8.46 40.67
CA GLN A 829 -12.45 7.51 41.71
C GLN A 829 -12.13 8.31 43.00
N LYS A 830 -13.09 8.37 43.93
CA LYS A 830 -12.80 8.70 45.32
C LYS A 830 -11.99 7.54 45.91
N GLN A 831 -10.77 7.82 46.34
CA GLN A 831 -10.04 6.97 47.27
C GLN A 831 -10.88 6.76 48.54
N GLN A 832 -11.35 5.54 48.84
CA GLN A 832 -11.55 5.04 50.22
C GLN A 832 -11.64 3.49 50.28
N ASN A 833 -10.72 2.94 51.09
CA ASN A 833 -10.71 1.73 51.92
C ASN A 833 -11.78 0.60 51.81
N HIS A 834 -11.24 -0.62 51.69
CA HIS A 834 -11.63 -1.92 52.28
C HIS A 834 -13.11 -2.24 52.63
N ARG A 835 -13.65 -3.34 52.07
CA ARG A 835 -13.92 -4.64 52.76
C ARG A 835 -14.83 -5.59 51.94
N LEU A 836 -14.67 -6.89 52.23
CA LEU A 836 -15.39 -8.06 51.72
C LEU A 836 -16.93 -7.99 51.81
N HIS A 837 -17.67 -8.63 50.88
CA HIS A 837 -18.47 -9.85 51.13
C HIS A 837 -19.26 -10.37 49.89
N LYS A 838 -19.16 -11.70 49.72
CA LYS A 838 -20.03 -12.78 49.16
C LYS A 838 -21.36 -12.53 48.39
N PRO A 839 -21.82 -13.54 47.61
CA PRO A 839 -22.74 -13.42 46.47
C PRO A 839 -24.21 -13.70 46.82
N TRP A 840 -25.15 -13.22 45.98
CA TRP A 840 -26.56 -13.64 45.99
C TRP A 840 -27.09 -13.97 44.59
N LYS A 841 -27.77 -15.12 44.52
CA LYS A 841 -28.52 -15.70 43.39
C LYS A 841 -29.87 -15.01 43.24
N ILE A 842 -30.41 -14.93 42.01
CA ILE A 842 -31.85 -15.11 41.71
C ILE A 842 -32.00 -15.90 40.41
N THR A 843 -33.04 -16.73 40.37
CA THR A 843 -33.33 -17.90 39.53
C THR A 843 -34.65 -17.70 38.77
N VAL A 844 -34.94 -18.55 37.76
CA VAL A 844 -36.28 -19.02 37.26
C VAL A 844 -36.91 -18.16 36.13
N CYS A 845 -37.51 -18.62 35.00
CA CYS A 845 -37.95 -19.90 34.40
C CYS A 845 -37.99 -19.71 32.83
N LEU A 846 -37.81 -20.65 31.89
CA LEU A 846 -38.31 -22.02 31.60
C LEU A 846 -39.63 -22.07 30.79
N PHE A 847 -39.59 -22.65 29.57
CA PHE A 847 -40.60 -23.52 28.87
C PHE A 847 -40.02 -23.93 27.48
N ILE A 848 -39.44 -25.14 27.33
CA ILE A 848 -39.98 -26.45 26.86
C ILE A 848 -40.51 -26.49 25.41
N GLY A 849 -39.90 -27.37 24.62
CA GLY A 849 -40.42 -27.92 23.36
C GLY A 849 -39.53 -29.05 22.83
N ILE A 850 -39.87 -30.30 23.16
CA ILE A 850 -39.25 -31.57 22.74
C ILE A 850 -39.90 -32.06 21.44
N PHE A 851 -39.14 -32.64 20.50
CA PHE A 851 -39.51 -33.88 19.81
C PHE A 851 -38.27 -34.58 19.23
N ALA A 852 -38.15 -35.87 19.58
CA ALA A 852 -37.14 -36.82 19.11
C ALA A 852 -37.64 -37.59 17.89
N PHE A 853 -36.74 -38.11 17.04
CA PHE A 853 -36.91 -39.43 16.44
C PHE A 853 -35.55 -40.08 16.12
N SER A 854 -35.53 -41.39 16.37
CA SER A 854 -34.43 -42.37 16.31
C SER A 854 -34.42 -43.10 14.97
N SER A 855 -33.26 -43.58 14.51
CA SER A 855 -33.04 -45.03 14.27
C SER A 855 -31.65 -45.34 13.68
N ALA A 856 -31.10 -46.43 14.20
CA ALA A 856 -29.83 -47.08 13.86
C ALA A 856 -29.98 -48.07 12.69
N ASN A 857 -28.86 -48.45 12.04
CA ASN A 857 -28.25 -49.80 12.12
C ASN A 857 -27.29 -50.13 10.94
N THR A 858 -26.07 -50.56 11.30
CA THR A 858 -25.30 -51.77 10.91
C THR A 858 -25.34 -52.25 9.44
N SER A 859 -24.26 -52.62 8.74
CA SER A 859 -23.29 -53.71 9.01
C SER A 859 -22.46 -53.91 7.71
N SER A 860 -21.11 -53.97 7.76
CA SER A 860 -20.23 -55.17 7.68
C SER A 860 -20.01 -55.83 6.31
N GLY A 861 -18.73 -56.15 6.01
CA GLY A 861 -18.29 -57.16 5.02
C GLY A 861 -17.11 -56.68 4.17
N SER A 862 -15.85 -56.71 4.63
CA SER A 862 -14.87 -57.83 4.61
C SER A 862 -14.62 -58.46 3.22
N GLY A 863 -13.34 -58.56 2.81
CA GLY A 863 -12.94 -59.52 1.78
C GLY A 863 -11.71 -59.27 0.90
N GLY A 864 -10.51 -59.11 1.48
CA GLY A 864 -9.29 -59.81 1.06
C GLY A 864 -8.63 -59.60 -0.32
N PRO A 865 -7.36 -60.07 -0.48
CA PRO A 865 -6.34 -59.43 -1.33
C PRO A 865 -5.85 -60.29 -2.50
N ALA A 866 -5.18 -59.69 -3.50
CA ALA A 866 -4.28 -60.45 -4.37
C ALA A 866 -3.15 -59.58 -4.95
N ARG A 867 -1.95 -60.12 -4.75
CA ARG A 867 -0.61 -59.63 -5.04
C ARG A 867 -0.11 -60.38 -6.26
N TRP A 868 0.53 -59.74 -7.24
CA TRP A 868 1.43 -60.44 -8.17
C TRP A 868 2.63 -59.55 -8.58
N GLN A 869 3.81 -60.15 -8.41
CA GLN A 869 5.13 -59.62 -8.77
C GLN A 869 5.43 -59.86 -10.26
N GLY A 870 6.30 -59.03 -10.84
CA GLY A 870 6.92 -59.30 -12.13
C GLY A 870 8.05 -58.31 -12.43
N ASN A 871 9.29 -58.78 -12.27
CA ASN A 871 10.55 -58.06 -12.42
C ASN A 871 11.10 -58.27 -13.84
N SER A 872 11.65 -57.26 -14.53
CA SER A 872 12.90 -57.36 -15.31
C SER A 872 13.21 -56.14 -16.19
N ASN A 873 14.51 -55.80 -16.17
CA ASN A 873 15.21 -54.75 -16.91
C ASN A 873 15.17 -54.92 -18.44
N SER A 874 15.11 -53.80 -19.18
CA SER A 874 15.98 -53.60 -20.35
C SER A 874 16.11 -52.13 -20.73
N VAL A 875 17.35 -51.64 -20.72
CA VAL A 875 17.79 -50.34 -21.23
C VAL A 875 17.66 -50.32 -22.76
N LYS A 876 16.98 -49.31 -23.31
CA LYS A 876 17.21 -48.85 -24.69
C LYS A 876 17.26 -47.32 -24.73
N LYS A 877 18.46 -46.82 -25.07
CA LYS A 877 18.66 -45.47 -25.60
C LYS A 877 17.94 -45.36 -26.95
N SER A 878 17.05 -44.39 -27.10
CA SER A 878 16.70 -43.82 -28.40
C SER A 878 16.45 -42.33 -28.26
N SER A 879 17.08 -41.56 -29.14
CA SER A 879 16.94 -40.12 -29.39
C SER A 879 15.52 -39.58 -29.18
N THR A 880 15.37 -38.66 -28.24
CA THR A 880 14.11 -37.93 -28.01
C THR A 880 14.04 -36.69 -28.92
N ARG A 881 12.93 -36.60 -29.64
CA ARG A 881 12.46 -35.40 -30.34
C ARG A 881 12.07 -34.36 -29.29
N PRO A 882 12.16 -33.04 -29.56
CA PRO A 882 11.72 -32.02 -28.62
C PRO A 882 10.19 -31.89 -28.66
N ALA A 883 9.46 -32.85 -28.10
CA ALA A 883 8.02 -32.77 -27.83
C ALA A 883 7.53 -34.03 -27.09
N ASP A 884 7.87 -34.18 -25.82
CA ASP A 884 7.11 -35.05 -24.89
C ASP A 884 6.76 -34.17 -23.68
N TRP A 885 5.79 -33.27 -23.87
CA TRP A 885 5.15 -32.56 -22.76
C TRP A 885 4.25 -33.58 -22.06
N LEU A 886 4.32 -33.65 -20.71
CA LEU A 886 3.56 -34.55 -19.82
C LEU A 886 2.41 -35.31 -20.50
N THR A 887 2.48 -36.64 -20.48
CA THR A 887 1.38 -37.45 -21.02
C THR A 887 0.11 -37.20 -20.22
N ALA A 888 -1.06 -37.19 -20.86
CA ALA A 888 -2.35 -37.05 -20.17
C ALA A 888 -2.52 -38.07 -19.01
N LEU A 889 -1.88 -39.24 -19.12
CA LEU A 889 -1.80 -40.26 -18.07
C LEU A 889 -1.07 -39.79 -16.79
N GLU A 890 -0.01 -39.00 -16.91
CA GLU A 890 0.72 -38.48 -15.74
C GLU A 890 -0.09 -37.46 -14.95
N LEU A 891 -0.92 -36.67 -15.62
CA LEU A 891 -1.85 -35.72 -14.99
C LEU A 891 -3.03 -36.41 -14.29
N GLU A 892 -3.53 -37.51 -14.86
CA GLU A 892 -4.59 -38.33 -14.25
C GLU A 892 -4.11 -39.07 -12.98
N SER A 893 -2.80 -39.27 -12.84
CA SER A 893 -2.19 -39.97 -11.70
C SER A 893 -1.95 -39.09 -10.46
N LEU A 894 -2.16 -37.77 -10.55
CA LEU A 894 -1.92 -36.85 -9.44
C LEU A 894 -2.99 -37.00 -8.34
N PRO A 895 -2.59 -37.13 -7.06
CA PRO A 895 -3.54 -37.23 -5.96
C PRO A 895 -4.35 -35.94 -5.81
N SER A 896 -5.60 -36.06 -5.35
CA SER A 896 -6.42 -34.87 -5.07
C SER A 896 -5.77 -34.02 -3.96
N THR A 897 -5.91 -32.69 -4.00
CA THR A 897 -5.36 -31.78 -2.95
C THR A 897 -5.90 -32.10 -1.56
N THR A 898 -7.03 -32.82 -1.47
CA THR A 898 -7.63 -33.32 -0.24
C THR A 898 -7.01 -34.63 0.28
N GLU A 899 -6.26 -35.36 -0.55
CA GLU A 899 -5.59 -36.63 -0.21
C GLU A 899 -4.09 -36.48 0.08
N VAL A 900 -3.51 -35.30 -0.15
CA VAL A 900 -2.10 -35.02 0.15
C VAL A 900 -1.98 -34.54 1.60
N THR A 901 -1.25 -35.27 2.42
CA THR A 901 -0.92 -34.93 3.81
C THR A 901 0.57 -34.60 3.96
N LEU A 902 0.96 -33.84 4.99
CA LEU A 902 2.38 -33.59 5.29
C LEU A 902 3.16 -34.89 5.53
N GLU A 903 2.56 -35.88 6.20
CA GLU A 903 3.19 -37.18 6.45
C GLU A 903 3.51 -37.92 5.14
N LYS A 904 2.62 -37.82 4.14
CA LYS A 904 2.86 -38.37 2.81
C LYS A 904 4.03 -37.68 2.13
N ILE A 905 4.12 -36.34 2.22
CA ILE A 905 5.25 -35.57 1.66
C ILE A 905 6.56 -35.92 2.39
N GLU A 906 6.53 -36.11 3.72
CA GLU A 906 7.70 -36.47 4.52
C GLU A 906 8.22 -37.88 4.21
N SER A 907 7.33 -38.79 3.78
CA SER A 907 7.69 -40.15 3.35
C SER A 907 8.36 -40.23 1.97
N MET A 908 8.29 -39.16 1.18
CA MET A 908 8.88 -39.06 -0.15
C MET A 908 10.32 -38.55 -0.07
N SER A 909 11.15 -38.94 -1.04
CA SER A 909 12.45 -38.26 -1.23
C SER A 909 12.23 -36.79 -1.56
N VAL A 910 13.29 -35.98 -1.41
CA VAL A 910 13.26 -34.54 -1.76
C VAL A 910 12.76 -34.33 -3.19
N GLN A 911 13.26 -35.12 -4.15
CA GLN A 911 12.87 -35.00 -5.56
C GLN A 911 11.41 -35.38 -5.79
N GLU A 912 10.97 -36.54 -5.28
CA GLU A 912 9.59 -37.01 -5.48
C GLU A 912 8.56 -36.04 -4.87
N GLY A 913 8.87 -35.50 -3.68
CA GLY A 913 8.02 -34.51 -3.03
C GLY A 913 7.98 -33.19 -3.82
N ALA A 914 9.13 -32.72 -4.31
CA ALA A 914 9.24 -31.50 -5.10
C ALA A 914 8.47 -31.62 -6.42
N ASP A 915 8.67 -32.72 -7.17
CA ASP A 915 7.98 -32.98 -8.42
C ASP A 915 6.46 -33.02 -8.24
N MET A 916 5.97 -33.64 -7.16
CA MET A 916 4.54 -33.70 -6.85
C MET A 916 3.97 -32.30 -6.56
N LEU A 917 4.59 -31.53 -5.65
CA LEU A 917 4.08 -30.21 -5.26
C LEU A 917 4.17 -29.20 -6.40
N ASN A 918 5.24 -29.21 -7.18
CA ASN A 918 5.39 -28.35 -8.36
C ASN A 918 4.30 -28.63 -9.40
N LYS A 919 4.03 -29.91 -9.70
CA LYS A 919 2.92 -30.29 -10.59
C LYS A 919 1.58 -29.77 -10.06
N MET A 920 1.31 -29.93 -8.76
CA MET A 920 0.09 -29.41 -8.13
C MET A 920 -0.01 -27.88 -8.19
N PHE A 921 1.11 -27.16 -7.97
CA PHE A 921 1.21 -25.71 -8.04
C PHE A 921 0.91 -25.15 -9.44
N TYR A 922 1.59 -25.67 -10.47
CA TYR A 922 1.38 -25.17 -11.83
C TYR A 922 -0.02 -25.51 -12.37
N LEU A 923 -0.58 -26.66 -11.96
CA LEU A 923 -1.95 -27.01 -12.29
C LEU A 923 -3.00 -26.15 -11.58
N SER A 924 -2.77 -25.78 -10.31
CA SER A 924 -3.67 -24.86 -9.61
C SER A 924 -3.69 -23.49 -10.28
N MET A 925 -2.52 -23.01 -10.72
CA MET A 925 -2.38 -21.73 -11.41
C MET A 925 -2.99 -21.75 -12.82
N ALA A 926 -2.87 -22.86 -13.58
CA ALA A 926 -3.40 -22.98 -14.93
C ALA A 926 -4.95 -23.12 -14.98
N SER A 927 -5.55 -23.69 -13.94
CA SER A 927 -6.97 -24.06 -13.91
C SER A 927 -7.93 -22.96 -13.46
N GLN A 928 -7.40 -21.86 -12.89
CA GLN A 928 -8.19 -20.82 -12.20
C GLN A 928 -9.11 -21.37 -11.08
N ALA A 929 -8.94 -22.63 -10.67
CA ALA A 929 -9.91 -23.35 -9.83
C ALA A 929 -9.66 -23.21 -8.31
N LEU A 930 -8.49 -22.70 -7.91
CA LEU A 930 -8.13 -22.46 -6.51
C LEU A 930 -8.22 -20.98 -6.18
N GLU A 931 -9.44 -20.55 -5.83
CA GLU A 931 -9.68 -19.22 -5.26
C GLU A 931 -9.09 -19.14 -3.84
N SER A 932 -8.43 -18.03 -3.52
CA SER A 932 -8.04 -17.70 -2.14
C SER A 932 -9.29 -17.39 -1.32
N ASN A 933 -9.73 -18.33 -0.49
CA ASN A 933 -10.99 -18.21 0.24
C ASN A 933 -10.92 -18.63 1.71
N TYR A 934 -9.78 -19.15 2.16
CA TYR A 934 -9.59 -19.50 3.55
C TYR A 934 -8.95 -18.34 4.32
N VAL A 935 -9.69 -17.77 5.26
CA VAL A 935 -9.25 -16.69 6.16
C VAL A 935 -9.49 -17.16 7.59
N PRO A 936 -8.45 -17.50 8.36
CA PRO A 936 -8.61 -17.86 9.76
C PRO A 936 -8.91 -16.63 10.61
N LYS A 937 -9.74 -16.80 11.64
CA LYS A 937 -9.97 -15.74 12.63
C LYS A 937 -8.86 -15.74 13.67
N THR A 938 -8.43 -14.56 14.10
CA THR A 938 -7.40 -14.42 15.16
C THR A 938 -7.78 -15.05 16.50
N SER A 939 -9.08 -15.21 16.78
CA SER A 939 -9.59 -15.93 17.95
C SER A 939 -9.42 -17.46 17.87
N GLU A 940 -9.17 -18.00 16.67
CA GLU A 940 -9.01 -19.43 16.43
C GLU A 940 -7.54 -19.84 16.40
N ILE A 941 -6.65 -18.91 15.96
CA ILE A 941 -5.20 -19.12 15.86
C ILE A 941 -4.58 -19.30 17.25
N PRO A 942 -3.98 -20.47 17.56
CA PRO A 942 -3.24 -20.67 18.80
C PRO A 942 -1.91 -19.89 18.80
N ALA A 943 -1.48 -19.43 19.96
CA ALA A 943 -0.20 -18.79 20.15
C ALA A 943 0.36 -19.07 21.55
N TYR A 944 1.66 -18.86 21.74
CA TYR A 944 2.26 -18.87 23.06
C TYR A 944 3.42 -17.90 23.20
N LEU A 945 3.58 -17.38 24.41
CA LEU A 945 4.70 -16.55 24.83
C LEU A 945 5.70 -17.43 25.58
N VAL A 946 6.99 -17.27 25.28
CA VAL A 946 8.06 -17.91 26.03
C VAL A 946 8.70 -16.88 26.96
N THR A 947 8.60 -17.12 28.25
CA THR A 947 9.16 -16.26 29.30
C THR A 947 10.67 -16.51 29.48
N PRO A 948 11.41 -15.59 30.12
CA PRO A 948 12.85 -15.78 30.39
C PRO A 948 13.20 -17.05 31.19
N ASP A 949 12.29 -17.54 32.03
CA ASP A 949 12.42 -18.82 32.76
C ASP A 949 11.96 -20.05 31.95
N ASN A 950 11.83 -19.91 30.63
CA ASN A 950 11.46 -20.96 29.67
C ASN A 950 10.06 -21.56 29.93
N LYS A 951 9.14 -20.81 30.54
CA LYS A 951 7.72 -21.21 30.63
C LYS A 951 6.98 -20.77 29.37
N LYS A 952 6.11 -21.65 28.87
CA LYS A 952 5.22 -21.37 27.75
C LYS A 952 3.84 -20.96 28.27
N ILE A 953 3.46 -19.70 28.04
CA ILE A 953 2.12 -19.19 28.32
C ILE A 953 1.30 -19.31 27.04
N LYS A 954 0.34 -20.24 26.99
CA LYS A 954 -0.50 -20.49 25.80
C LYS A 954 -1.75 -19.61 25.82
N PHE A 955 -2.13 -19.07 24.66
CA PHE A 955 -3.28 -18.19 24.47
C PHE A 955 -3.82 -18.26 23.03
N LYS A 956 -4.94 -17.59 22.76
CA LYS A 956 -5.41 -17.32 21.38
C LYS A 956 -4.81 -16.02 20.88
N LEU A 957 -4.42 -15.92 19.61
CA LEU A 957 -3.69 -14.75 19.10
C LEU A 957 -4.39 -13.41 19.40
N SER A 958 -5.72 -13.36 19.37
CA SER A 958 -6.51 -12.19 19.78
C SER A 958 -6.26 -11.70 21.22
N GLU A 959 -5.69 -12.54 22.08
CA GLU A 959 -5.36 -12.25 23.49
C GLU A 959 -3.94 -11.69 23.67
N LEU A 960 -3.09 -11.71 22.62
CA LEU A 960 -1.70 -11.26 22.71
C LEU A 960 -1.54 -9.85 23.31
N PRO A 961 -2.31 -8.82 22.89
CA PRO A 961 -2.16 -7.49 23.48
C PRO A 961 -2.45 -7.47 24.99
N LYS A 962 -3.38 -8.30 25.45
CA LYS A 962 -3.71 -8.42 26.88
C LYS A 962 -2.60 -9.14 27.65
N ILE A 963 -2.06 -10.23 27.10
CA ILE A 963 -0.93 -10.95 27.70
C ILE A 963 0.29 -10.04 27.81
N ALA A 964 0.57 -9.23 26.79
CA ALA A 964 1.66 -8.27 26.80
C ALA A 964 1.52 -7.21 27.91
N GLN A 965 0.29 -6.74 28.18
CA GLN A 965 0.03 -5.81 29.29
C GLN A 965 0.21 -6.45 30.68
N ASP A 966 -0.15 -7.72 30.82
CA ASP A 966 -0.07 -8.44 32.10
C ASP A 966 1.38 -8.85 32.43
N GLU A 967 2.23 -9.03 31.42
CA GLU A 967 3.64 -9.42 31.56
C GLU A 967 4.57 -8.21 31.64
N LYS A 968 4.97 -7.84 32.87
CA LYS A 968 5.80 -6.66 33.17
C LYS A 968 7.13 -6.55 32.39
N ALA A 969 7.63 -7.67 31.85
CA ALA A 969 8.88 -7.72 31.09
C ALA A 969 8.68 -7.61 29.56
N PHE A 970 7.44 -7.71 29.08
CA PHE A 970 7.11 -7.66 27.66
C PHE A 970 7.40 -6.26 27.09
N GLY A 971 8.00 -6.17 25.90
CA GLY A 971 8.25 -4.88 25.24
C GLY A 971 9.41 -4.05 25.81
N ASN A 972 10.00 -4.42 26.95
CA ASN A 972 11.16 -3.69 27.50
C ASN A 972 12.44 -3.88 26.66
N GLN A 973 12.49 -4.92 25.84
CA GLN A 973 13.58 -5.26 24.90
C GLN A 973 12.99 -5.99 23.68
N GLU A 974 13.85 -6.38 22.73
CA GLU A 974 13.48 -7.03 21.45
C GLU A 974 12.29 -8.00 21.57
N VAL A 975 11.25 -7.75 20.79
CA VAL A 975 10.05 -8.58 20.69
C VAL A 975 10.11 -9.34 19.36
N THR A 976 10.43 -10.63 19.45
CA THR A 976 10.41 -11.52 18.29
C THR A 976 9.06 -12.20 18.18
N ILE A 977 8.42 -12.07 17.02
CA ILE A 977 7.16 -12.75 16.69
C ILE A 977 7.44 -13.79 15.61
N PHE A 978 7.39 -15.07 15.98
CA PHE A 978 7.58 -16.17 15.05
C PHE A 978 6.25 -16.78 14.60
N ILE A 979 5.91 -16.66 13.33
CA ILE A 979 4.70 -17.23 12.71
C ILE A 979 5.05 -18.54 12.00
N THR A 980 4.52 -19.64 12.50
CA THR A 980 4.72 -20.98 11.94
C THR A 980 3.88 -21.17 10.67
N GLY A 981 4.46 -21.76 9.62
CA GLY A 981 3.73 -22.02 8.38
C GLY A 981 3.19 -23.45 8.25
N LEU A 982 3.91 -24.45 8.75
CA LEU A 982 3.54 -25.86 8.62
C LEU A 982 2.86 -26.41 9.89
N PRO A 983 1.87 -27.31 9.76
CA PRO A 983 1.29 -28.00 10.91
C PRO A 983 2.32 -28.82 11.67
N GLU A 984 2.22 -28.83 13.01
CA GLU A 984 3.04 -29.69 13.89
C GLU A 984 2.55 -31.15 13.90
N THR A 985 2.26 -31.72 12.75
CA THR A 985 1.89 -33.15 12.63
C THR A 985 3.13 -34.05 12.60
N THR A 986 4.26 -33.56 12.08
CA THR A 986 5.50 -34.33 11.96
C THR A 986 6.54 -33.96 13.02
N GLU A 987 7.40 -34.93 13.38
CA GLU A 987 8.47 -34.68 14.37
C GLU A 987 9.53 -33.71 13.83
N THR A 988 9.75 -33.70 12.51
CA THR A 988 10.67 -32.78 11.84
C THR A 988 10.29 -31.32 12.07
N VAL A 989 9.01 -30.98 11.89
CA VAL A 989 8.48 -29.61 12.10
C VAL A 989 8.58 -29.23 13.58
N LYS A 990 8.13 -30.10 14.49
CA LYS A 990 8.23 -29.89 15.94
C LYS A 990 9.67 -29.60 16.38
N LYS A 991 10.62 -30.40 15.90
CA LYS A 991 12.05 -30.26 16.21
C LYS A 991 12.61 -28.92 15.73
N ALA A 992 12.25 -28.47 14.52
CA ALA A 992 12.70 -27.19 14.00
C ALA A 992 12.20 -26.00 14.86
N ILE A 993 10.92 -26.00 15.22
CA ILE A 993 10.32 -24.97 16.10
C ILE A 993 10.98 -25.01 17.49
N ARG A 994 11.18 -26.20 18.06
CA ARG A 994 11.88 -26.36 19.36
C ARG A 994 13.29 -25.79 19.33
N ASN A 995 14.05 -26.02 18.28
CA ASN A 995 15.42 -25.51 18.14
C ASN A 995 15.46 -23.97 18.12
N LEU A 996 14.53 -23.34 17.40
CA LEU A 996 14.47 -21.87 17.34
C LEU A 996 14.11 -21.27 18.70
N VAL A 997 13.10 -21.82 19.37
CA VAL A 997 12.71 -21.40 20.72
C VAL A 997 13.90 -21.53 21.68
N GLN A 998 14.60 -22.66 21.67
CA GLN A 998 15.78 -22.88 22.52
C GLN A 998 16.92 -21.90 22.23
N ALA A 999 17.19 -21.58 20.95
CA ALA A 999 18.22 -20.62 20.59
C ALA A 999 17.94 -19.21 21.12
N TYR A 1000 16.68 -18.76 21.00
CA TYR A 1000 16.27 -17.46 21.57
C TYR A 1000 16.34 -17.45 23.10
N MET A 1001 15.98 -18.55 23.77
CA MET A 1001 16.14 -18.64 25.22
C MET A 1001 17.61 -18.55 25.65
N GLN A 1002 18.53 -19.23 24.93
CA GLN A 1002 19.97 -19.10 25.20
C GLN A 1002 20.46 -17.67 24.99
N ARG A 1003 19.99 -17.02 23.91
CA ARG A 1003 20.32 -15.62 23.61
C ARG A 1003 19.85 -14.67 24.72
N TYR A 1004 18.61 -14.80 25.16
CA TYR A 1004 18.00 -13.93 26.17
C TYR A 1004 18.48 -14.21 27.61
N ASN A 1005 19.04 -15.39 27.87
CA ASN A 1005 19.63 -15.73 29.17
C ASN A 1005 21.14 -15.45 29.24
N GLY A 1006 21.78 -15.16 28.09
CA GLY A 1006 23.21 -14.86 28.00
C GLY A 1006 24.11 -16.05 28.28
N GLU A 1007 23.62 -17.28 28.07
CA GLU A 1007 24.39 -18.50 28.24
C GLU A 1007 25.15 -18.81 26.94
N ALA A 1008 26.44 -18.43 26.89
CA ALA A 1008 27.31 -18.90 25.82
C ALA A 1008 27.61 -20.39 26.05
N PRO A 1009 27.32 -21.30 25.09
CA PRO A 1009 27.60 -22.70 25.29
C PRO A 1009 29.11 -22.93 25.43
N LYS A 1010 29.51 -23.83 26.35
CA LYS A 1010 30.88 -24.37 26.35
C LYS A 1010 31.15 -24.92 24.94
N ARG A 1011 32.29 -24.56 24.35
CA ARG A 1011 32.67 -24.75 22.92
C ARG A 1011 32.67 -26.21 22.41
N SER A 1012 32.17 -27.15 23.20
CA SER A 1012 32.03 -28.58 22.92
C SER A 1012 30.62 -29.15 23.21
N SER A 1013 29.60 -28.33 23.51
CA SER A 1013 28.30 -28.83 24.01
C SER A 1013 27.03 -28.29 23.34
N VAL A 1014 27.08 -27.67 22.15
CA VAL A 1014 25.84 -27.51 21.35
C VAL A 1014 25.56 -28.82 20.61
N LYS A 1015 25.13 -29.84 21.35
CA LYS A 1015 24.47 -31.00 20.74
C LYS A 1015 23.02 -30.60 20.54
N TYR A 1016 22.65 -30.18 19.33
CA TYR A 1016 21.25 -30.32 18.91
C TYR A 1016 20.86 -31.79 19.14
N GLU A 1017 19.66 -32.07 19.65
CA GLU A 1017 19.18 -33.46 19.79
C GLU A 1017 19.44 -34.20 18.47
N ASP A 1018 20.45 -35.07 18.47
CA ASP A 1018 20.88 -35.77 17.27
C ASP A 1018 19.86 -36.88 16.99
N ASP A 1019 19.67 -37.17 15.71
CA ASP A 1019 18.89 -38.31 15.25
C ASP A 1019 19.59 -39.62 15.70
N SER A 1020 19.41 -40.07 16.95
CA SER A 1020 19.41 -41.47 17.41
C SER A 1020 19.69 -41.61 18.91
N SER A 1021 18.91 -42.51 19.53
CA SER A 1021 19.13 -43.25 20.78
C SER A 1021 18.66 -42.67 22.13
N GLU A 1022 17.97 -43.55 22.86
CA GLU A 1022 17.35 -43.42 24.18
C GLU A 1022 18.35 -43.29 25.35
N LYS A 1023 17.92 -42.55 26.39
CA LYS A 1023 18.18 -42.68 27.85
C LYS A 1023 19.56 -43.17 28.35
N LYS A 1024 20.16 -42.39 29.28
CA LYS A 1024 20.22 -42.63 30.75
C LYS A 1024 21.08 -41.55 31.43
N GLY A 1025 20.67 -41.09 32.61
CA GLY A 1025 21.23 -39.91 33.28
C GLY A 1025 22.45 -40.14 34.17
N SER A 1026 22.93 -39.06 34.78
CA SER A 1026 23.59 -39.05 36.08
C SER A 1026 23.70 -37.61 36.61
N SER A 1027 23.51 -37.47 37.91
CA SER A 1027 23.76 -36.30 38.76
C SER A 1027 25.22 -35.85 38.75
N SER A 1028 25.45 -34.54 38.87
CA SER A 1028 26.41 -33.99 39.86
C SER A 1028 26.30 -32.47 39.92
N SER A 1029 26.13 -32.00 41.14
CA SER A 1029 26.33 -30.64 41.65
C SER A 1029 27.74 -30.11 41.36
N GLU A 1030 27.86 -28.86 40.95
CA GLU A 1030 28.98 -27.97 41.28
C GLU A 1030 28.53 -26.52 41.00
N GLU A 1031 28.31 -25.78 42.08
CA GLU A 1031 28.11 -24.33 42.09
C GLU A 1031 29.48 -23.67 41.90
N ASP A 1032 29.65 -22.89 40.84
CA ASP A 1032 30.76 -21.94 40.72
C ASP A 1032 30.20 -20.54 40.42
N GLU A 1033 30.39 -19.65 41.39
CA GLU A 1033 30.18 -18.19 41.27
C GLU A 1033 31.02 -17.63 40.12
N VAL A 1034 30.37 -17.09 39.09
CA VAL A 1034 31.03 -16.30 38.04
C VAL A 1034 30.52 -14.86 38.05
N ASN A 1035 31.45 -14.02 38.51
CA ASN A 1035 31.60 -12.57 38.39
C ASN A 1035 30.59 -11.82 37.48
N SER A 1036 29.81 -10.96 38.13
CA SER A 1036 28.86 -10.02 37.54
C SER A 1036 29.57 -8.80 36.93
N ASN A 1037 29.71 -8.73 35.60
CA ASN A 1037 29.56 -7.49 34.82
C ASN A 1037 29.79 -7.70 33.31
N SER A 1038 28.70 -7.91 32.55
CA SER A 1038 28.61 -7.55 31.13
C SER A 1038 27.13 -7.53 30.70
N ASN A 1039 26.71 -6.48 29.98
CA ASN A 1039 25.37 -6.30 29.39
C ASN A 1039 24.85 -7.59 28.71
N LYS A 1040 23.88 -8.30 29.31
CA LYS A 1040 23.26 -9.52 28.77
C LYS A 1040 22.06 -9.19 27.86
N PRO A 1041 21.96 -9.73 26.62
CA PRO A 1041 20.77 -9.62 25.79
C PRO A 1041 19.55 -10.13 26.55
N SER A 1042 18.45 -9.40 26.67
CA SER A 1042 17.16 -9.96 27.07
C SER A 1042 16.09 -9.58 26.03
N GLY A 1043 14.97 -10.30 25.99
CA GLY A 1043 13.97 -10.14 24.94
C GLY A 1043 12.80 -11.10 25.13
N THR A 1044 11.80 -10.94 24.28
CA THR A 1044 10.52 -11.63 24.33
C THR A 1044 10.31 -12.43 23.05
N LEU A 1045 9.93 -13.71 23.16
CA LEU A 1045 9.58 -14.53 21.99
C LEU A 1045 8.10 -14.94 22.05
N VAL A 1046 7.33 -14.51 21.06
CA VAL A 1046 5.96 -14.93 20.80
C VAL A 1046 5.94 -15.89 19.62
N VAL A 1047 5.30 -17.05 19.77
CA VAL A 1047 5.12 -18.02 18.69
C VAL A 1047 3.64 -18.09 18.31
N ILE A 1048 3.32 -17.78 17.05
CA ILE A 1048 1.99 -17.86 16.46
C ILE A 1048 1.89 -19.19 15.68
N GLU A 1049 1.05 -20.09 16.16
CA GLU A 1049 0.89 -21.45 15.63
C GLU A 1049 -0.08 -21.49 14.43
N LEU A 1050 0.11 -20.59 13.45
CA LEU A 1050 -0.75 -20.51 12.25
C LEU A 1050 -0.81 -21.86 11.51
N GLY A 1051 0.30 -22.60 11.42
CA GLY A 1051 0.32 -23.92 10.79
C GLY A 1051 -0.69 -24.93 11.39
N ASN A 1052 -1.00 -24.82 12.68
CA ASN A 1052 -1.86 -25.78 13.38
C ASN A 1052 -3.37 -25.59 13.11
N ILE A 1053 -3.77 -24.54 12.40
CA ILE A 1053 -5.17 -24.35 11.98
C ILE A 1053 -5.53 -25.16 10.73
N PHE A 1054 -4.53 -25.58 9.95
CA PHE A 1054 -4.76 -26.25 8.68
C PHE A 1054 -5.09 -27.73 8.93
N GLU A 1055 -6.32 -28.12 8.63
CA GLU A 1055 -6.77 -29.50 8.71
C GLU A 1055 -6.28 -30.35 7.53
N ASN A 1056 -5.98 -29.71 6.40
CA ASN A 1056 -5.57 -30.36 5.15
C ASN A 1056 -4.79 -29.42 4.24
N MET A 1057 -4.09 -30.00 3.26
CA MET A 1057 -3.32 -29.23 2.28
C MET A 1057 -4.18 -28.28 1.43
N LYS A 1058 -5.48 -28.56 1.25
CA LYS A 1058 -6.38 -27.64 0.54
C LYS A 1058 -6.47 -26.28 1.26
N GLN A 1059 -6.67 -26.26 2.57
CA GLN A 1059 -6.71 -25.01 3.34
C GLN A 1059 -5.36 -24.28 3.34
N TYR A 1060 -4.26 -25.04 3.43
CA TYR A 1060 -2.90 -24.49 3.33
C TYR A 1060 -2.68 -23.76 2.00
N VAL A 1061 -3.02 -24.39 0.87
CA VAL A 1061 -2.82 -23.79 -0.47
C VAL A 1061 -3.88 -22.73 -0.81
N SER A 1062 -5.07 -22.77 -0.20
CA SER A 1062 -6.14 -21.79 -0.44
C SER A 1062 -6.17 -20.62 0.55
N LEU A 1063 -5.13 -20.49 1.39
CA LEU A 1063 -5.01 -19.39 2.35
C LEU A 1063 -5.00 -18.04 1.63
N ASP A 1064 -5.83 -17.12 2.09
CA ASP A 1064 -5.80 -15.73 1.67
C ASP A 1064 -4.74 -14.99 2.50
N VAL A 1065 -3.52 -14.93 1.97
CA VAL A 1065 -2.34 -14.34 2.61
C VAL A 1065 -2.58 -12.90 3.02
N GLU A 1066 -3.15 -12.08 2.13
CA GLU A 1066 -3.33 -10.64 2.39
C GLU A 1066 -4.36 -10.40 3.49
N LYS A 1067 -5.50 -11.10 3.47
CA LYS A 1067 -6.50 -10.96 4.54
C LYS A 1067 -6.00 -11.51 5.87
N THR A 1068 -5.32 -12.66 5.84
CA THR A 1068 -4.75 -13.26 7.06
C THR A 1068 -3.68 -12.35 7.66
N GLY A 1069 -2.81 -11.78 6.82
CA GLY A 1069 -1.82 -10.82 7.26
C GLY A 1069 -2.44 -9.53 7.78
N ALA A 1070 -3.54 -9.05 7.18
CA ALA A 1070 -4.27 -7.90 7.71
C ALA A 1070 -4.83 -8.16 9.13
N GLU A 1071 -5.47 -9.32 9.33
CA GLU A 1071 -6.00 -9.72 10.63
C GLU A 1071 -4.90 -9.83 11.71
N ILE A 1072 -3.74 -10.40 11.37
CA ILE A 1072 -2.59 -10.48 12.29
C ILE A 1072 -1.94 -9.10 12.48
N GLY A 1073 -1.85 -8.29 11.43
CA GLY A 1073 -1.34 -6.93 11.45
C GLY A 1073 -2.13 -6.05 12.41
N ASP A 1074 -3.46 -6.16 12.42
CA ASP A 1074 -4.33 -5.45 13.36
C ASP A 1074 -4.08 -5.87 14.82
N VAL A 1075 -3.60 -7.10 15.06
CA VAL A 1075 -3.16 -7.53 16.40
C VAL A 1075 -1.82 -6.89 16.77
N LEU A 1076 -0.88 -6.75 15.82
CA LEU A 1076 0.40 -6.07 16.06
C LEU A 1076 0.21 -4.56 16.26
N VAL A 1077 -0.70 -3.92 15.52
CA VAL A 1077 -1.09 -2.51 15.78
C VAL A 1077 -1.63 -2.37 17.20
N GLN A 1078 -2.47 -3.31 17.66
CA GLN A 1078 -2.93 -3.31 19.05
C GLN A 1078 -1.82 -3.61 20.05
N LEU A 1079 -0.80 -4.37 19.67
CA LEU A 1079 0.35 -4.64 20.52
C LEU A 1079 1.16 -3.35 20.76
N THR A 1080 1.40 -2.57 19.71
CA THR A 1080 2.13 -1.29 19.83
C THR A 1080 1.28 -0.22 20.50
N ASP A 1081 0.01 -0.06 20.11
CA ASP A 1081 -0.90 0.94 20.68
C ASP A 1081 -1.32 0.65 22.13
N LYS A 1082 -1.69 -0.60 22.44
CA LYS A 1082 -2.26 -0.94 23.77
C LYS A 1082 -1.22 -1.43 24.77
N ALA A 1083 -0.15 -2.09 24.33
CA ALA A 1083 0.88 -2.64 25.23
C ALA A 1083 2.18 -1.82 25.22
N ASP A 1084 2.20 -0.65 24.57
CA ASP A 1084 3.32 0.30 24.55
C ASP A 1084 4.63 -0.35 24.11
N VAL A 1085 4.54 -1.22 23.10
CA VAL A 1085 5.70 -1.90 22.51
C VAL A 1085 6.20 -1.05 21.34
N PRO A 1086 7.42 -0.48 21.39
CA PRO A 1086 7.96 0.29 20.28
C PRO A 1086 8.08 -0.56 19.02
N GLN A 1087 7.80 0.01 17.84
CA GLN A 1087 7.89 -0.76 16.59
C GLN A 1087 9.35 -1.09 16.20
N GLU A 1088 10.30 -0.28 16.66
CA GLU A 1088 11.74 -0.39 16.39
C GLU A 1088 12.39 -1.59 17.10
N ILE A 1089 11.62 -2.30 17.93
CA ILE A 1089 12.06 -3.49 18.64
C ILE A 1089 11.31 -4.75 18.19
N ILE A 1090 10.40 -4.65 17.21
CA ILE A 1090 9.62 -5.77 16.70
C ILE A 1090 10.36 -6.43 15.53
N HIS A 1091 10.63 -7.72 15.66
CA HIS A 1091 11.12 -8.58 14.59
C HIS A 1091 10.11 -9.67 14.28
N VAL A 1092 9.51 -9.63 13.09
CA VAL A 1092 8.57 -10.68 12.64
C VAL A 1092 9.31 -11.72 11.81
N ILE A 1093 9.17 -12.99 12.17
CA ILE A 1093 9.75 -14.13 11.45
C ILE A 1093 8.61 -14.98 10.93
N GLY A 1094 8.49 -15.16 9.62
CA GLY A 1094 7.49 -16.04 9.02
C GLY A 1094 8.14 -17.23 8.33
N ALA A 1095 7.68 -18.45 8.62
CA ALA A 1095 8.14 -19.66 7.93
C ALA A 1095 7.16 -20.13 6.85
N ASN A 1096 7.65 -20.63 5.72
CA ASN A 1096 6.83 -21.19 4.64
C ASN A 1096 5.78 -20.20 4.12
N VAL A 1097 4.51 -20.61 4.01
CA VAL A 1097 3.41 -19.70 3.64
C VAL A 1097 3.29 -18.50 4.59
N ALA A 1098 3.70 -18.65 5.85
CA ALA A 1098 3.66 -17.57 6.85
C ALA A 1098 4.75 -16.50 6.61
N ALA A 1099 5.77 -16.76 5.80
CA ALA A 1099 6.70 -15.71 5.35
C ALA A 1099 5.94 -14.63 4.55
N HIS A 1100 5.02 -15.05 3.68
CA HIS A 1100 4.18 -14.11 2.93
C HIS A 1100 3.12 -13.45 3.82
N VAL A 1101 2.61 -14.17 4.83
CA VAL A 1101 1.73 -13.58 5.85
C VAL A 1101 2.47 -12.51 6.64
N ALA A 1102 3.74 -12.72 7.00
CA ALA A 1102 4.56 -11.72 7.67
C ALA A 1102 4.75 -10.46 6.82
N GLY A 1103 4.95 -10.61 5.51
CA GLY A 1103 4.95 -9.48 4.56
C GLY A 1103 3.62 -8.71 4.59
N ALA A 1104 2.49 -9.42 4.50
CA ALA A 1104 1.16 -8.81 4.58
C ALA A 1104 0.86 -8.17 5.95
N VAL A 1105 1.41 -8.71 7.04
CA VAL A 1105 1.38 -8.11 8.38
C VAL A 1105 2.11 -6.77 8.38
N GLY A 1106 3.33 -6.73 7.84
CA GLY A 1106 4.12 -5.50 7.73
C GLY A 1106 3.41 -4.43 6.90
N ARG A 1107 2.90 -4.79 5.72
CA ARG A 1107 2.09 -3.89 4.89
C ARG A 1107 0.84 -3.36 5.58
N GLN A 1108 0.11 -4.21 6.31
CA GLN A 1108 -1.03 -3.76 7.09
C GLN A 1108 -0.61 -2.82 8.20
N TYR A 1109 0.46 -3.15 8.92
CA TYR A 1109 1.00 -2.34 9.99
C TYR A 1109 1.37 -0.94 9.47
N THR A 1110 2.10 -0.84 8.36
CA THR A 1110 2.45 0.44 7.72
C THR A 1110 1.24 1.18 7.19
N ARG A 1111 0.28 0.47 6.60
CA ARG A 1111 -0.97 1.08 6.14
C ARG A 1111 -1.75 1.74 7.27
N VAL A 1112 -1.78 1.12 8.46
CA VAL A 1112 -2.58 1.60 9.60
C VAL A 1112 -1.83 2.64 10.44
N THR A 1113 -0.53 2.45 10.64
CA THR A 1113 0.29 3.29 11.54
C THR A 1113 1.09 4.37 10.82
N GLY A 1114 1.30 4.25 9.51
CA GLY A 1114 2.23 5.09 8.77
C GLY A 1114 3.71 4.71 8.93
N HIS A 1115 4.02 3.72 9.78
CA HIS A 1115 5.38 3.31 10.09
C HIS A 1115 5.68 1.87 9.67
N GLN A 1116 6.92 1.58 9.28
CA GLN A 1116 7.34 0.22 8.94
C GLN A 1116 7.82 -0.53 10.17
N LEU A 1117 7.45 -1.80 10.27
CA LEU A 1117 8.10 -2.71 11.22
C LEU A 1117 9.61 -2.74 10.93
N ARG A 1118 10.43 -2.85 11.97
CA ARG A 1118 11.88 -2.79 11.79
C ARG A 1118 12.45 -3.93 10.95
N ARG A 1119 12.00 -5.17 11.19
CA ARG A 1119 12.56 -6.33 10.47
C ARG A 1119 11.53 -7.42 10.22
N ILE A 1120 11.54 -7.96 9.01
CA ILE A 1120 10.86 -9.21 8.66
C ILE A 1120 11.89 -10.23 8.18
N THR A 1121 11.90 -11.44 8.75
CA THR A 1121 12.68 -12.57 8.21
C THR A 1121 11.77 -13.63 7.59
N GLY A 1122 11.97 -13.90 6.30
CA GLY A 1122 11.30 -14.98 5.57
C GLY A 1122 12.10 -16.29 5.61
N LEU A 1123 11.55 -17.33 6.25
CA LEU A 1123 12.19 -18.64 6.33
C LEU A 1123 11.54 -19.60 5.32
N ASP A 1124 12.24 -19.83 4.21
CA ASP A 1124 11.83 -20.66 3.07
C ASP A 1124 10.40 -20.37 2.56
N PRO A 1125 10.11 -19.13 2.09
CA PRO A 1125 8.77 -18.74 1.62
C PRO A 1125 8.24 -19.71 0.56
N THR A 1126 6.97 -20.14 0.67
CA THR A 1126 6.38 -21.17 -0.20
C THR A 1126 5.88 -20.59 -1.53
N ASN A 1127 5.90 -21.36 -2.63
CA ASN A 1127 5.22 -20.93 -3.86
C ASN A 1127 3.72 -20.60 -3.63
N LEU A 1128 3.24 -19.44 -4.08
CA LEU A 1128 1.86 -18.97 -3.85
C LEU A 1128 0.83 -19.58 -4.80
N TYR A 1129 0.11 -20.61 -4.35
CA TYR A 1129 -0.79 -21.44 -5.15
C TYR A 1129 -2.07 -20.75 -5.66
N THR A 1130 -2.45 -19.61 -5.07
CA THR A 1130 -3.72 -18.90 -5.35
C THR A 1130 -3.51 -17.61 -6.12
N ARG A 1131 -4.54 -17.21 -6.90
CA ARG A 1131 -4.58 -15.94 -7.63
C ARG A 1131 -5.58 -14.96 -6.98
N SER A 1132 -5.08 -13.81 -6.55
CA SER A 1132 -5.90 -12.63 -6.29
C SER A 1132 -5.80 -11.74 -7.51
N GLU A 1133 -6.91 -11.49 -8.20
CA GLU A 1133 -6.90 -10.77 -9.48
C GLU A 1133 -6.40 -9.33 -9.36
N ASN A 1134 -6.53 -8.72 -8.17
CA ASN A 1134 -6.23 -7.30 -7.97
C ASN A 1134 -5.19 -7.02 -6.88
N ALA A 1135 -4.79 -8.01 -6.09
CA ALA A 1135 -3.82 -7.81 -5.00
C ALA A 1135 -2.40 -8.18 -5.45
N LEU A 1136 -1.45 -7.38 -5.01
CA LEU A 1136 -0.04 -7.71 -5.03
C LEU A 1136 0.19 -8.86 -4.05
N LYS A 1137 1.11 -9.76 -4.37
CA LYS A 1137 1.22 -11.02 -3.65
C LYS A 1137 2.60 -11.21 -3.03
N GLY A 1138 2.58 -11.71 -1.80
CA GLY A 1138 3.75 -12.29 -1.15
C GLY A 1138 4.59 -11.29 -0.36
N LEU A 1139 5.49 -11.84 0.45
CA LEU A 1139 6.65 -11.15 1.03
C LEU A 1139 7.46 -10.42 -0.05
N ALA A 1140 7.79 -9.16 0.23
CA ALA A 1140 8.57 -8.29 -0.62
C ALA A 1140 9.36 -7.26 0.21
N ARG A 1141 10.32 -6.61 -0.44
CA ARG A 1141 10.93 -5.37 0.02
C ARG A 1141 9.88 -4.31 0.34
N GLY A 1142 10.16 -3.49 1.35
CA GLY A 1142 9.27 -2.43 1.79
C GLY A 1142 8.11 -2.92 2.66
N ASP A 1143 7.97 -4.25 2.86
CA ASP A 1143 7.05 -4.79 3.88
C ASP A 1143 7.51 -4.45 5.31
N ALA A 1144 8.79 -4.15 5.49
CA ALA A 1144 9.44 -3.66 6.70
C ALA A 1144 10.62 -2.75 6.32
N GLU A 1145 11.23 -2.08 7.29
CA GLU A 1145 12.47 -1.31 7.10
C GLU A 1145 13.61 -2.22 6.60
N PHE A 1146 13.59 -3.51 6.97
CA PHE A 1146 14.53 -4.50 6.49
C PHE A 1146 13.88 -5.88 6.37
N VAL A 1147 14.02 -6.53 5.22
CA VAL A 1147 13.53 -7.87 4.96
C VAL A 1147 14.70 -8.81 4.64
N ASP A 1148 14.82 -9.96 5.29
CA ASP A 1148 15.84 -10.95 4.92
C ASP A 1148 15.29 -12.36 4.78
N VAL A 1149 15.71 -13.07 3.74
CA VAL A 1149 15.07 -14.32 3.33
C VAL A 1149 16.10 -15.45 3.22
N ILE A 1150 15.73 -16.64 3.71
CA ILE A 1150 16.58 -17.85 3.63
C ILE A 1150 15.85 -18.92 2.83
N HIS A 1151 16.35 -19.25 1.64
CA HIS A 1151 15.78 -20.26 0.74
C HIS A 1151 16.49 -21.60 0.89
N THR A 1152 15.81 -22.61 1.42
CA THR A 1152 16.39 -23.95 1.62
C THR A 1152 15.74 -25.05 0.79
N SER A 1153 14.59 -24.77 0.17
CA SER A 1153 13.93 -25.66 -0.79
C SER A 1153 13.34 -24.91 -1.98
N ALA A 1154 14.13 -24.00 -2.57
CA ALA A 1154 13.74 -23.05 -3.63
C ALA A 1154 13.01 -23.63 -4.86
N TYR A 1155 13.24 -24.91 -5.20
CA TYR A 1155 12.51 -25.62 -6.28
C TYR A 1155 11.67 -26.79 -5.76
N GLY A 1156 11.50 -26.89 -4.44
CA GLY A 1156 10.68 -27.90 -3.79
C GLY A 1156 9.41 -27.29 -3.21
N MET A 1157 9.42 -27.01 -1.90
CA MET A 1157 8.29 -26.38 -1.21
C MET A 1157 8.44 -24.87 -1.20
N GLY A 1158 9.67 -24.39 -1.05
CA GLY A 1158 10.04 -22.97 -1.11
C GLY A 1158 10.06 -22.43 -2.53
N THR A 1159 10.04 -21.12 -2.65
CA THR A 1159 10.19 -20.40 -3.91
C THR A 1159 11.64 -20.00 -4.14
N ALA A 1160 12.07 -19.99 -5.40
CA ALA A 1160 13.34 -19.38 -5.84
C ALA A 1160 13.17 -17.89 -6.18
N THR A 1161 11.97 -17.35 -5.96
CA THR A 1161 11.67 -15.94 -6.19
C THR A 1161 12.35 -15.10 -5.12
N ARG A 1162 13.02 -14.03 -5.54
CA ARG A 1162 13.63 -13.03 -4.67
C ARG A 1162 12.53 -12.24 -3.93
N CYS A 1163 12.65 -12.10 -2.62
CA CYS A 1163 11.60 -11.54 -1.76
C CYS A 1163 12.12 -10.58 -0.67
N GLY A 1164 13.39 -10.68 -0.24
CA GLY A 1164 13.95 -9.89 0.87
C GLY A 1164 14.29 -8.47 0.47
N ASP A 1165 15.12 -7.76 1.24
CA ASP A 1165 16.26 -6.86 0.93
C ASP A 1165 17.55 -7.68 0.66
N VAL A 1166 17.67 -8.79 1.39
CA VAL A 1166 18.70 -9.81 1.18
C VAL A 1166 18.07 -11.19 1.02
N ASP A 1167 18.50 -11.93 0.00
CA ASP A 1167 18.06 -13.31 -0.25
C ASP A 1167 19.24 -14.28 -0.18
N PHE A 1168 19.20 -15.21 0.78
CA PHE A 1168 20.25 -16.20 1.00
C PHE A 1168 19.86 -17.57 0.45
N TYR A 1169 20.77 -18.18 -0.31
CA TYR A 1169 20.62 -19.50 -0.91
C TYR A 1169 21.73 -20.45 -0.43
N PRO A 1170 21.59 -21.07 0.76
CA PRO A 1170 22.48 -22.13 1.23
C PRO A 1170 22.65 -23.25 0.20
N ASN A 1171 23.89 -23.46 -0.24
CA ASN A 1171 24.27 -24.37 -1.32
C ASN A 1171 23.63 -24.06 -2.69
N GLY A 1172 23.19 -22.81 -2.90
CA GLY A 1172 22.54 -22.38 -4.14
C GLY A 1172 21.08 -22.84 -4.24
N PRO A 1173 20.33 -22.31 -5.22
CA PRO A 1173 18.92 -22.65 -5.39
C PRO A 1173 18.81 -24.13 -5.82
N SER A 1174 18.01 -24.90 -5.09
CA SER A 1174 17.85 -26.35 -5.24
C SER A 1174 16.54 -26.82 -4.58
N GLU A 1175 16.12 -28.06 -4.84
CA GLU A 1175 14.98 -28.69 -4.15
C GLU A 1175 15.27 -28.93 -2.66
N GLY A 1176 16.54 -29.01 -2.27
CA GLY A 1176 16.93 -29.16 -0.88
C GLY A 1176 18.43 -29.01 -0.59
N VAL A 1177 18.72 -28.73 0.67
CA VAL A 1177 20.08 -28.51 1.20
C VAL A 1177 20.79 -29.81 1.61
N PRO A 1178 22.13 -29.83 1.72
CA PRO A 1178 22.88 -31.01 2.13
C PRO A 1178 22.35 -31.64 3.43
N GLY A 1179 22.20 -32.96 3.43
CA GLY A 1179 21.78 -33.74 4.60
C GLY A 1179 20.28 -33.83 4.86
N ALA A 1180 19.45 -33.11 4.09
CA ALA A 1180 18.00 -33.27 4.16
C ALA A 1180 17.55 -34.61 3.51
N LYS A 1181 16.74 -35.39 4.22
CA LYS A 1181 16.26 -36.71 3.76
C LYS A 1181 14.98 -36.61 2.93
N ASN A 1182 14.15 -35.60 3.21
CA ASN A 1182 12.88 -35.35 2.55
C ASN A 1182 12.62 -33.85 2.43
N LEU A 1183 11.56 -33.48 1.71
CA LEU A 1183 11.26 -32.09 1.40
C LEU A 1183 10.86 -31.25 2.64
N ILE A 1184 10.19 -31.84 3.62
CA ILE A 1184 9.83 -31.17 4.88
C ILE A 1184 11.09 -30.83 5.68
N GLU A 1185 12.05 -31.75 5.74
CA GLU A 1185 13.36 -31.48 6.35
C GLU A 1185 14.10 -30.40 5.58
N ALA A 1186 14.14 -30.46 4.24
CA ALA A 1186 14.79 -29.43 3.43
C ALA A 1186 14.19 -28.04 3.68
N SER A 1187 12.88 -27.94 3.79
CA SER A 1187 12.20 -26.67 4.01
C SER A 1187 12.41 -26.10 5.41
N THR A 1188 12.31 -26.96 6.44
CA THR A 1188 12.52 -26.55 7.85
C THR A 1188 13.99 -26.26 8.20
N ARG A 1189 14.93 -26.46 7.27
CA ARG A 1189 16.35 -26.09 7.46
C ARG A 1189 16.56 -24.58 7.55
N SER A 1190 15.73 -23.77 6.90
CA SER A 1190 15.73 -22.32 7.07
C SER A 1190 15.59 -21.92 8.55
N ILE A 1191 14.60 -22.51 9.26
CA ILE A 1191 14.39 -22.36 10.71
C ILE A 1191 15.61 -22.79 11.50
N ARG A 1192 16.23 -23.93 11.15
CA ARG A 1192 17.39 -24.46 11.87
C ARG A 1192 18.67 -23.64 11.65
N TYR A 1193 18.89 -23.12 10.45
CA TYR A 1193 20.03 -22.24 10.15
C TYR A 1193 19.87 -20.91 10.88
N PHE A 1194 18.67 -20.33 10.83
CA PHE A 1194 18.38 -19.12 11.58
C PHE A 1194 18.57 -19.34 13.09
N ALA A 1195 18.03 -20.44 13.64
CA ALA A 1195 18.23 -20.81 15.04
C ALA A 1195 19.73 -20.94 15.41
N GLU A 1196 20.56 -21.55 14.57
CA GLU A 1196 22.00 -21.64 14.81
C GLU A 1196 22.69 -20.27 14.84
N SER A 1197 22.25 -19.32 14.00
CA SER A 1197 22.77 -17.95 14.01
C SER A 1197 22.37 -17.15 15.25
N VAL A 1198 21.22 -17.47 15.86
CA VAL A 1198 20.69 -16.77 17.06
C VAL A 1198 21.50 -17.11 18.32
N VAL A 1199 22.12 -18.30 18.36
CA VAL A 1199 22.94 -18.75 19.50
C VAL A 1199 24.11 -17.78 19.73
N PRO A 1200 24.32 -17.30 20.97
CA PRO A 1200 25.45 -16.41 21.28
C PRO A 1200 26.80 -16.99 20.87
N GLY A 1201 27.58 -16.21 20.11
CA GLY A 1201 28.88 -16.60 19.56
C GLY A 1201 28.83 -17.27 18.18
N ASN A 1202 27.64 -17.57 17.66
CA ASN A 1202 27.43 -18.16 16.34
C ASN A 1202 26.88 -17.15 15.30
N GLU A 1203 26.76 -15.87 15.66
CA GLU A 1203 26.10 -14.83 14.84
C GLU A 1203 26.69 -14.73 13.42
N ARG A 1204 27.97 -15.09 13.27
CA ARG A 1204 28.73 -15.03 12.01
C ARG A 1204 29.03 -16.40 11.41
N ASN A 1205 28.32 -17.45 11.81
CA ASN A 1205 28.59 -18.83 11.36
C ASN A 1205 28.29 -19.08 9.88
N PHE A 1206 27.48 -18.22 9.25
CA PHE A 1206 27.01 -18.38 7.87
C PHE A 1206 27.51 -17.25 6.96
N PRO A 1207 28.83 -17.18 6.65
CA PRO A 1207 29.35 -16.20 5.71
C PRO A 1207 28.89 -16.53 4.28
N ALA A 1208 28.23 -15.57 3.65
CA ALA A 1208 27.75 -15.63 2.27
C ALA A 1208 28.41 -14.55 1.41
N VAL A 1209 28.42 -14.76 0.09
CA VAL A 1209 28.94 -13.80 -0.89
C VAL A 1209 27.99 -13.68 -2.07
N GLY A 1210 27.98 -12.51 -2.71
CA GLY A 1210 27.13 -12.23 -3.86
C GLY A 1210 27.43 -13.16 -5.04
N ALA A 1211 26.45 -13.94 -5.49
CA ALA A 1211 26.58 -14.85 -6.63
C ALA A 1211 25.20 -15.26 -7.18
N THR A 1212 25.11 -15.51 -8.49
CA THR A 1212 23.86 -15.99 -9.13
C THR A 1212 23.78 -17.52 -9.23
N SER A 1213 24.85 -18.26 -8.92
CA SER A 1213 24.78 -19.74 -8.88
C SER A 1213 25.83 -20.37 -7.96
N LEU A 1214 25.58 -21.59 -7.49
CA LEU A 1214 26.57 -22.35 -6.72
C LEU A 1214 27.85 -22.60 -7.54
N LYS A 1215 27.70 -22.79 -8.85
CA LYS A 1215 28.83 -22.94 -9.77
C LYS A 1215 29.73 -21.71 -9.72
N GLN A 1216 29.13 -20.53 -9.88
CA GLN A 1216 29.86 -19.27 -9.82
C GLN A 1216 30.53 -19.06 -8.46
N TYR A 1217 29.82 -19.31 -7.36
CA TYR A 1217 30.38 -19.23 -6.00
C TYR A 1217 31.65 -20.09 -5.87
N LYS A 1218 31.61 -21.32 -6.41
CA LYS A 1218 32.75 -22.25 -6.38
C LYS A 1218 33.90 -21.79 -7.26
N GLU A 1219 33.61 -21.29 -8.46
CA GLU A 1219 34.63 -20.73 -9.38
C GLU A 1219 35.37 -19.54 -8.78
N GLN A 1220 34.67 -18.74 -7.97
CA GLN A 1220 35.24 -17.60 -7.25
C GLN A 1220 35.89 -17.99 -5.91
N ASN A 1221 35.94 -19.29 -5.57
CA ASN A 1221 36.39 -19.78 -4.27
C ASN A 1221 35.69 -19.12 -3.06
N GLY A 1222 34.46 -18.63 -3.24
CA GLY A 1222 33.74 -17.87 -2.21
C GLY A 1222 34.40 -16.54 -1.82
N ASN A 1223 35.17 -15.92 -2.73
CA ASN A 1223 35.74 -14.58 -2.55
C ASN A 1223 34.69 -13.51 -2.89
N GLY A 1224 34.62 -12.45 -2.07
CA GLY A 1224 33.70 -11.33 -2.24
C GLY A 1224 33.45 -10.60 -0.92
N LYS A 1225 32.67 -9.50 -0.96
CA LYS A 1225 32.16 -8.84 0.26
C LYS A 1225 31.32 -9.87 1.03
N ARG A 1226 31.69 -10.12 2.29
CA ARG A 1226 30.99 -11.09 3.14
C ARG A 1226 29.78 -10.44 3.78
N VAL A 1227 28.64 -11.08 3.63
CA VAL A 1227 27.41 -10.81 4.39
C VAL A 1227 27.07 -12.06 5.19
N TYR A 1228 26.58 -11.91 6.41
CA TYR A 1228 26.34 -13.04 7.30
C TYR A 1228 24.85 -13.35 7.36
N MET A 1229 24.47 -14.56 6.95
CA MET A 1229 23.08 -15.01 6.99
C MET A 1229 22.61 -15.24 8.43
N GLY A 1230 21.43 -14.72 8.77
CA GLY A 1230 20.74 -14.97 10.03
C GLY A 1230 20.61 -13.72 10.91
N ILE A 1231 20.70 -13.86 12.24
CA ILE A 1231 20.43 -12.73 13.15
C ILE A 1231 21.37 -11.53 12.92
N TYR A 1232 22.57 -11.77 12.40
CA TYR A 1232 23.61 -10.76 12.16
C TYR A 1232 23.59 -10.13 10.76
N THR A 1233 22.57 -10.39 9.95
CA THR A 1233 22.48 -9.76 8.63
C THR A 1233 22.55 -8.23 8.78
N ASP A 1234 23.41 -7.61 7.96
CA ASP A 1234 23.58 -6.16 7.91
C ASP A 1234 22.36 -5.52 7.25
N PHE A 1235 21.89 -4.38 7.77
CA PHE A 1235 20.69 -3.71 7.25
C PHE A 1235 20.98 -2.98 5.92
N ASP A 1236 22.26 -2.66 5.67
CA ASP A 1236 22.72 -2.04 4.42
C ASP A 1236 23.10 -3.10 3.36
N ALA A 1237 22.85 -4.39 3.63
CA ALA A 1237 23.10 -5.44 2.65
C ALA A 1237 21.92 -5.56 1.69
N GLU A 1238 22.23 -5.73 0.40
CA GLU A 1238 21.22 -5.91 -0.63
C GLU A 1238 21.66 -6.96 -1.66
N GLY A 1239 20.68 -7.69 -2.20
CA GLY A 1239 20.84 -8.61 -3.31
C GLY A 1239 20.91 -10.09 -2.92
N ASP A 1240 21.41 -10.92 -3.84
CA ASP A 1240 21.44 -12.38 -3.70
C ASP A 1240 22.78 -12.89 -3.16
N PHE A 1241 22.71 -13.78 -2.17
CA PHE A 1241 23.90 -14.34 -1.53
C PHE A 1241 23.89 -15.87 -1.52
N ILE A 1242 25.03 -16.44 -1.89
CA ILE A 1242 25.26 -17.89 -1.85
C ILE A 1242 26.33 -18.21 -0.80
N LEU A 1243 26.13 -19.33 -0.12
CA LEU A 1243 27.01 -19.87 0.91
C LEU A 1243 27.03 -21.39 0.83
N GLN A 1244 28.01 -22.02 1.49
CA GLN A 1244 28.01 -23.47 1.70
C GLN A 1244 27.71 -23.77 3.17
N VAL A 1245 26.85 -24.75 3.40
CA VAL A 1245 26.55 -25.29 4.72
C VAL A 1245 26.98 -26.76 4.84
N ASN A 1246 27.07 -27.24 6.07
CA ASN A 1246 27.32 -28.64 6.40
C ASN A 1246 26.01 -29.44 6.39
N SER A 1247 26.09 -30.76 6.22
CA SER A 1247 24.92 -31.64 6.25
C SER A 1247 24.39 -31.91 7.67
N LYS A 1248 25.16 -31.57 8.70
CA LYS A 1248 24.86 -31.74 10.12
C LYS A 1248 25.28 -30.50 10.88
N SER A 1249 24.72 -30.30 12.08
CA SER A 1249 25.07 -29.16 12.91
C SER A 1249 26.47 -29.33 13.52
N PRO A 1250 27.29 -28.27 13.69
CA PRO A 1250 27.05 -26.90 13.23
C PRO A 1250 26.98 -26.82 11.71
N PHE A 1251 25.90 -26.23 11.20
CA PHE A 1251 25.62 -26.10 9.76
C PHE A 1251 26.51 -25.03 9.14
N GLY A 1252 26.76 -23.95 9.87
CA GLY A 1252 27.67 -22.90 9.47
C GLY A 1252 29.12 -23.38 9.43
N ARG A 1253 29.93 -22.73 8.59
CA ARG A 1253 31.31 -23.14 8.33
C ARG A 1253 32.38 -22.26 8.95
N SER A 1254 32.00 -21.28 9.78
CA SER A 1254 32.84 -20.34 10.57
C SER A 1254 34.13 -19.83 9.89
N THR A 1255 34.30 -18.52 9.73
CA THR A 1255 35.57 -17.96 9.26
C THR A 1255 36.72 -18.22 10.27
N PRO A 1256 37.96 -18.53 9.83
CA PRO A 1256 39.11 -18.56 10.71
C PRO A 1256 39.25 -17.20 11.41
N ALA A 1257 39.43 -17.23 12.74
CA ALA A 1257 39.44 -16.03 13.58
C ALA A 1257 40.49 -15.02 13.11
N GLN A 1258 40.07 -13.99 12.36
CA GLN A 1258 40.83 -12.75 12.31
C GLN A 1258 40.75 -12.11 13.70
N LYS A 1259 41.92 -11.76 14.26
CA LYS A 1259 42.07 -11.13 15.56
C LYS A 1259 41.02 -10.02 15.72
N GLN A 1260 40.15 -10.20 16.71
CA GLN A 1260 39.14 -9.20 17.09
C GLN A 1260 39.84 -7.89 17.43
N HIS A 1261 39.77 -6.91 16.55
CA HIS A 1261 39.83 -5.51 16.98
C HIS A 1261 38.50 -5.20 17.65
N ASN A 1262 38.56 -4.68 18.87
CA ASN A 1262 37.42 -4.28 19.69
C ASN A 1262 36.47 -3.37 18.89
N HIS A 1263 35.46 -3.97 18.29
CA HIS A 1263 34.28 -3.29 17.77
C HIS A 1263 33.06 -3.90 18.44
N ARG A 1264 32.16 -3.01 18.89
CA ARG A 1264 31.05 -3.24 19.83
C ARG A 1264 30.36 -4.59 19.59
N VAL A 1265 30.40 -5.46 20.59
CA VAL A 1265 29.43 -6.54 20.78
C VAL A 1265 28.03 -5.94 20.67
N HIS A 1266 27.13 -6.51 19.84
CA HIS A 1266 25.73 -6.11 19.84
C HIS A 1266 25.18 -6.27 21.25
N LYS A 1267 24.92 -5.14 21.90
CA LYS A 1267 24.26 -5.13 23.19
C LYS A 1267 22.78 -5.48 22.98
N PRO A 1268 22.08 -6.12 23.95
CA PRO A 1268 20.62 -5.94 24.11
C PRO A 1268 20.23 -4.51 23.78
N TRP A 1269 19.18 -4.35 23.00
CA TRP A 1269 18.57 -3.05 22.76
C TRP A 1269 17.97 -2.56 24.09
N LYS A 1270 18.63 -1.59 24.72
CA LYS A 1270 18.09 -0.82 25.85
C LYS A 1270 17.85 0.60 25.36
N MET A 1271 16.63 1.10 25.55
CA MET A 1271 16.42 2.55 25.53
C MET A 1271 17.27 3.20 26.63
N SER A 1272 18.03 4.22 26.22
CA SER A 1272 18.62 5.19 27.15
C SER A 1272 17.49 6.06 27.66
N SER A 1273 17.22 6.06 28.96
CA SER A 1273 16.19 6.87 29.61
C SER A 1273 16.53 8.38 29.65
N LYS A 1274 17.28 8.89 28.67
CA LYS A 1274 17.79 10.26 28.63
C LYS A 1274 17.36 11.08 27.41
N ASP A 1275 16.67 10.46 26.46
CA ASP A 1275 16.04 11.20 25.37
C ASP A 1275 14.53 11.21 25.64
N TYR A 1276 14.15 12.11 26.55
CA TYR A 1276 12.79 12.61 26.78
C TYR A 1276 12.88 14.13 26.88
#